data_AF-A0A813NPY7-F1
#
_entry.id   AF-A0A813NPY7-F1
#
_cell.length_a   1.000
_cell.length_b   1.000
_cell.length_c   1.000
_cell.angle_alpha   90.00
_cell.angle_beta   90.00
_cell.angle_gamma   90.00
#
_symmetry.space_group_name_H-M   'P 1'
#
loop_
_entity.id
_entity.type
_entity.pdbx_description
1 polymer ?
#
loop_
_entity_poly.entity_id
_entity_poly.type
_entity_poly.pdbx_seq_one_letter_code
_entity_poly.pdbx_strand_id
1 'polypeptide(L)'
;MDSPIFIQWQQWESRVQEWLNQPENELDLLDTTSFDRVILTILAIKYEALYQDMSPEIRFAVTKQYDERLSTVRLSKTNVSEVEESKDDDQAKLKLFNKFTGRILSPQQVSIETSSEWQEFDQLCKWHGVAFVQRFDRCLPQFLVKLISMTSAYQELIHKSAIVSSVPGITSQVYRKNNVGEIFLSIDMKSANFAMLQHIHAIDAHMYPTWSEFLSVFVGQRPLVINSKKLRQRCLGGLPEYYKLEALWKHFTANIYQTMLCPLFRGRGRGRGTSRGRGGRGASRGRGRVNTRGNFRGRSRFIPPQSMDIEQQTIPVNPPVDLDINVDAKPFFVNANVTVDQHIQAQTTNLPRYLASLFALNENSVEIGQKAKACVLAAAWGRHDHKLANDLLRHRHLFTLTEVLKAVTMLDAGRQIRVYEKQLKRLELSKTKCKATKLGKIKNNIDNLNKLKVSNGSASGGIARHIQRWTRTLTQQELEYFALHMPTEPWRKLADIVHFNPTKDFPALPWFLPFCFGTPAPEETMVNRCRDLTAVNINNLIKEFKIPYSHSKQFKEHLNDESKARIASYEEKVDTILWYYEDLECPDVDEIISERIRNGERITLPYGKLMDRLLLIRTLRDNQPDIPTFYRNNEYNRGRGRGRGRGFGNANNRHSLQSKKSTLYSDLISVAETQLQTIKLPLESPVGVLADASYSMEIAIRTATILSSLLTAICSAKLTFFHGEMFLPSFTPKNVEDVLTLALTTNVGGGTANAAALLPYYLNKEIIKTFIMVTDEEENESIELIDGTKTRFFKLFMKYREEVYPAKLVFISFLTNSISNGSASGGIARHIQRWTRTLTQQELEYFALHMPTEPWRKLADIVHFNPTKDFPALPWFLPFCFGTPAPEETMVNRCRDLTAVNINNLIKEFKIPYSHLKQFKEHLNDESKARIASYEEKVDTILWYYEDLECPDVDEIISERIRNGERITLPYGKLMDRLLLIRTLRDNQPDIPTFYRNNEYNRGRGRGRGRGFGNVNNQHSLQSKKSTLYSDLISVAEAQLQTIKLPLESPVGVLADASYSMEIAIRTATILSSLLTAICSAKLTFFHGEMFLPSFTPKNVEDVLTLALTTNVGGGTANAAALLPYYLNKEIIKTFIMVTDEEENESIELIDGTKTRFFKLFMKYREEVYPAKLVFISFLAHQHDQGQMYKQFQEANVPDVTQFKFNRERPDLTKLDNLLGLLSTGSSGLFEDRVGKLQNDFQQDGVSSVLMKLLNNQDENAVPMESEITTATIN
;
A
#
# COMPACT_ATOMS: atom_id res chain seq x y z
N MET A 1 31.31 29.07 26.59
CA MET A 1 30.65 27.78 26.91
C MET A 1 29.94 27.90 28.26
N ASP A 2 29.05 28.89 28.38
CA ASP A 2 28.94 29.66 29.63
C ASP A 2 27.68 29.28 30.41
N SER A 3 27.31 28.00 30.33
CA SER A 3 26.20 27.41 31.09
C SER A 3 26.66 27.09 32.50
N PRO A 4 25.89 27.41 33.56
CA PRO A 4 26.20 27.00 34.93
C PRO A 4 26.48 25.50 35.07
N ILE A 5 25.75 24.66 34.31
CA ILE A 5 25.92 23.20 34.27
C ILE A 5 27.31 22.81 33.75
N PHE A 6 27.87 23.55 32.78
CA PHE A 6 29.21 23.28 32.24
C PHE A 6 30.31 23.71 33.22
N ILE A 7 30.10 24.80 33.96
CA ILE A 7 31.02 25.26 35.01
C ILE A 7 31.02 24.28 36.20
N GLN A 8 29.84 23.82 36.64
CA GLN A 8 29.72 22.75 37.63
C GLN A 8 30.38 21.45 37.15
N TRP A 9 30.20 21.07 35.88
CA TRP A 9 30.87 19.90 35.30
C TRP A 9 32.39 20.01 35.39
N GLN A 10 32.98 21.15 35.03
CA GLN A 10 34.44 21.33 35.15
C GLN A 10 34.92 21.28 36.62
N GLN A 11 34.15 21.82 37.56
CA GLN A 11 34.47 21.73 38.99
C GLN A 11 34.43 20.28 39.51
N TRP A 12 33.51 19.45 38.99
CA TRP A 12 33.45 18.02 39.28
C TRP A 12 34.60 17.25 38.62
N GLU A 13 34.92 17.56 37.37
CA GLU A 13 36.01 16.94 36.62
C GLU A 13 37.37 17.20 37.30
N SER A 14 37.60 18.42 37.80
CA SER A 14 38.77 18.71 38.66
C SER A 14 38.75 17.93 39.97
N ARG A 15 37.62 17.86 40.70
CA ARG A 15 37.54 17.12 41.98
C ARG A 15 37.77 15.62 41.83
N VAL A 16 37.24 15.00 40.78
CA VAL A 16 37.48 13.56 40.49
C VAL A 16 38.94 13.33 40.10
N GLN A 17 39.58 14.26 39.40
CA GLN A 17 41.01 14.21 39.12
C GLN A 17 41.86 14.41 40.39
N GLU A 18 41.54 15.35 41.27
CA GLU A 18 42.24 15.50 42.56
C GLU A 18 42.13 14.22 43.41
N TRP A 19 40.93 13.64 43.51
CA TRP A 19 40.72 12.39 44.25
C TRP A 19 41.50 11.20 43.65
N LEU A 20 41.47 11.01 42.33
CA LEU A 20 42.19 9.92 41.66
C LEU A 20 43.72 10.02 41.79
N ASN A 21 44.26 11.22 42.06
CA ASN A 21 45.70 11.47 42.18
C ASN A 21 46.23 11.48 43.63
N GLN A 22 45.37 11.29 44.65
CA GLN A 22 45.84 11.08 46.02
C GLN A 22 46.13 9.59 46.28
N PRO A 23 47.30 9.23 46.86
CA PRO A 23 47.72 7.83 46.95
C PRO A 23 46.97 7.03 48.01
N GLU A 24 46.58 7.66 49.12
CA GLU A 24 46.04 7.00 50.31
C GLU A 24 44.87 7.81 50.89
N ASN A 25 43.64 7.31 50.74
CA ASN A 25 42.51 7.55 51.66
C ASN A 25 41.30 6.68 51.27
N GLU A 26 40.52 6.29 52.28
CA GLU A 26 39.15 5.79 52.06
C GLU A 26 38.21 6.96 51.70
N LEU A 27 37.16 6.66 50.93
CA LEU A 27 36.21 7.67 50.48
C LEU A 27 35.10 7.78 51.52
N ASP A 28 35.20 8.74 52.45
CA ASP A 28 34.11 9.01 53.39
C ASP A 28 32.92 9.60 52.62
N LEU A 29 31.97 8.72 52.32
CA LEU A 29 30.80 9.03 51.50
C LEU A 29 29.78 9.92 52.23
N LEU A 30 29.91 10.17 53.55
CA LEU A 30 28.91 10.88 54.34
C LEU A 30 28.62 12.29 53.80
N ASP A 31 29.65 13.03 53.36
CA ASP A 31 29.53 14.40 52.80
C ASP A 31 29.19 14.45 51.30
N THR A 32 29.01 13.32 50.62
CA THR A 32 28.64 13.27 49.18
C THR A 32 27.13 13.31 48.98
N THR A 33 26.65 14.08 47.99
CA THR A 33 25.20 14.15 47.71
C THR A 33 24.68 12.87 47.05
N SER A 34 23.37 12.65 47.16
CA SER A 34 22.64 11.57 46.47
C SER A 34 22.93 11.48 44.97
N PHE A 35 23.22 12.60 44.30
CA PHE A 35 23.52 12.67 42.87
C PHE A 35 24.97 12.24 42.58
N ASP A 36 25.91 12.65 43.43
CA ASP A 36 27.34 12.30 43.36
C ASP A 36 27.52 10.78 43.40
N ARG A 37 26.83 10.12 44.35
CA ARG A 37 26.84 8.66 44.56
C ARG A 37 26.31 7.90 43.34
N VAL A 38 25.30 8.43 42.65
CA VAL A 38 24.77 7.86 41.39
C VAL A 38 25.80 7.96 40.26
N ILE A 39 26.46 9.12 40.09
CA ILE A 39 27.50 9.29 39.05
C ILE A 39 28.71 8.39 39.31
N LEU A 40 29.19 8.31 40.55
CA LEU A 40 30.27 7.39 40.95
C LEU A 40 29.92 5.92 40.66
N THR A 41 28.68 5.50 40.95
CA THR A 41 28.20 4.14 40.66
C THR A 41 28.19 3.83 39.16
N ILE A 42 27.71 4.76 38.33
CA ILE A 42 27.67 4.61 36.86
C ILE A 42 29.10 4.51 36.28
N LEU A 43 30.04 5.31 36.79
CA LEU A 43 31.44 5.26 36.38
C LEU A 43 32.11 3.94 36.77
N ALA A 44 31.85 3.44 37.98
CA ALA A 44 32.40 2.17 38.48
C ALA A 44 31.94 0.95 37.65
N ILE A 45 30.64 0.87 37.34
CA ILE A 45 30.07 -0.20 36.50
C ILE A 45 30.70 -0.19 35.09
N LYS A 46 30.93 1.01 34.53
CA LYS A 46 31.55 1.16 33.20
C LYS A 46 33.04 0.82 33.18
N TYR A 47 33.76 1.06 34.28
CA TYR A 47 35.16 0.65 34.42
C TYR A 47 35.32 -0.87 34.48
N GLU A 48 34.43 -1.59 35.16
CA GLU A 48 34.48 -3.07 35.15
C GLU A 48 34.22 -3.64 33.75
N ALA A 49 33.29 -3.07 32.99
CA ALA A 49 33.05 -3.48 31.60
C ALA A 49 34.29 -3.27 30.71
N LEU A 50 34.90 -2.08 30.76
CA LEU A 50 36.12 -1.76 29.99
C LEU A 50 37.30 -2.66 30.36
N TYR A 51 37.41 -3.12 31.62
CA TYR A 51 38.43 -4.05 32.06
C TYR A 51 38.23 -5.49 31.53
N GLN A 52 36.98 -5.90 31.26
CA GLN A 52 36.68 -7.22 30.69
C GLN A 52 36.93 -7.31 29.18
N ASP A 53 36.98 -6.18 28.45
CA ASP A 53 37.22 -6.12 27.01
C ASP A 53 38.71 -6.00 26.61
N MET A 54 39.63 -5.75 27.56
CA MET A 54 41.08 -5.66 27.28
C MET A 54 41.69 -7.03 26.93
N SER A 55 42.78 -7.07 26.15
CA SER A 55 43.46 -8.36 25.85
C SER A 55 44.05 -9.02 27.11
N PRO A 56 44.27 -10.34 27.13
CA PRO A 56 44.84 -11.03 28.29
C PRO A 56 46.21 -10.50 28.73
N GLU A 57 47.05 -10.10 27.76
CA GLU A 57 48.40 -9.57 27.99
C GLU A 57 48.34 -8.19 28.66
N ILE A 58 47.39 -7.34 28.25
CA ILE A 58 47.16 -6.03 28.85
C ILE A 58 46.60 -6.19 30.27
N ARG A 59 45.67 -7.13 30.49
CA ARG A 59 45.17 -7.42 31.85
C ARG A 59 46.32 -7.86 32.78
N PHE A 60 47.17 -8.79 32.34
CA PHE A 60 48.31 -9.29 33.12
C PHE A 60 49.32 -8.19 33.52
N ALA A 61 49.44 -7.13 32.72
CA ALA A 61 50.28 -5.97 33.04
C ALA A 61 49.69 -5.01 34.10
N VAL A 62 48.39 -5.13 34.41
CA VAL A 62 47.65 -4.21 35.32
C VAL A 62 47.29 -4.87 36.66
N THR A 63 47.26 -6.21 36.73
CA THR A 63 46.88 -7.03 37.89
C THR A 63 47.90 -7.02 39.04
N LYS A 64 48.02 -5.88 39.74
CA LYS A 64 48.42 -5.88 41.16
C LYS A 64 47.91 -4.70 42.00
N GLN A 65 47.70 -3.52 41.40
CA GLN A 65 47.20 -2.34 42.11
C GLN A 65 45.68 -2.11 41.93
N TYR A 66 45.02 -2.88 41.05
CA TYR A 66 43.62 -2.67 40.67
C TYR A 66 42.63 -3.67 41.28
N ASP A 67 43.05 -4.90 41.63
CA ASP A 67 42.11 -5.95 42.06
C ASP A 67 41.41 -5.65 43.40
N GLU A 68 42.10 -5.01 44.35
CA GLU A 68 41.49 -4.55 45.61
C GLU A 68 40.40 -3.50 45.35
N ARG A 69 40.70 -2.49 44.50
CA ARG A 69 39.73 -1.46 44.10
C ARG A 69 38.53 -2.04 43.32
N LEU A 70 38.76 -3.11 42.53
CA LEU A 70 37.70 -3.82 41.81
C LEU A 70 36.80 -4.64 42.76
N SER A 71 37.32 -5.09 43.91
CA SER A 71 36.54 -5.84 44.90
C SER A 71 35.44 -4.99 45.57
N THR A 72 35.74 -3.73 45.91
CA THR A 72 34.78 -2.78 46.50
C THR A 72 33.63 -2.44 45.54
N VAL A 73 33.95 -2.32 44.24
CA VAL A 73 32.94 -2.13 43.18
C VAL A 73 32.03 -3.36 43.06
N ARG A 74 32.58 -4.57 43.15
CA ARG A 74 31.79 -5.83 43.13
C ARG A 74 30.90 -5.97 44.35
N LEU A 75 31.37 -5.63 45.54
CA LEU A 75 30.55 -5.63 46.75
C LEU A 75 29.35 -4.68 46.62
N SER A 76 29.58 -3.50 46.02
CA SER A 76 28.53 -2.52 45.73
C SER A 76 27.50 -3.05 44.71
N LYS A 77 27.95 -3.81 43.72
CA LYS A 77 27.12 -4.43 42.67
C LYS A 77 26.14 -5.46 43.24
N THR A 78 26.61 -6.38 44.09
CA THR A 78 25.78 -7.42 44.71
C THR A 78 24.64 -6.80 45.55
N ASN A 79 24.97 -5.78 46.34
CA ASN A 79 24.02 -5.03 47.19
C ASN A 79 22.94 -4.27 46.39
N VAL A 80 23.11 -4.06 45.08
CA VAL A 80 22.10 -3.44 44.21
C VAL A 80 21.25 -4.51 43.51
N SER A 81 21.83 -5.64 43.10
CA SER A 81 21.07 -6.73 42.48
C SER A 81 20.04 -7.36 43.42
N GLU A 82 20.33 -7.48 44.72
CA GLU A 82 19.40 -8.00 45.74
C GLU A 82 18.19 -7.07 46.00
N VAL A 83 18.20 -5.83 45.49
CA VAL A 83 17.13 -4.84 45.68
C VAL A 83 16.17 -4.78 44.48
N GLU A 84 16.55 -5.29 43.31
CA GLU A 84 15.71 -5.19 42.10
C GLU A 84 14.44 -6.05 42.12
N GLU A 85 14.36 -7.06 43.00
CA GLU A 85 13.28 -8.06 43.04
C GLU A 85 12.00 -7.62 43.78
N SER A 86 12.02 -6.51 44.55
CA SER A 86 10.83 -6.01 45.28
C SER A 86 10.53 -4.54 44.99
N LYS A 87 9.55 -4.29 44.09
CA LYS A 87 9.18 -2.94 43.64
C LYS A 87 7.82 -2.43 44.14
N ASP A 88 6.98 -3.32 44.67
CA ASP A 88 5.61 -3.02 45.11
C ASP A 88 5.41 -3.06 46.65
N ASP A 89 6.48 -3.18 47.44
CA ASP A 89 6.43 -3.03 48.91
C ASP A 89 6.94 -1.64 49.36
N ASP A 90 6.09 -0.91 50.08
CA ASP A 90 6.43 0.41 50.62
C ASP A 90 7.35 0.32 51.86
N GLN A 91 7.40 -0.82 52.58
CA GLN A 91 8.43 -1.03 53.60
C GLN A 91 9.82 -1.21 52.98
N ALA A 92 9.94 -1.90 51.84
CA ALA A 92 11.19 -1.99 51.08
C ALA A 92 11.65 -0.61 50.60
N LYS A 93 10.74 0.22 50.06
CA LYS A 93 11.04 1.61 49.66
C LYS A 93 11.47 2.45 50.86
N LEU A 94 10.78 2.36 52.00
CA LEU A 94 11.14 3.10 53.21
C LEU A 94 12.48 2.64 53.81
N LYS A 95 12.77 1.33 53.80
CA LYS A 95 14.10 0.79 54.17
C LYS A 95 15.18 1.32 53.24
N LEU A 96 14.91 1.39 51.92
CA LEU A 96 15.84 1.94 50.95
C LEU A 96 16.10 3.42 51.20
N PHE A 97 15.06 4.24 51.44
CA PHE A 97 15.19 5.66 51.78
C PHE A 97 15.98 5.89 53.06
N ASN A 98 15.65 5.15 54.12
CA ASN A 98 16.36 5.22 55.41
C ASN A 98 17.84 4.80 55.26
N LYS A 99 18.14 3.81 54.41
CA LYS A 99 19.51 3.35 54.08
C LYS A 99 20.27 4.32 53.15
N PHE A 100 19.56 5.11 52.34
CA PHE A 100 20.11 6.07 51.38
C PHE A 100 20.39 7.44 52.03
N THR A 101 19.51 7.88 52.93
CA THR A 101 19.62 9.13 53.72
C THR A 101 20.36 8.97 55.05
N GLY A 102 20.56 7.72 55.53
CA GLY A 102 21.20 7.42 56.80
C GLY A 102 20.33 7.65 58.05
N ARG A 103 19.04 8.03 57.88
CA ARG A 103 18.12 8.31 58.99
C ARG A 103 17.11 7.17 59.16
N ILE A 104 16.88 6.72 60.40
CA ILE A 104 15.82 5.76 60.71
C ILE A 104 14.56 6.53 61.13
N LEU A 105 13.66 6.78 60.18
CA LEU A 105 12.37 7.39 60.44
C LEU A 105 11.34 6.35 60.93
N SER A 106 10.57 6.70 61.96
CA SER A 106 9.43 5.87 62.41
C SER A 106 8.23 6.02 61.46
N PRO A 107 7.33 5.01 61.35
CA PRO A 107 6.18 5.06 60.43
C PRO A 107 5.24 6.26 60.63
N GLN A 108 5.24 6.89 61.81
CA GLN A 108 4.41 8.05 62.14
C GLN A 108 5.05 9.39 61.70
N GLN A 109 6.38 9.45 61.55
CA GLN A 109 7.09 10.64 61.05
C GLN A 109 6.98 10.74 59.52
N VAL A 110 6.92 9.60 58.83
CA VAL A 110 6.78 9.51 57.36
C VAL A 110 5.53 10.23 56.84
N SER A 111 4.46 10.31 57.64
CA SER A 111 3.21 10.99 57.27
C SER A 111 3.19 12.50 57.55
N ILE A 112 4.21 13.08 58.19
CA ILE A 112 4.16 14.46 58.71
C ILE A 112 5.30 15.37 58.19
N GLU A 113 6.55 14.88 58.02
CA GLU A 113 7.70 15.79 57.84
C GLU A 113 8.49 15.69 56.51
N THR A 114 8.27 14.71 55.62
CA THR A 114 9.11 14.53 54.41
C THR A 114 8.35 14.52 53.07
N SER A 115 7.25 15.27 52.95
CA SER A 115 6.44 15.26 51.71
C SER A 115 7.19 15.73 50.46
N SER A 116 8.05 16.75 50.53
CA SER A 116 8.79 17.26 49.37
C SER A 116 9.95 16.36 48.96
N GLU A 117 10.83 15.98 49.89
CA GLU A 117 12.01 15.14 49.59
C GLU A 117 11.60 13.74 49.10
N TRP A 118 10.52 13.19 49.66
CA TRP A 118 10.00 11.88 49.24
C TRP A 118 9.30 11.97 47.87
N GLN A 119 8.60 13.07 47.58
CA GLN A 119 8.06 13.32 46.25
C GLN A 119 9.14 13.62 45.20
N GLU A 120 10.24 14.32 45.54
CA GLU A 120 11.37 14.50 44.62
C GLU A 120 12.10 13.18 44.34
N PHE A 121 12.31 12.34 45.34
CA PHE A 121 12.91 11.01 45.16
C PHE A 121 12.03 10.10 44.27
N ASP A 122 10.72 10.04 44.56
CA ASP A 122 9.75 9.30 43.76
C ASP A 122 9.61 9.87 42.33
N GLN A 123 9.63 11.20 42.16
CA GLN A 123 9.68 11.84 40.84
C GLN A 123 10.98 11.56 40.09
N LEU A 124 12.14 11.54 40.74
CA LEU A 124 13.43 11.17 40.14
C LEU A 124 13.40 9.72 39.62
N CYS A 125 12.90 8.78 40.43
CA CYS A 125 12.67 7.40 40.02
C CYS A 125 11.71 7.28 38.83
N LYS A 126 10.68 8.14 38.75
CA LYS A 126 9.69 8.18 37.66
C LYS A 126 10.20 8.90 36.39
N TRP A 127 11.06 9.92 36.50
CA TRP A 127 11.58 10.70 35.38
C TRP A 127 12.78 10.06 34.68
N HIS A 128 13.71 9.44 35.42
CA HIS A 128 15.02 9.05 34.88
C HIS A 128 15.13 7.58 34.42
N GLY A 129 14.06 6.80 34.51
CA GLY A 129 14.02 5.40 34.08
C GLY A 129 14.38 5.21 32.59
N VAL A 130 15.39 4.38 32.32
CA VAL A 130 15.85 3.82 31.01
C VAL A 130 16.20 4.83 29.89
N ALA A 131 15.30 5.74 29.53
CA ALA A 131 15.47 6.71 28.45
C ALA A 131 16.63 7.68 28.69
N PHE A 132 16.96 7.98 29.95
CA PHE A 132 18.14 8.78 30.30
C PHE A 132 19.44 8.03 29.93
N VAL A 133 19.57 6.77 30.37
CA VAL A 133 20.73 5.90 30.07
C VAL A 133 20.92 5.74 28.56
N GLN A 134 19.85 5.39 27.83
CA GLN A 134 19.90 5.20 26.37
C GLN A 134 20.23 6.48 25.57
N ARG A 135 20.02 7.67 26.16
CA ARG A 135 20.37 8.95 25.55
C ARG A 135 21.82 9.36 25.87
N PHE A 136 22.31 9.02 27.07
CA PHE A 136 23.68 9.25 27.49
C PHE A 136 24.67 8.34 26.73
N ASP A 137 24.35 7.05 26.57
CA ASP A 137 25.17 6.06 25.84
C ASP A 137 25.42 6.44 24.37
N ARG A 138 24.51 7.20 23.74
CA ARG A 138 24.67 7.63 22.34
C ARG A 138 25.63 8.81 22.17
N CYS A 139 25.90 9.58 23.22
CA CYS A 139 26.79 10.74 23.17
C CYS A 139 28.17 10.44 23.79
N LEU A 140 28.22 9.55 24.78
CA LEU A 140 29.42 9.28 25.57
C LEU A 140 30.62 8.69 24.79
N PRO A 141 30.48 7.85 23.74
CA PRO A 141 31.62 7.35 22.96
C PRO A 141 32.43 8.46 22.26
N GLN A 142 31.74 9.46 21.70
CA GLN A 142 32.40 10.60 21.04
C GLN A 142 33.11 11.52 22.05
N PHE A 143 32.59 11.59 23.28
CA PHE A 143 33.21 12.32 24.38
C PHE A 143 34.48 11.61 24.88
N LEU A 144 34.42 10.29 25.08
CA LEU A 144 35.56 9.47 25.57
C LEU A 144 36.73 9.42 24.58
N VAL A 145 36.48 9.28 23.28
CA VAL A 145 37.54 9.35 22.25
C VAL A 145 38.30 10.68 22.33
N LYS A 146 37.57 11.79 22.55
CA LYS A 146 38.17 13.11 22.71
C LYS A 146 38.99 13.21 24.00
N LEU A 147 38.47 12.70 25.12
CA LEU A 147 39.17 12.69 26.41
C LEU A 147 40.50 11.91 26.34
N ILE A 148 40.46 10.68 25.78
CA ILE A 148 41.64 9.81 25.63
C ILE A 148 42.71 10.48 24.76
N SER A 149 42.32 11.14 23.66
CA SER A 149 43.25 11.82 22.74
C SER A 149 44.06 12.96 23.38
N MET A 150 43.60 13.48 24.53
CA MET A 150 44.24 14.57 25.28
C MET A 150 45.17 14.07 26.40
N THR A 151 45.30 12.74 26.58
CA THR A 151 46.21 12.15 27.58
C THR A 151 47.64 12.04 27.06
N SER A 152 48.63 12.29 27.93
CA SER A 152 50.06 12.19 27.59
C SER A 152 50.46 10.79 27.12
N ALA A 153 49.94 9.74 27.77
CA ALA A 153 50.21 8.36 27.39
C ALA A 153 49.76 8.01 25.95
N TYR A 154 48.64 8.57 25.47
CA TYR A 154 48.18 8.37 24.10
C TYR A 154 49.09 9.06 23.07
N GLN A 155 49.56 10.27 23.39
CA GLN A 155 50.53 11.01 22.58
C GLN A 155 51.89 10.29 22.52
N GLU A 156 52.32 9.69 23.64
CA GLU A 156 53.56 8.91 23.71
C GLU A 156 53.46 7.58 22.93
N LEU A 157 52.27 6.96 22.90
CA LEU A 157 52.00 5.74 22.13
C LEU A 157 52.16 5.98 20.62
N ILE A 158 51.58 7.08 20.12
CA ILE A 158 51.69 7.51 18.71
C ILE A 158 53.15 7.74 18.30
N HIS A 159 53.98 8.27 19.20
CA HIS A 159 55.40 8.50 18.94
C HIS A 159 56.28 7.23 18.94
N LYS A 160 55.76 6.06 19.35
CA LYS A 160 56.55 4.83 19.53
C LYS A 160 56.15 3.65 18.62
N SER A 161 54.96 3.65 18.01
CA SER A 161 54.45 2.49 17.25
C SER A 161 54.93 2.41 15.78
N ALA A 162 56.22 2.16 15.57
CA ALA A 162 56.77 1.85 14.25
C ALA A 162 56.63 0.34 13.91
N ILE A 163 55.43 -0.10 13.52
CA ILE A 163 55.18 -1.50 13.09
C ILE A 163 54.53 -1.52 11.70
N VAL A 164 55.12 -2.31 10.80
CA VAL A 164 54.68 -2.50 9.40
C VAL A 164 53.85 -3.78 9.29
N SER A 165 52.68 -3.72 8.64
CA SER A 165 52.05 -4.88 8.01
C SER A 165 51.28 -4.45 6.76
N SER A 166 50.98 -5.41 5.87
CA SER A 166 50.68 -5.16 4.46
C SER A 166 49.19 -5.22 4.09
N VAL A 167 48.73 -4.22 3.33
CA VAL A 167 47.47 -4.24 2.58
C VAL A 167 47.74 -3.75 1.15
N PRO A 168 47.18 -4.38 0.08
CA PRO A 168 47.44 -3.97 -1.30
C PRO A 168 46.95 -2.54 -1.63
N GLY A 169 47.72 -1.82 -2.45
CA GLY A 169 47.41 -0.44 -2.83
C GLY A 169 46.21 -0.29 -3.77
N ILE A 170 45.46 0.81 -3.60
CA ILE A 170 44.26 1.20 -4.36
C ILE A 170 44.53 1.45 -5.88
N THR A 171 45.80 1.47 -6.30
CA THR A 171 46.26 1.78 -7.66
C THR A 171 45.79 0.81 -8.76
N SER A 172 45.19 -0.33 -8.44
CA SER A 172 44.62 -1.25 -9.44
C SER A 172 43.18 -0.94 -9.87
N GLN A 173 42.38 -0.27 -9.03
CA GLN A 173 40.93 -0.11 -9.27
C GLN A 173 40.52 1.21 -9.91
N VAL A 174 41.43 2.19 -10.04
CA VAL A 174 41.10 3.58 -10.46
C VAL A 174 41.57 3.92 -11.88
N TYR A 175 42.44 3.11 -12.50
CA TYR A 175 43.11 3.46 -13.76
C TYR A 175 42.59 2.69 -14.98
N ARG A 176 41.95 3.40 -15.93
CA ARG A 176 41.82 2.95 -17.33
C ARG A 176 42.95 3.53 -18.18
N LYS A 177 43.51 2.72 -19.08
CA LYS A 177 44.84 2.91 -19.70
C LYS A 177 44.92 3.99 -20.80
N ASN A 178 43.84 4.71 -21.09
CA ASN A 178 43.66 5.43 -22.37
C ASN A 178 43.64 6.97 -22.27
N ASN A 179 43.79 7.57 -21.08
CA ASN A 179 43.78 9.03 -20.92
C ASN A 179 45.21 9.60 -20.91
N VAL A 180 45.55 10.37 -21.95
CA VAL A 180 46.86 11.02 -22.10
C VAL A 180 46.81 12.46 -21.59
N GLY A 181 47.84 12.89 -20.86
CA GLY A 181 48.08 14.30 -20.51
C GLY A 181 47.39 14.78 -19.23
N GLU A 182 46.06 14.81 -19.19
CA GLU A 182 45.29 15.49 -18.14
C GLU A 182 44.29 14.57 -17.41
N ILE A 183 44.10 14.79 -16.10
CA ILE A 183 43.32 13.91 -15.22
C ILE A 183 41.94 14.51 -14.91
N PHE A 184 40.90 14.01 -15.57
CA PHE A 184 39.51 14.24 -15.16
C PHE A 184 39.00 13.10 -14.27
N LEU A 185 38.75 13.40 -12.99
CA LEU A 185 38.18 12.46 -12.02
C LEU A 185 36.65 12.34 -12.17
N SER A 186 36.21 11.42 -13.03
CA SER A 186 34.81 11.00 -13.14
C SER A 186 34.49 9.86 -12.18
N ILE A 187 34.10 10.19 -10.95
CA ILE A 187 33.65 9.22 -9.93
C ILE A 187 32.15 8.95 -10.10
N ASP A 188 31.75 7.68 -10.27
CA ASP A 188 30.34 7.30 -10.18
C ASP A 188 29.83 7.47 -8.73
N MET A 189 28.79 8.29 -8.58
CA MET A 189 28.19 8.61 -7.28
C MET A 189 27.25 7.55 -6.71
N LYS A 190 26.94 6.46 -7.45
CA LYS A 190 26.12 5.36 -6.91
C LYS A 190 26.91 4.37 -6.06
N SER A 191 28.19 4.16 -6.34
CA SER A 191 29.02 3.12 -5.70
C SER A 191 30.11 3.64 -4.76
N ALA A 192 30.42 4.94 -4.79
CA ALA A 192 31.47 5.54 -3.96
C ALA A 192 31.08 5.62 -2.46
N ASN A 193 31.50 4.62 -1.68
CA ASN A 193 31.37 4.62 -0.22
C ASN A 193 32.43 5.53 0.43
N PHE A 194 32.00 6.67 0.97
CA PHE A 194 32.88 7.67 1.59
C PHE A 194 33.13 7.47 3.11
N ALA A 195 32.75 6.32 3.69
CA ALA A 195 32.92 6.05 5.13
C ALA A 195 34.36 6.26 5.63
N MET A 196 35.39 5.96 4.83
CA MET A 196 36.79 6.20 5.20
C MET A 196 37.12 7.66 5.55
N LEU A 197 36.38 8.65 5.01
CA LEU A 197 36.60 10.06 5.36
C LEU A 197 36.18 10.40 6.80
N GLN A 198 35.40 9.54 7.47
CA GLN A 198 34.99 9.75 8.86
C GLN A 198 36.11 9.46 9.88
N HIS A 199 37.24 8.90 9.43
CA HIS A 199 38.40 8.61 10.29
C HIS A 199 39.52 9.67 10.22
N ILE A 200 39.36 10.75 9.43
CA ILE A 200 40.36 11.82 9.32
C ILE A 200 40.21 12.81 10.49
N HIS A 201 40.60 12.35 11.69
CA HIS A 201 40.66 13.14 12.92
C HIS A 201 42.10 13.37 13.44
N ALA A 202 43.11 12.85 12.75
CA ALA A 202 44.52 12.85 13.19
C ALA A 202 45.47 13.70 12.32
N ILE A 203 44.94 14.66 11.55
CA ILE A 203 45.76 15.59 10.73
C ILE A 203 45.55 17.02 11.24
N ASP A 204 46.63 17.67 11.65
CA ASP A 204 46.60 19.09 12.01
C ASP A 204 46.40 19.97 10.77
N ALA A 205 45.34 20.76 10.77
CA ALA A 205 45.01 21.70 9.70
C ALA A 205 46.03 22.86 9.58
N HIS A 206 46.80 23.15 10.63
CA HIS A 206 47.86 24.17 10.59
C HIS A 206 49.05 23.77 9.70
N MET A 207 49.22 22.48 9.38
CA MET A 207 50.28 22.00 8.46
C MET A 207 49.97 22.21 6.97
N TYR A 208 48.70 22.47 6.61
CA TYR A 208 48.25 22.53 5.21
C TYR A 208 47.42 23.80 4.96
N PRO A 209 48.06 24.95 4.67
CA PRO A 209 47.37 26.24 4.61
C PRO A 209 46.36 26.37 3.46
N THR A 210 46.41 25.49 2.45
CA THR A 210 45.39 25.42 1.39
C THR A 210 44.78 24.03 1.21
N TRP A 211 43.53 24.01 0.74
CA TRP A 211 42.81 22.78 0.36
C TRP A 211 43.53 21.97 -0.75
N SER A 212 44.40 22.60 -1.56
CA SER A 212 45.15 21.90 -2.60
C SER A 212 46.32 21.10 -2.03
N GLU A 213 46.94 21.57 -0.95
CA GLU A 213 48.02 20.86 -0.26
C GLU A 213 47.46 19.71 0.58
N PHE A 214 46.37 19.95 1.31
CA PHE A 214 45.68 18.89 2.08
C PHE A 214 45.26 17.70 1.20
N LEU A 215 44.83 17.94 -0.05
CA LEU A 215 44.47 16.86 -0.98
C LEU A 215 45.67 16.20 -1.67
N SER A 216 46.79 16.89 -1.87
CA SER A 216 47.95 16.29 -2.55
C SER A 216 48.60 15.16 -1.73
N VAL A 217 48.42 15.17 -0.40
CA VAL A 217 48.77 14.06 0.51
C VAL A 217 48.13 12.73 0.08
N PHE A 218 46.90 12.76 -0.45
CA PHE A 218 46.13 11.56 -0.80
C PHE A 218 46.21 11.15 -2.28
N VAL A 219 46.75 12.01 -3.15
CA VAL A 219 46.80 11.80 -4.63
C VAL A 219 48.24 11.89 -5.19
N GLY A 220 49.22 12.20 -4.34
CA GLY A 220 50.59 12.51 -4.73
C GLY A 220 50.75 13.95 -5.25
N GLN A 221 52.00 14.36 -5.49
CA GLN A 221 52.35 15.73 -5.91
C GLN A 221 51.95 16.04 -7.36
N ARG A 222 50.64 16.19 -7.62
CA ARG A 222 50.08 16.69 -8.89
C ARG A 222 48.90 17.65 -8.60
N PRO A 223 48.77 18.77 -9.34
CA PRO A 223 47.72 19.75 -9.08
C PRO A 223 46.32 19.21 -9.38
N LEU A 224 45.33 19.59 -8.57
CA LEU A 224 43.97 19.04 -8.60
C LEU A 224 42.92 20.16 -8.66
N VAL A 225 41.95 20.08 -9.58
CA VAL A 225 40.92 21.13 -9.79
C VAL A 225 39.52 20.59 -9.57
N ILE A 226 38.84 21.00 -8.49
CA ILE A 226 37.51 20.51 -8.11
C ILE A 226 36.43 21.58 -8.37
N ASN A 227 35.77 21.49 -9.54
CA ASN A 227 34.69 22.41 -9.91
C ASN A 227 33.32 22.05 -9.30
N SER A 228 33.08 20.80 -8.86
CA SER A 228 31.75 20.38 -8.38
C SER A 228 31.25 21.18 -7.16
N LYS A 229 30.07 21.80 -7.31
CA LYS A 229 29.35 22.46 -6.23
C LYS A 229 28.69 21.45 -5.27
N LYS A 230 28.24 20.31 -5.81
CA LYS A 230 27.55 19.23 -5.08
C LYS A 230 28.50 18.47 -4.14
N LEU A 231 29.75 18.27 -4.55
CA LEU A 231 30.80 17.66 -3.72
C LEU A 231 31.10 18.56 -2.50
N ARG A 232 31.41 19.84 -2.75
CA ARG A 232 31.61 20.86 -1.70
C ARG A 232 30.43 20.90 -0.71
N GLN A 233 29.20 20.85 -1.21
CA GLN A 233 28.00 20.91 -0.38
C GLN A 233 27.76 19.66 0.48
N ARG A 234 28.17 18.46 0.04
CA ARG A 234 28.15 17.24 0.88
C ARG A 234 29.25 17.28 1.94
N CYS A 235 30.49 17.64 1.60
CA CYS A 235 31.58 17.69 2.58
C CYS A 235 31.34 18.76 3.67
N LEU A 236 30.84 19.94 3.30
CA LEU A 236 30.49 20.99 4.27
C LEU A 236 29.30 20.64 5.17
N GLY A 237 28.45 19.69 4.77
CA GLY A 237 27.28 19.27 5.55
C GLY A 237 27.63 18.66 6.90
N GLY A 238 28.71 17.86 6.96
CA GLY A 238 29.13 17.12 8.15
C GLY A 238 29.93 17.91 9.19
N LEU A 239 30.34 19.15 8.91
CA LEU A 239 31.17 19.94 9.84
C LEU A 239 30.35 20.57 10.99
N PRO A 240 30.95 20.81 12.17
CA PRO A 240 30.31 21.58 13.25
C PRO A 240 29.90 23.00 12.84
N GLU A 241 28.86 23.53 13.50
CA GLU A 241 28.23 24.83 13.21
C GLU A 241 29.23 26.00 13.18
N TYR A 242 30.21 26.00 14.07
CA TYR A 242 31.27 27.01 14.17
C TYR A 242 32.08 27.15 12.87
N TYR A 243 32.55 26.03 12.30
CA TYR A 243 33.34 26.05 11.06
C TYR A 243 32.49 26.38 9.83
N LYS A 244 31.20 26.02 9.84
CA LYS A 244 30.23 26.48 8.83
C LYS A 244 30.09 28.01 8.87
N LEU A 245 29.96 28.59 10.06
CA LEU A 245 29.92 30.04 10.28
C LEU A 245 31.23 30.73 9.85
N GLU A 246 32.39 30.21 10.24
CA GLU A 246 33.69 30.83 9.90
C GLU A 246 33.97 30.78 8.39
N ALA A 247 33.68 29.66 7.72
CA ALA A 247 33.81 29.53 6.27
C ALA A 247 32.83 30.44 5.51
N LEU A 248 31.59 30.58 6.00
CA LEU A 248 30.64 31.56 5.48
C LEU A 248 31.13 32.99 5.71
N TRP A 249 31.67 33.31 6.89
CA TRP A 249 32.18 34.63 7.25
C TRP A 249 33.36 35.03 6.36
N LYS A 250 34.35 34.16 6.19
CA LYS A 250 35.49 34.36 5.26
C LYS A 250 35.03 34.52 3.80
N HIS A 251 34.01 33.79 3.36
CA HIS A 251 33.46 33.96 2.01
C HIS A 251 32.64 35.26 1.86
N PHE A 252 31.98 35.72 2.93
CA PHE A 252 31.19 36.95 2.98
C PHE A 252 32.09 38.19 3.01
N THR A 253 33.14 38.21 3.84
CA THR A 253 34.13 39.31 3.87
C THR A 253 34.94 39.39 2.58
N ALA A 254 35.32 38.26 1.97
CA ALA A 254 35.97 38.25 0.66
C ALA A 254 35.08 38.87 -0.45
N ASN A 255 33.77 38.56 -0.46
CA ASN A 255 32.83 39.20 -1.38
C ASN A 255 32.66 40.70 -1.10
N ILE A 256 32.59 41.11 0.17
CA ILE A 256 32.50 42.54 0.54
C ILE A 256 33.76 43.29 0.09
N TYR A 257 34.96 42.73 0.28
CA TYR A 257 36.21 43.34 -0.19
C TYR A 257 36.22 43.51 -1.72
N GLN A 258 35.86 42.47 -2.47
CA GLN A 258 35.84 42.54 -3.94
C GLN A 258 34.74 43.45 -4.50
N THR A 259 33.58 43.58 -3.84
CA THR A 259 32.43 44.33 -4.39
C THR A 259 32.24 45.74 -3.84
N MET A 260 32.75 46.07 -2.65
CA MET A 260 32.55 47.39 -2.03
C MET A 260 33.79 48.30 -2.05
N LEU A 261 35.02 47.76 -2.00
CA LEU A 261 36.23 48.59 -1.87
C LEU A 261 36.90 48.96 -3.21
N CYS A 262 36.83 48.11 -4.23
CA CYS A 262 37.44 48.38 -5.54
C CYS A 262 36.82 49.54 -6.37
N PRO A 263 35.55 49.94 -6.23
CA PRO A 263 34.99 51.08 -7.00
C PRO A 263 35.39 52.49 -6.51
N LEU A 264 36.06 52.63 -5.36
CA LEU A 264 36.14 53.91 -4.63
C LEU A 264 37.07 55.00 -5.23
N PHE A 265 37.69 54.76 -6.39
CA PHE A 265 38.56 55.74 -7.06
C PHE A 265 38.16 56.03 -8.52
N ARG A 266 37.02 56.70 -8.71
CA ARG A 266 36.77 57.66 -9.83
C ARG A 266 35.57 58.54 -9.52
N GLY A 267 35.80 59.85 -9.39
CA GLY A 267 34.78 60.86 -9.06
C GLY A 267 34.12 61.53 -10.26
N ARG A 268 33.36 62.61 -9.97
CA ARG A 268 32.39 63.35 -10.83
C ARG A 268 31.04 62.60 -10.95
N GLY A 269 29.88 63.26 -10.88
CA GLY A 269 29.61 64.70 -10.70
C GLY A 269 28.18 64.98 -10.19
N ARG A 270 27.89 66.24 -9.84
CA ARG A 270 26.63 66.67 -9.22
C ARG A 270 25.46 66.72 -10.22
N GLY A 271 24.24 66.42 -9.75
CA GLY A 271 22.99 66.73 -10.45
C GLY A 271 21.78 66.70 -9.51
N ARG A 272 21.13 67.86 -9.27
CA ARG A 272 19.87 67.98 -8.51
C ARG A 272 18.69 68.08 -9.49
N GLY A 273 17.53 67.54 -9.12
CA GLY A 273 16.26 67.71 -9.86
C GLY A 273 15.20 66.69 -9.43
N THR A 274 14.38 66.92 -8.40
CA THR A 274 13.13 67.73 -8.34
C THR A 274 11.87 67.08 -8.92
N SER A 275 10.88 66.91 -8.03
CA SER A 275 9.43 67.10 -8.26
C SER A 275 8.58 66.01 -8.95
N ARG A 276 7.61 65.52 -8.16
CA ARG A 276 6.17 65.33 -8.44
C ARG A 276 5.71 64.91 -9.86
N GLY A 277 4.94 63.82 -9.93
CA GLY A 277 4.10 63.47 -11.08
C GLY A 277 2.93 62.55 -10.70
N ARG A 278 1.76 63.12 -10.39
CA ARG A 278 0.51 62.39 -10.08
C ARG A 278 -0.43 62.55 -11.28
N GLY A 279 -1.11 61.47 -11.70
CA GLY A 279 -2.02 61.46 -12.85
C GLY A 279 -1.51 60.59 -14.01
N GLY A 280 -2.36 60.10 -14.93
CA GLY A 280 -3.81 60.28 -15.02
C GLY A 280 -4.47 59.20 -15.89
N ARG A 281 -5.81 59.16 -15.94
CA ARG A 281 -6.57 58.24 -16.80
C ARG A 281 -6.41 58.64 -18.28
N GLY A 282 -6.37 57.67 -19.19
CA GLY A 282 -6.31 57.94 -20.64
C GLY A 282 -6.57 56.69 -21.47
N ALA A 283 -7.85 56.38 -21.73
CA ALA A 283 -8.22 55.37 -22.70
C ALA A 283 -8.45 56.02 -24.07
N SER A 284 -7.90 55.44 -25.14
CA SER A 284 -8.34 55.74 -26.50
C SER A 284 -8.12 54.55 -27.43
N ARG A 285 -9.03 54.37 -28.39
CA ARG A 285 -8.97 53.35 -29.45
C ARG A 285 -8.44 54.02 -30.73
N GLY A 286 -7.20 53.69 -31.13
CA GLY A 286 -6.63 54.15 -32.40
C GLY A 286 -6.57 53.03 -33.44
N ARG A 287 -7.47 53.04 -34.43
CA ARG A 287 -7.23 52.33 -35.71
C ARG A 287 -6.39 53.25 -36.59
N GLY A 288 -5.20 52.81 -37.00
CA GLY A 288 -4.32 53.50 -37.94
C GLY A 288 -3.73 52.49 -38.93
N ARG A 289 -3.55 52.89 -40.19
CA ARG A 289 -3.22 52.03 -41.33
C ARG A 289 -2.18 52.72 -42.22
N VAL A 290 -1.44 51.94 -43.01
CA VAL A 290 -0.58 52.37 -44.14
C VAL A 290 0.82 52.90 -43.77
N ASN A 291 1.82 52.31 -44.45
CA ASN A 291 3.14 52.78 -44.98
C ASN A 291 3.83 54.02 -44.34
N THR A 292 5.17 54.12 -44.30
CA THR A 292 6.07 54.00 -45.49
C THR A 292 7.53 53.71 -45.11
N ARG A 293 8.32 53.31 -46.13
CA ARG A 293 9.77 53.04 -46.14
C ARG A 293 10.62 54.08 -45.38
N GLY A 294 11.67 53.61 -44.71
CA GLY A 294 12.81 54.41 -44.28
C GLY A 294 14.09 53.56 -44.30
N ASN A 295 15.06 53.91 -45.15
CA ASN A 295 16.36 53.23 -45.21
C ASN A 295 17.23 53.64 -44.01
N PHE A 296 17.87 52.67 -43.34
CA PHE A 296 19.21 52.89 -42.81
C PHE A 296 20.05 51.61 -42.84
N ARG A 297 21.16 51.63 -43.58
CA ARG A 297 22.14 50.53 -43.61
C ARG A 297 23.08 50.69 -42.40
N GLY A 298 23.04 49.75 -41.46
CA GLY A 298 23.97 49.69 -40.33
C GLY A 298 24.48 48.27 -40.12
N ARG A 299 25.53 47.87 -40.85
CA ARG A 299 26.20 46.58 -40.63
C ARG A 299 26.99 46.64 -39.31
N SER A 300 26.46 46.01 -38.27
CA SER A 300 27.26 45.51 -37.16
C SER A 300 27.18 43.99 -37.13
N ARG A 301 28.30 43.30 -37.29
CA ARG A 301 28.39 41.85 -37.09
C ARG A 301 28.46 41.58 -35.59
N PHE A 302 27.30 41.52 -34.93
CA PHE A 302 27.25 41.00 -33.57
C PHE A 302 27.41 39.48 -33.62
N ILE A 303 28.66 39.02 -33.50
CA ILE A 303 28.96 37.60 -33.27
C ILE A 303 28.37 37.27 -31.90
N PRO A 304 27.45 36.29 -31.78
CA PRO A 304 27.00 35.85 -30.46
C PRO A 304 28.19 35.31 -29.68
N PRO A 305 28.38 35.69 -28.40
CA PRO A 305 29.34 34.97 -27.56
C PRO A 305 28.90 33.51 -27.52
N GLN A 306 29.81 32.59 -27.87
CA GLN A 306 29.52 31.16 -27.81
C GLN A 306 29.04 30.82 -26.40
N SER A 307 27.85 30.22 -26.29
CA SER A 307 27.42 29.61 -25.05
C SER A 307 28.43 28.53 -24.71
N MET A 308 29.02 28.61 -23.52
CA MET A 308 29.68 27.42 -22.96
C MET A 308 28.60 26.38 -22.71
N ASP A 309 28.54 25.37 -23.56
CA ASP A 309 27.59 24.28 -23.45
C ASP A 309 27.95 23.47 -22.20
N ILE A 310 27.24 23.76 -21.12
CA ILE A 310 27.28 22.95 -19.90
C ILE A 310 26.50 21.68 -20.22
N GLU A 311 27.22 20.64 -20.62
CA GLU A 311 26.70 19.28 -20.73
C GLU A 311 26.15 18.82 -19.37
N GLN A 312 24.87 19.08 -19.16
CA GLN A 312 24.12 18.40 -18.14
C GLN A 312 23.94 16.97 -18.61
N GLN A 313 24.55 16.03 -17.91
CA GLN A 313 24.37 14.60 -18.14
C GLN A 313 22.89 14.25 -18.00
N THR A 314 22.17 14.31 -19.12
CA THR A 314 20.84 13.73 -19.24
C THR A 314 20.98 12.24 -19.09
N ILE A 315 20.22 11.64 -18.17
CA ILE A 315 20.00 10.19 -18.18
C ILE A 315 19.59 9.83 -19.61
N PRO A 316 20.23 8.85 -20.28
CA PRO A 316 19.87 8.50 -21.64
C PRO A 316 18.39 8.11 -21.66
N VAL A 317 17.58 8.98 -22.27
CA VAL A 317 16.19 8.67 -22.56
C VAL A 317 16.25 7.62 -23.66
N ASN A 318 15.89 6.37 -23.33
CA ASN A 318 15.78 5.30 -24.32
C ASN A 318 15.01 5.85 -25.53
N PRO A 319 15.50 5.64 -26.77
CA PRO A 319 14.82 6.15 -27.95
C PRO A 319 13.36 5.70 -27.92
N PRO A 320 12.41 6.53 -28.36
CA PRO A 320 11.00 6.17 -28.34
C PRO A 320 10.83 4.87 -29.12
N VAL A 321 10.30 3.84 -28.44
CA VAL A 321 10.05 2.54 -29.05
C VAL A 321 9.18 2.77 -30.28
N ASP A 322 9.65 2.32 -31.43
CA ASP A 322 8.84 2.37 -32.65
C ASP A 322 7.74 1.32 -32.51
N LEU A 323 6.49 1.74 -32.68
CA LEU A 323 5.31 0.93 -32.42
C LEU A 323 4.49 0.89 -33.70
N ASP A 324 4.52 -0.25 -34.39
CA ASP A 324 3.61 -0.49 -35.51
C ASP A 324 2.30 -1.12 -35.01
N ILE A 325 1.22 -0.38 -35.24
CA ILE A 325 -0.16 -0.79 -34.95
C ILE A 325 -0.59 -2.06 -35.71
N ASN A 326 0.06 -2.38 -36.83
CA ASN A 326 -0.21 -3.60 -37.57
C ASN A 326 0.44 -4.82 -36.90
N VAL A 327 1.59 -4.65 -36.25
CA VAL A 327 2.28 -5.72 -35.50
C VAL A 327 1.61 -5.92 -34.14
N ASP A 328 1.70 -4.95 -33.23
CA ASP A 328 1.08 -5.04 -31.91
C ASP A 328 0.41 -3.70 -31.50
N ALA A 329 -0.89 -3.78 -31.25
CA ALA A 329 -1.71 -2.66 -30.79
C ALA A 329 -1.74 -2.48 -29.26
N LYS A 330 -1.44 -3.52 -28.48
CA LYS A 330 -1.57 -3.54 -27.01
C LYS A 330 -0.66 -2.50 -26.31
N PRO A 331 0.60 -2.26 -26.75
CA PRO A 331 1.46 -1.24 -26.14
C PRO A 331 0.84 0.16 -26.11
N PHE A 332 0.04 0.56 -27.10
CA PHE A 332 -0.60 1.89 -27.13
C PHE A 332 -1.54 2.12 -25.94
N PHE A 333 -2.14 1.07 -25.39
CA PHE A 333 -3.17 1.16 -24.36
C PHE A 333 -2.65 0.83 -22.96
N VAL A 334 -1.66 -0.08 -22.88
CA VAL A 334 -1.10 -0.60 -21.63
C VAL A 334 0.18 0.14 -21.21
N ASN A 335 1.03 0.58 -22.15
CA ASN A 335 2.30 1.22 -21.81
C ASN A 335 2.13 2.72 -21.49
N ALA A 336 2.25 3.06 -20.21
CA ALA A 336 2.13 4.42 -19.68
C ALA A 336 3.08 5.46 -20.34
N ASN A 337 4.13 5.05 -21.06
CA ASN A 337 5.08 5.95 -21.71
C ASN A 337 4.65 6.44 -23.11
N VAL A 338 3.66 5.80 -23.76
CA VAL A 338 3.26 6.14 -25.14
C VAL A 338 2.77 7.60 -25.26
N THR A 339 3.17 8.27 -26.35
CA THR A 339 2.92 9.69 -26.62
C THR A 339 1.68 9.91 -27.51
N VAL A 340 1.03 11.07 -27.40
CA VAL A 340 -0.15 11.37 -28.23
C VAL A 340 0.17 11.29 -29.73
N ASP A 341 1.39 11.62 -30.13
CA ASP A 341 1.85 11.53 -31.52
C ASP A 341 1.95 10.08 -32.01
N GLN A 342 2.39 9.13 -31.17
CA GLN A 342 2.31 7.69 -31.48
C GLN A 342 0.84 7.23 -31.61
N HIS A 343 -0.08 7.70 -30.75
CA HIS A 343 -1.51 7.43 -30.93
C HIS A 343 -2.08 8.04 -32.23
N ILE A 344 -1.61 9.22 -32.66
CA ILE A 344 -1.97 9.84 -33.96
C ILE A 344 -1.46 8.99 -35.12
N GLN A 345 -0.20 8.56 -35.07
CA GLN A 345 0.42 7.69 -36.09
C GLN A 345 -0.37 6.39 -36.22
N ALA A 346 -0.63 5.69 -35.11
CA ALA A 346 -1.37 4.43 -35.11
C ALA A 346 -2.80 4.54 -35.66
N GLN A 347 -3.57 5.56 -35.25
CA GLN A 347 -4.89 5.86 -35.82
C GLN A 347 -4.83 6.21 -37.32
N THR A 348 -3.69 6.70 -37.82
CA THR A 348 -3.51 7.12 -39.22
C THR A 348 -3.01 5.98 -40.10
N THR A 349 -2.21 5.07 -39.56
CA THR A 349 -1.78 3.84 -40.24
C THR A 349 -2.91 2.81 -40.33
N ASN A 350 -3.63 2.54 -39.24
CA ASN A 350 -4.70 1.53 -39.23
C ASN A 350 -5.77 1.80 -38.16
N LEU A 351 -6.72 2.71 -38.47
CA LEU A 351 -7.81 3.05 -37.56
C LEU A 351 -8.68 1.84 -37.16
N PRO A 352 -9.13 0.94 -38.08
CA PRO A 352 -9.95 -0.21 -37.71
C PRO A 352 -9.28 -1.13 -36.69
N ARG A 353 -8.00 -1.50 -36.90
CA ARG A 353 -7.24 -2.32 -35.95
C ARG A 353 -7.04 -1.63 -34.61
N TYR A 354 -6.74 -0.33 -34.63
CA TYR A 354 -6.56 0.47 -33.42
C TYR A 354 -7.81 0.51 -32.54
N LEU A 355 -9.00 0.70 -33.13
CA LEU A 355 -10.26 0.69 -32.39
C LEU A 355 -10.63 -0.74 -31.96
N ALA A 356 -10.43 -1.74 -32.82
CA ALA A 356 -10.65 -3.13 -32.46
C ALA A 356 -9.87 -3.54 -31.20
N SER A 357 -8.60 -3.16 -31.11
CA SER A 357 -7.77 -3.41 -29.92
C SER A 357 -8.19 -2.61 -28.70
N LEU A 358 -8.57 -1.34 -28.85
CA LEU A 358 -9.11 -0.53 -27.74
C LEU A 358 -10.34 -1.18 -27.12
N PHE A 359 -11.28 -1.66 -27.94
CA PHE A 359 -12.53 -2.23 -27.46
C PHE A 359 -12.37 -3.70 -27.02
N ALA A 360 -11.54 -4.50 -27.68
CA ALA A 360 -11.18 -5.84 -27.21
C ALA A 360 -10.52 -5.80 -25.82
N LEU A 361 -9.66 -4.81 -25.53
CA LEU A 361 -9.11 -4.60 -24.19
C LEU A 361 -10.19 -4.30 -23.15
N ASN A 362 -11.15 -3.43 -23.48
CA ASN A 362 -12.27 -3.11 -22.59
C ASN A 362 -13.20 -4.32 -22.36
N GLU A 363 -13.45 -5.13 -23.39
CA GLU A 363 -14.26 -6.36 -23.30
C GLU A 363 -13.60 -7.45 -22.44
N ASN A 364 -12.26 -7.52 -22.41
CA ASN A 364 -11.50 -8.42 -21.55
C ASN A 364 -11.15 -7.80 -20.18
N SER A 365 -11.89 -6.75 -19.76
CA SER A 365 -11.73 -6.05 -18.47
C SER A 365 -10.33 -5.51 -18.18
N VAL A 366 -9.50 -5.29 -19.20
CA VAL A 366 -8.11 -4.82 -19.04
C VAL A 366 -8.13 -3.32 -18.70
N GLU A 367 -7.42 -2.89 -17.65
CA GLU A 367 -7.42 -1.49 -17.25
C GLU A 367 -6.65 -0.62 -18.27
N ILE A 368 -7.38 -0.06 -19.24
CA ILE A 368 -6.85 0.95 -20.17
C ILE A 368 -6.62 2.23 -19.36
N GLY A 369 -5.37 2.43 -18.95
CA GLY A 369 -4.99 3.52 -18.04
C GLY A 369 -5.43 4.90 -18.52
N GLN A 370 -5.87 5.74 -17.60
CA GLN A 370 -6.50 7.04 -17.89
C GLN A 370 -5.67 7.98 -18.80
N LYS A 371 -4.33 7.83 -18.83
CA LYS A 371 -3.47 8.55 -19.78
C LYS A 371 -3.71 8.09 -21.22
N ALA A 372 -3.75 6.77 -21.47
CA ALA A 372 -3.99 6.22 -22.81
C ALA A 372 -5.38 6.59 -23.32
N LYS A 373 -6.42 6.51 -22.47
CA LYS A 373 -7.78 7.00 -22.79
C LYS A 373 -7.76 8.47 -23.24
N ALA A 374 -7.06 9.35 -22.51
CA ALA A 374 -6.89 10.74 -22.91
C ALA A 374 -6.09 10.92 -24.21
N CYS A 375 -5.02 10.14 -24.42
CA CYS A 375 -4.23 10.17 -25.66
C CYS A 375 -5.05 9.73 -26.89
N VAL A 376 -5.90 8.71 -26.77
CA VAL A 376 -6.81 8.23 -27.84
C VAL A 376 -7.71 9.36 -28.34
N LEU A 377 -8.38 10.05 -27.42
CA LEU A 377 -9.29 11.14 -27.74
C LEU A 377 -8.55 12.39 -28.25
N ALA A 378 -7.39 12.71 -27.66
CA ALA A 378 -6.52 13.79 -28.13
C ALA A 378 -5.99 13.53 -29.55
N ALA A 379 -5.66 12.28 -29.88
CA ALA A 379 -5.20 11.89 -31.21
C ALA A 379 -6.30 12.02 -32.27
N ALA A 380 -7.53 11.58 -31.98
CA ALA A 380 -8.67 11.74 -32.88
C ALA A 380 -8.94 13.23 -33.18
N TRP A 381 -8.90 14.09 -32.16
CA TRP A 381 -9.00 15.54 -32.35
C TRP A 381 -7.79 16.17 -33.07
N GLY A 382 -6.57 15.68 -32.82
CA GLY A 382 -5.32 16.14 -33.44
C GLY A 382 -5.27 15.86 -34.95
N ARG A 383 -5.80 14.70 -35.35
CA ARG A 383 -6.08 14.31 -36.76
C ARG A 383 -7.19 15.13 -37.43
N HIS A 384 -7.93 15.94 -36.67
CA HIS A 384 -9.21 16.53 -37.06
C HIS A 384 -10.29 15.48 -37.41
N ASP A 385 -10.18 14.26 -36.88
CA ASP A 385 -11.17 13.19 -36.98
C ASP A 385 -12.34 13.44 -36.01
N HIS A 386 -13.11 14.45 -36.42
CA HIS A 386 -14.24 15.02 -35.71
C HIS A 386 -15.47 14.11 -35.69
N LYS A 387 -15.49 13.05 -36.51
CA LYS A 387 -16.52 12.00 -36.46
C LYS A 387 -16.13 10.95 -35.41
N LEU A 388 -14.94 10.36 -35.52
CA LEU A 388 -14.42 9.40 -34.55
C LEU A 388 -14.49 9.93 -33.10
N ALA A 389 -14.04 11.16 -32.87
CA ALA A 389 -14.04 11.74 -31.54
C ALA A 389 -15.46 11.93 -30.96
N ASN A 390 -16.48 12.16 -31.79
CA ASN A 390 -17.87 12.22 -31.32
C ASN A 390 -18.41 10.83 -30.95
N ASP A 391 -18.01 9.79 -31.68
CA ASP A 391 -18.51 8.44 -31.46
C ASP A 391 -17.82 7.79 -30.24
N LEU A 392 -16.51 8.00 -30.05
CA LEU A 392 -15.81 7.64 -28.82
C LEU A 392 -16.45 8.27 -27.57
N LEU A 393 -16.88 9.53 -27.66
CA LEU A 393 -17.54 10.26 -26.57
C LEU A 393 -18.95 9.75 -26.20
N ARG A 394 -19.49 8.75 -26.93
CA ARG A 394 -20.72 8.05 -26.53
C ARG A 394 -20.46 6.95 -25.49
N HIS A 395 -19.27 6.34 -25.50
CA HIS A 395 -18.85 5.34 -24.51
C HIS A 395 -18.42 6.04 -23.20
N ARG A 396 -19.43 6.50 -22.44
CA ARG A 396 -19.25 7.37 -21.25
C ARG A 396 -18.43 6.73 -20.13
N HIS A 397 -18.48 5.41 -19.99
CA HIS A 397 -17.65 4.63 -19.06
C HIS A 397 -16.16 4.61 -19.44
N LEU A 398 -15.84 4.69 -20.73
CA LEU A 398 -14.47 4.79 -21.23
C LEU A 398 -13.95 6.24 -21.20
N PHE A 399 -14.78 7.21 -21.59
CA PHE A 399 -14.38 8.60 -21.80
C PHE A 399 -15.15 9.57 -20.89
N THR A 400 -14.81 9.58 -19.60
CA THR A 400 -15.41 10.50 -18.63
C THR A 400 -14.93 11.94 -18.83
N LEU A 401 -15.54 12.89 -18.09
CA LEU A 401 -15.06 14.27 -17.95
C LEU A 401 -13.54 14.37 -17.68
N THR A 402 -12.97 13.41 -16.95
CA THR A 402 -11.55 13.39 -16.60
C THR A 402 -10.67 13.17 -17.83
N GLU A 403 -11.06 12.23 -18.71
CA GLU A 403 -10.33 11.89 -19.93
C GLU A 403 -10.52 12.99 -20.98
N VAL A 404 -11.73 13.55 -21.08
CA VAL A 404 -12.04 14.75 -21.88
C VAL A 404 -11.13 15.91 -21.49
N LEU A 405 -11.06 16.26 -20.20
CA LEU A 405 -10.25 17.38 -19.72
C LEU A 405 -8.75 17.14 -19.94
N LYS A 406 -8.25 15.92 -19.70
CA LYS A 406 -6.85 15.56 -19.97
C LYS A 406 -6.51 15.69 -21.46
N ALA A 407 -7.34 15.15 -22.34
CA ALA A 407 -7.17 15.21 -23.79
C ALA A 407 -7.16 16.66 -24.31
N VAL A 408 -8.08 17.50 -23.81
CA VAL A 408 -8.11 18.93 -24.11
C VAL A 408 -6.87 19.65 -23.57
N THR A 409 -6.38 19.28 -22.38
CA THR A 409 -5.18 19.88 -21.78
C THR A 409 -3.91 19.57 -22.57
N MET A 410 -3.77 18.36 -23.13
CA MET A 410 -2.68 17.99 -24.04
C MET A 410 -2.69 18.89 -25.30
N LEU A 411 -3.87 19.09 -25.90
CA LEU A 411 -4.04 19.93 -27.08
C LEU A 411 -3.93 21.45 -26.79
N ASP A 412 -4.19 21.88 -25.55
CA ASP A 412 -4.00 23.26 -25.10
C ASP A 412 -2.54 23.57 -24.71
N ALA A 413 -1.69 22.55 -24.52
CA ALA A 413 -0.30 22.72 -24.09
C ALA A 413 0.46 23.72 -24.97
N GLY A 414 0.26 23.70 -26.30
CA GLY A 414 0.85 24.68 -27.23
C GLY A 414 0.40 26.13 -27.00
N ARG A 415 -0.83 26.38 -26.50
CA ARG A 415 -1.28 27.72 -26.05
C ARG A 415 -0.64 28.07 -24.71
N GLN A 416 -0.58 27.14 -23.76
CA GLN A 416 0.01 27.37 -22.44
C GLN A 416 1.52 27.65 -22.49
N ILE A 417 2.29 26.94 -23.33
CA ILE A 417 3.72 27.21 -23.58
C ILE A 417 3.92 28.67 -23.99
N ARG A 418 3.20 29.14 -25.02
CA ARG A 418 3.28 30.55 -25.50
C ARG A 418 2.86 31.56 -24.43
N VAL A 419 1.97 31.21 -23.51
CA VAL A 419 1.63 32.05 -22.34
C VAL A 419 2.80 32.10 -21.35
N TYR A 420 3.40 30.96 -21.01
CA TYR A 420 4.56 30.89 -20.10
C TYR A 420 5.81 31.54 -20.69
N GLU A 421 6.11 31.36 -21.98
CA GLU A 421 7.18 32.08 -22.69
C GLU A 421 6.97 33.61 -22.64
N LYS A 422 5.72 34.07 -22.82
CA LYS A 422 5.38 35.49 -22.74
C LYS A 422 5.49 36.02 -21.31
N GLN A 423 5.27 35.19 -20.29
CA GLN A 423 5.55 35.53 -18.90
C GLN A 423 7.07 35.56 -18.62
N LEU A 424 7.82 34.59 -19.14
CA LEU A 424 9.28 34.48 -19.02
C LEU A 424 9.96 35.73 -19.60
N LYS A 425 9.68 36.03 -20.88
CA LYS A 425 10.19 37.23 -21.58
C LYS A 425 9.80 38.54 -20.88
N ARG A 426 8.62 38.61 -20.24
CA ARG A 426 8.20 39.77 -19.43
C ARG A 426 8.98 39.91 -18.13
N LEU A 427 9.39 38.82 -17.49
CA LEU A 427 10.21 38.84 -16.28
C LEU A 427 11.68 39.13 -16.61
N GLU A 428 12.19 38.61 -17.73
CA GLU A 428 13.53 38.89 -18.25
C GLU A 428 13.70 40.34 -18.69
N LEU A 429 12.67 40.95 -19.31
CA LEU A 429 12.64 42.38 -19.64
C LEU A 429 12.29 43.30 -18.45
N SER A 430 11.94 42.76 -17.28
CA SER A 430 11.59 43.58 -16.12
C SER A 430 12.86 44.10 -15.42
N LYS A 431 12.95 45.42 -15.20
CA LYS A 431 14.11 46.06 -14.52
C LYS A 431 14.33 45.55 -13.09
N THR A 432 13.32 44.94 -12.48
CA THR A 432 13.38 44.36 -11.13
C THR A 432 13.88 42.93 -11.20
N LYS A 433 15.05 42.64 -10.60
CA LYS A 433 15.69 41.31 -10.59
C LYS A 433 14.73 40.22 -10.06
N CYS A 434 14.17 39.43 -10.96
CA CYS A 434 13.21 38.37 -10.62
C CYS A 434 13.88 37.27 -9.78
N LYS A 435 13.16 36.71 -8.78
CA LYS A 435 13.64 35.55 -8.00
C LYS A 435 13.86 34.35 -8.93
N ALA A 436 15.05 33.76 -8.89
CA ALA A 436 15.44 32.64 -9.76
C ALA A 436 14.48 31.43 -9.66
N THR A 437 13.91 31.18 -8.47
CA THR A 437 12.90 30.14 -8.25
C THR A 437 11.64 30.33 -9.08
N LYS A 438 11.22 31.57 -9.36
CA LYS A 438 10.05 31.86 -10.23
C LYS A 438 10.38 31.60 -11.69
N LEU A 439 11.59 31.95 -12.14
CA LEU A 439 12.06 31.65 -13.50
C LEU A 439 12.20 30.13 -13.70
N GLY A 440 12.76 29.41 -12.72
CA GLY A 440 12.84 27.95 -12.72
C GLY A 440 11.47 27.27 -12.82
N LYS A 441 10.49 27.68 -11.98
CA LYS A 441 9.12 27.14 -12.10
C LYS A 441 8.49 27.38 -13.48
N ILE A 442 8.74 28.53 -14.11
CA ILE A 442 8.22 28.83 -15.45
C ILE A 442 8.91 27.97 -16.52
N LYS A 443 10.24 27.75 -16.43
CA LYS A 443 10.97 26.86 -17.35
C LYS A 443 10.49 25.41 -17.20
N ASN A 444 10.49 24.86 -15.98
CA ASN A 444 9.98 23.52 -15.72
C ASN A 444 8.54 23.31 -16.21
N ASN A 445 7.67 24.33 -16.13
CA ASN A 445 6.32 24.26 -16.70
C ASN A 445 6.33 24.21 -18.24
N ILE A 446 7.19 24.98 -18.91
CA ILE A 446 7.38 24.92 -20.37
C ILE A 446 7.91 23.53 -20.77
N ASP A 447 8.90 22.99 -20.04
CA ASP A 447 9.52 21.69 -20.33
C ASP A 447 8.53 20.52 -20.14
N ASN A 448 7.70 20.58 -19.09
CA ASN A 448 6.65 19.60 -18.86
C ASN A 448 5.51 19.71 -19.89
N LEU A 449 5.14 20.92 -20.30
CA LEU A 449 4.15 21.11 -21.36
C LEU A 449 4.70 20.69 -22.74
N ASN A 450 5.99 20.88 -23.01
CA ASN A 450 6.64 20.39 -24.24
C ASN A 450 6.56 18.86 -24.35
N LYS A 451 6.64 18.12 -23.24
CA LYS A 451 6.43 16.66 -23.21
C LYS A 451 4.98 16.22 -23.44
N LEU A 452 4.01 17.13 -23.28
CA LEU A 452 2.58 16.89 -23.52
C LEU A 452 2.09 17.52 -24.83
N LYS A 453 2.93 18.31 -25.50
CA LYS A 453 2.59 19.07 -26.69
C LYS A 453 2.58 18.15 -27.90
N VAL A 454 1.37 17.82 -28.34
CA VAL A 454 1.09 17.11 -29.60
C VAL A 454 1.74 17.84 -30.79
N SER A 455 2.33 17.10 -31.72
CA SER A 455 2.91 17.62 -32.96
C SER A 455 1.85 18.23 -33.88
N ASN A 456 0.71 17.55 -34.00
CA ASN A 456 -0.39 17.87 -34.91
C ASN A 456 -1.67 18.23 -34.13
N GLY A 457 -2.28 19.36 -34.52
CA GLY A 457 -3.47 19.90 -33.87
C GLY A 457 -3.20 20.83 -32.68
N SER A 458 -4.27 21.38 -32.12
CA SER A 458 -4.29 22.18 -30.89
C SER A 458 -5.74 22.40 -30.44
N ALA A 459 -5.96 22.86 -29.20
CA ALA A 459 -7.29 23.17 -28.67
C ALA A 459 -7.96 24.33 -29.45
N SER A 460 -8.63 23.97 -30.56
CA SER A 460 -9.15 24.90 -31.56
C SER A 460 -10.64 25.18 -31.39
N GLY A 461 -11.13 26.24 -32.02
CA GLY A 461 -12.58 26.50 -32.15
C GLY A 461 -13.36 25.43 -32.92
N GLY A 462 -12.68 24.47 -33.58
CA GLY A 462 -13.31 23.23 -34.06
C GLY A 462 -13.62 22.30 -32.90
N ILE A 463 -12.59 21.91 -32.15
CA ILE A 463 -12.68 20.99 -30.99
C ILE A 463 -13.60 21.55 -29.90
N ALA A 464 -13.54 22.85 -29.61
CA ALA A 464 -14.48 23.51 -28.71
C ALA A 464 -15.95 23.27 -29.15
N ARG A 465 -16.28 23.43 -30.44
CA ARG A 465 -17.61 23.14 -31.00
C ARG A 465 -17.96 21.64 -31.08
N HIS A 466 -17.02 20.74 -30.79
CA HIS A 466 -17.30 19.31 -30.59
C HIS A 466 -17.64 19.02 -29.14
N ILE A 467 -16.85 19.54 -28.19
CA ILE A 467 -17.12 19.40 -26.76
C ILE A 467 -18.43 20.10 -26.37
N GLN A 468 -18.71 21.28 -26.93
CA GLN A 468 -20.01 21.97 -26.83
C GLN A 468 -21.20 21.20 -27.45
N ARG A 469 -20.96 20.15 -28.25
CA ARG A 469 -22.02 19.24 -28.71
C ARG A 469 -22.18 18.06 -27.78
N TRP A 470 -21.07 17.49 -27.30
CA TRP A 470 -21.08 16.45 -26.28
C TRP A 470 -21.74 16.91 -24.97
N THR A 471 -21.47 18.13 -24.48
CA THR A 471 -22.16 18.64 -23.27
C THR A 471 -23.68 18.81 -23.45
N ARG A 472 -24.17 18.94 -24.69
CA ARG A 472 -25.61 18.96 -25.00
C ARG A 472 -26.25 17.57 -25.08
N THR A 473 -25.47 16.48 -25.11
CA THR A 473 -26.02 15.12 -24.99
C THR A 473 -26.05 14.63 -23.55
N LEU A 474 -25.34 15.30 -22.63
CA LEU A 474 -25.46 15.04 -21.19
C LEU A 474 -26.89 15.35 -20.74
N THR A 475 -27.51 14.37 -20.10
CA THR A 475 -28.86 14.48 -19.55
C THR A 475 -28.91 15.42 -18.36
N GLN A 476 -30.12 15.83 -17.95
CA GLN A 476 -30.31 16.52 -16.67
C GLN A 476 -29.72 15.71 -15.51
N GLN A 477 -30.04 14.42 -15.42
CA GLN A 477 -29.59 13.54 -14.34
C GLN A 477 -28.06 13.43 -14.26
N GLU A 478 -27.34 13.33 -15.39
CA GLU A 478 -25.88 13.36 -15.41
C GLU A 478 -25.31 14.70 -14.91
N LEU A 479 -25.88 15.82 -15.34
CA LEU A 479 -25.42 17.14 -14.92
C LEU A 479 -25.74 17.42 -13.44
N GLU A 480 -26.87 16.93 -12.92
CA GLU A 480 -27.20 16.97 -11.48
C GLU A 480 -26.26 16.05 -10.69
N TYR A 481 -26.01 14.82 -11.15
CA TYR A 481 -25.03 13.91 -10.56
C TYR A 481 -23.63 14.53 -10.50
N PHE A 482 -23.16 15.17 -11.57
CA PHE A 482 -21.89 15.89 -11.59
C PHE A 482 -21.89 17.12 -10.68
N ALA A 483 -23.03 17.78 -10.46
CA ALA A 483 -23.13 18.91 -9.54
C ALA A 483 -23.11 18.48 -8.06
N LEU A 484 -23.66 17.30 -7.75
CA LEU A 484 -23.65 16.71 -6.40
C LEU A 484 -22.31 16.04 -6.04
N HIS A 485 -21.75 15.24 -6.94
CA HIS A 485 -20.63 14.32 -6.62
C HIS A 485 -19.25 14.79 -7.12
N MET A 486 -19.17 15.63 -8.15
CA MET A 486 -17.89 15.97 -8.79
C MET A 486 -17.43 17.39 -8.42
N PRO A 487 -16.12 17.60 -8.19
CA PRO A 487 -15.60 18.94 -7.93
C PRO A 487 -15.81 19.84 -9.16
N THR A 488 -16.16 21.11 -8.91
CA THR A 488 -16.44 22.09 -9.97
C THR A 488 -15.19 22.60 -10.71
N GLU A 489 -13.97 22.22 -10.29
CA GLU A 489 -12.74 22.74 -10.90
C GLU A 489 -12.42 22.11 -12.27
N PRO A 490 -12.55 20.79 -12.49
CA PRO A 490 -12.57 20.19 -13.83
C PRO A 490 -13.48 20.92 -14.83
N TRP A 491 -14.74 21.19 -14.45
CA TRP A 491 -15.70 21.91 -15.30
C TRP A 491 -15.26 23.35 -15.59
N ARG A 492 -14.77 24.10 -14.59
CA ARG A 492 -14.19 25.44 -14.79
C ARG A 492 -12.99 25.41 -15.74
N LYS A 493 -12.06 24.47 -15.56
CA LYS A 493 -10.88 24.30 -16.42
C LYS A 493 -11.27 23.98 -17.86
N LEU A 494 -12.30 23.14 -18.07
CA LEU A 494 -12.83 22.85 -19.40
C LEU A 494 -13.48 24.11 -20.01
N ALA A 495 -14.27 24.86 -19.24
CA ALA A 495 -14.90 26.11 -19.67
C ALA A 495 -13.89 27.22 -20.05
N ASP A 496 -12.77 27.33 -19.34
CA ASP A 496 -11.67 28.28 -19.63
C ASP A 496 -10.92 27.98 -20.95
N ILE A 497 -11.14 26.79 -21.54
CA ILE A 497 -10.57 26.37 -22.83
C ILE A 497 -11.64 26.32 -23.93
N VAL A 498 -12.84 25.80 -23.62
CA VAL A 498 -13.93 25.55 -24.57
C VAL A 498 -14.87 26.75 -24.73
N HIS A 499 -14.91 27.67 -23.76
CA HIS A 499 -15.78 28.85 -23.73
C HIS A 499 -17.26 28.48 -23.92
N PHE A 500 -17.76 27.59 -23.05
CA PHE A 500 -19.17 27.20 -23.01
C PHE A 500 -20.09 28.41 -22.77
N ASN A 501 -21.26 28.38 -23.41
CA ASN A 501 -22.39 29.24 -23.11
C ASN A 501 -23.42 28.47 -22.25
N PRO A 502 -23.90 29.01 -21.11
CA PRO A 502 -24.76 28.26 -20.19
C PRO A 502 -26.04 27.70 -20.84
N THR A 503 -26.85 28.56 -21.46
CA THR A 503 -28.15 28.18 -22.05
C THR A 503 -28.02 27.35 -23.32
N LYS A 504 -26.94 27.53 -24.10
CA LYS A 504 -26.76 26.83 -25.39
C LYS A 504 -26.03 25.50 -25.26
N ASP A 505 -25.08 25.38 -24.35
CA ASP A 505 -24.19 24.20 -24.27
C ASP A 505 -24.54 23.26 -23.10
N PHE A 506 -25.37 23.73 -22.17
CA PHE A 506 -26.05 22.95 -21.13
C PHE A 506 -27.58 23.19 -21.17
N PRO A 507 -28.26 22.92 -22.29
CA PRO A 507 -29.68 23.25 -22.46
C PRO A 507 -30.59 22.52 -21.47
N ALA A 508 -30.19 21.34 -20.98
CA ALA A 508 -30.89 20.60 -19.94
C ALA A 508 -30.85 21.31 -18.57
N LEU A 509 -29.75 21.98 -18.23
CA LEU A 509 -29.56 22.73 -16.98
C LEU A 509 -28.78 24.04 -17.22
N PRO A 510 -29.43 25.12 -17.68
CA PRO A 510 -28.76 26.39 -17.99
C PRO A 510 -28.00 27.04 -16.82
N TRP A 511 -28.31 26.66 -15.57
CA TRP A 511 -27.65 27.14 -14.35
C TRP A 511 -26.40 26.34 -13.97
N PHE A 512 -26.16 25.16 -14.57
CA PHE A 512 -25.05 24.26 -14.21
C PHE A 512 -23.67 24.92 -14.37
N LEU A 513 -23.47 25.70 -15.44
CA LEU A 513 -22.21 26.41 -15.66
C LEU A 513 -22.00 27.58 -14.67
N PRO A 514 -22.99 28.47 -14.42
CA PRO A 514 -22.97 29.40 -13.29
C PRO A 514 -22.65 28.73 -11.94
N PHE A 515 -23.27 27.58 -11.64
CA PHE A 515 -23.01 26.79 -10.44
C PHE A 515 -21.54 26.36 -10.35
N CYS A 516 -20.95 25.87 -11.44
CA CYS A 516 -19.54 25.52 -11.50
C CYS A 516 -18.59 26.70 -11.15
N PHE A 517 -18.98 27.94 -11.47
CA PHE A 517 -18.20 29.13 -11.09
C PHE A 517 -18.47 29.62 -9.65
N GLY A 518 -19.65 29.34 -9.10
CA GLY A 518 -19.98 29.56 -7.68
C GLY A 518 -21.29 30.30 -7.41
N THR A 519 -22.18 30.40 -8.40
CA THR A 519 -23.60 30.73 -8.16
C THR A 519 -24.26 29.55 -7.40
N PRO A 520 -25.25 29.75 -6.53
CA PRO A 520 -26.10 28.63 -6.08
C PRO A 520 -26.83 27.98 -7.27
N ALA A 521 -27.27 26.74 -7.10
CA ALA A 521 -28.29 26.17 -7.98
C ALA A 521 -29.66 26.80 -7.63
N PRO A 522 -30.62 26.87 -8.57
CA PRO A 522 -31.96 27.42 -8.30
C PRO A 522 -32.69 26.63 -7.21
N GLU A 523 -33.50 27.32 -6.41
CA GLU A 523 -34.09 26.79 -5.17
C GLU A 523 -34.99 25.58 -5.39
N GLU A 524 -35.63 25.51 -6.56
CA GLU A 524 -36.52 24.44 -7.02
C GLU A 524 -35.80 23.15 -7.49
N THR A 525 -34.46 23.16 -7.61
CA THR A 525 -33.71 22.04 -8.20
C THR A 525 -33.24 21.02 -7.18
N MET A 526 -33.19 19.74 -7.57
CA MET A 526 -32.64 18.66 -6.74
C MET A 526 -31.28 19.02 -6.14
N VAL A 527 -30.41 19.69 -6.92
CA VAL A 527 -29.05 20.06 -6.48
C VAL A 527 -29.04 21.12 -5.38
N ASN A 528 -29.97 22.08 -5.39
CA ASN A 528 -30.08 23.01 -4.25
C ASN A 528 -30.80 22.35 -3.07
N ARG A 529 -31.87 21.58 -3.32
CA ARG A 529 -32.65 20.89 -2.27
C ARG A 529 -31.82 19.84 -1.53
N CYS A 530 -30.92 19.13 -2.21
CA CYS A 530 -30.00 18.15 -1.62
C CYS A 530 -28.78 18.78 -0.93
N ARG A 531 -28.54 20.09 -1.08
CA ARG A 531 -27.43 20.76 -0.41
C ARG A 531 -27.67 20.88 1.10
N ASP A 532 -28.92 21.08 1.49
CA ASP A 532 -29.39 21.19 2.88
C ASP A 532 -30.14 19.91 3.29
N LEU A 533 -29.66 18.75 2.82
CA LEU A 533 -30.23 17.43 3.05
C LEU A 533 -29.87 16.95 4.47
N THR A 534 -30.88 16.41 5.17
CA THR A 534 -30.82 16.09 6.60
C THR A 534 -31.65 14.86 6.93
N ALA A 535 -31.38 14.27 8.10
CA ALA A 535 -32.17 13.22 8.75
C ALA A 535 -33.70 13.45 8.71
N VAL A 536 -34.15 14.71 8.80
CA VAL A 536 -35.57 15.07 8.87
C VAL A 536 -36.22 15.22 7.50
N ASN A 537 -35.47 15.66 6.48
CA ASN A 537 -36.03 15.93 5.14
C ASN A 537 -35.75 14.83 4.10
N ILE A 538 -34.81 13.91 4.32
CA ILE A 538 -34.36 12.93 3.33
C ILE A 538 -35.50 12.08 2.72
N ASN A 539 -36.38 11.51 3.54
CA ASN A 539 -37.51 10.72 3.05
C ASN A 539 -38.47 11.55 2.17
N ASN A 540 -38.66 12.84 2.49
CA ASN A 540 -39.47 13.76 1.70
C ASN A 540 -38.76 14.15 0.38
N LEU A 541 -37.44 14.33 0.41
CA LEU A 541 -36.64 14.63 -0.78
C LEU A 541 -36.51 13.43 -1.73
N ILE A 542 -36.52 12.18 -1.23
CA ILE A 542 -36.59 10.97 -2.07
C ILE A 542 -37.98 10.82 -2.71
N LYS A 543 -39.06 11.17 -1.98
CA LYS A 543 -40.42 11.28 -2.56
C LYS A 543 -40.51 12.38 -3.64
N GLU A 544 -39.70 13.43 -3.55
CA GLU A 544 -39.65 14.55 -4.51
C GLU A 544 -38.74 14.25 -5.73
N PHE A 545 -37.56 13.65 -5.52
CA PHE A 545 -36.51 13.49 -6.53
C PHE A 545 -35.88 12.09 -6.57
N LYS A 546 -35.32 11.69 -7.73
CA LYS A 546 -34.50 10.47 -7.88
C LYS A 546 -33.05 10.74 -7.43
N ILE A 547 -32.85 10.82 -6.11
CA ILE A 547 -31.53 11.13 -5.50
C ILE A 547 -30.61 9.90 -5.60
N PRO A 548 -29.46 9.96 -6.30
CA PRO A 548 -28.55 8.80 -6.41
C PRO A 548 -28.11 8.31 -5.03
N TYR A 549 -28.10 7.00 -4.82
CA TYR A 549 -27.94 6.43 -3.48
C TYR A 549 -26.60 6.81 -2.83
N SER A 550 -25.55 6.96 -3.64
CA SER A 550 -24.23 7.46 -3.20
C SER A 550 -24.27 8.83 -2.52
N HIS A 551 -25.33 9.63 -2.72
CA HIS A 551 -25.53 10.91 -2.05
C HIS A 551 -26.35 10.77 -0.75
N SER A 552 -27.38 9.92 -0.76
CA SER A 552 -28.24 9.66 0.41
C SER A 552 -27.62 8.71 1.44
N LYS A 553 -26.59 7.92 1.07
CA LYS A 553 -25.97 6.90 1.94
C LYS A 553 -25.59 7.41 3.34
N GLN A 554 -25.09 8.64 3.43
CA GLN A 554 -24.71 9.27 4.70
C GLN A 554 -25.89 9.46 5.69
N PHE A 555 -27.14 9.27 5.22
CA PHE A 555 -28.38 9.32 6.02
C PHE A 555 -29.09 7.96 6.11
N LYS A 556 -28.43 6.84 5.78
CA LYS A 556 -29.04 5.49 5.74
C LYS A 556 -29.86 5.11 6.97
N GLU A 557 -29.36 5.43 8.17
CA GLU A 557 -30.04 5.20 9.46
C GLU A 557 -31.43 5.89 9.58
N HIS A 558 -31.76 6.81 8.66
CA HIS A 558 -33.00 7.61 8.64
C HIS A 558 -33.92 7.28 7.46
N LEU A 559 -33.56 6.33 6.59
CA LEU A 559 -34.38 5.94 5.44
C LEU A 559 -35.53 5.04 5.88
N ASN A 560 -36.77 5.48 5.67
CA ASN A 560 -37.93 4.62 5.84
C ASN A 560 -38.07 3.64 4.67
N ASP A 561 -38.80 2.54 4.90
CA ASP A 561 -38.87 1.43 3.93
C ASP A 561 -39.44 1.85 2.56
N GLU A 562 -40.39 2.80 2.55
CA GLU A 562 -40.89 3.44 1.34
C GLU A 562 -39.78 4.16 0.55
N SER A 563 -38.85 4.83 1.23
CA SER A 563 -37.72 5.52 0.59
C SER A 563 -36.65 4.52 0.12
N LYS A 564 -36.39 3.45 0.88
CA LYS A 564 -35.50 2.34 0.46
C LYS A 564 -36.04 1.66 -0.81
N ALA A 565 -37.32 1.28 -0.81
CA ALA A 565 -38.03 0.72 -1.95
C ALA A 565 -37.95 1.65 -3.16
N ARG A 566 -38.20 2.94 -2.94
CA ARG A 566 -38.13 3.95 -3.99
C ARG A 566 -36.72 4.09 -4.57
N ILE A 567 -35.66 4.10 -3.74
CA ILE A 567 -34.26 4.05 -4.21
C ILE A 567 -34.04 2.83 -5.10
N ALA A 568 -34.43 1.62 -4.65
CA ALA A 568 -34.28 0.40 -5.43
C ALA A 568 -35.07 0.41 -6.76
N SER A 569 -36.21 1.11 -6.81
CA SER A 569 -37.01 1.25 -8.02
C SER A 569 -36.40 2.18 -9.08
N TYR A 570 -35.48 3.08 -8.70
CA TYR A 570 -34.89 4.06 -9.63
C TYR A 570 -33.37 3.99 -9.82
N GLU A 571 -32.64 3.30 -8.95
CA GLU A 571 -31.22 3.04 -9.16
C GLU A 571 -30.99 2.29 -10.47
N GLU A 572 -30.04 2.76 -11.29
CA GLU A 572 -29.84 2.29 -12.66
C GLU A 572 -29.58 0.78 -12.69
N LYS A 573 -28.84 0.27 -11.71
CA LYS A 573 -28.34 -1.11 -11.69
C LYS A 573 -28.77 -1.82 -10.41
N VAL A 574 -29.28 -3.03 -10.57
CA VAL A 574 -29.47 -4.01 -9.49
C VAL A 574 -28.17 -4.20 -8.69
N ASP A 575 -27.03 -4.01 -9.36
CA ASP A 575 -25.71 -3.99 -8.75
C ASP A 575 -25.43 -2.83 -7.79
N THR A 576 -26.02 -1.65 -7.94
CA THR A 576 -25.88 -0.60 -6.92
C THR A 576 -26.71 -0.96 -5.69
N ILE A 577 -27.93 -1.46 -5.89
CA ILE A 577 -28.88 -1.78 -4.82
C ILE A 577 -28.34 -2.92 -3.97
N LEU A 578 -27.95 -4.02 -4.61
CA LEU A 578 -27.26 -5.13 -3.96
C LEU A 578 -25.88 -4.75 -3.40
N TRP A 579 -25.30 -3.58 -3.72
CA TRP A 579 -24.06 -3.10 -3.08
C TRP A 579 -24.28 -2.50 -1.70
N TYR A 580 -25.49 -2.03 -1.47
CA TYR A 580 -25.90 -1.35 -0.25
C TYR A 580 -27.22 -1.93 0.28
N TYR A 581 -27.44 -3.24 0.12
CA TYR A 581 -28.68 -3.88 0.54
C TYR A 581 -28.83 -3.88 2.07
N GLU A 582 -27.72 -3.79 2.82
CA GLU A 582 -27.70 -3.60 4.27
C GLU A 582 -28.21 -2.23 4.70
N ASP A 583 -28.06 -1.24 3.82
CA ASP A 583 -28.60 0.10 4.03
C ASP A 583 -30.06 0.21 3.53
N LEU A 584 -30.42 -0.63 2.56
CA LEU A 584 -31.67 -0.59 1.80
C LEU A 584 -32.62 -1.73 2.15
N GLU A 585 -32.34 -2.55 3.17
CA GLU A 585 -33.15 -3.72 3.51
C GLU A 585 -34.58 -3.30 3.86
N CYS A 586 -35.55 -3.76 3.07
CA CYS A 586 -36.94 -3.92 3.46
C CYS A 586 -37.64 -4.94 2.54
N PRO A 587 -38.81 -5.49 2.92
CA PRO A 587 -39.54 -6.46 2.10
C PRO A 587 -39.90 -5.97 0.69
N ASP A 588 -40.05 -4.66 0.50
CA ASP A 588 -40.36 -4.05 -0.80
C ASP A 588 -39.12 -4.01 -1.72
N VAL A 589 -37.93 -3.76 -1.17
CA VAL A 589 -36.65 -3.85 -1.91
C VAL A 589 -36.37 -5.28 -2.34
N ASP A 590 -36.75 -6.26 -1.51
CA ASP A 590 -36.73 -7.68 -1.86
C ASP A 590 -37.56 -8.01 -3.10
N GLU A 591 -38.81 -7.54 -3.15
CA GLU A 591 -39.72 -7.78 -4.27
C GLU A 591 -39.21 -7.07 -5.55
N ILE A 592 -38.69 -5.84 -5.43
CA ILE A 592 -38.08 -5.10 -6.55
C ILE A 592 -36.85 -5.79 -7.12
N ILE A 593 -35.90 -6.25 -6.28
CA ILE A 593 -34.70 -6.94 -6.79
C ILE A 593 -35.09 -8.30 -7.42
N SER A 594 -36.04 -9.02 -6.80
CA SER A 594 -36.58 -10.27 -7.36
C SER A 594 -37.22 -10.04 -8.74
N GLU A 595 -38.03 -9.00 -8.89
CA GLU A 595 -38.65 -8.62 -10.16
C GLU A 595 -37.61 -8.27 -11.21
N ARG A 596 -36.61 -7.43 -10.88
CA ARG A 596 -35.51 -7.06 -11.79
C ARG A 596 -34.73 -8.27 -12.28
N ILE A 597 -34.38 -9.22 -11.41
CA ILE A 597 -33.71 -10.48 -11.78
C ILE A 597 -34.61 -11.34 -12.69
N ARG A 598 -35.90 -11.48 -12.38
CA ARG A 598 -36.85 -12.26 -13.20
C ARG A 598 -37.15 -11.62 -14.56
N ASN A 599 -37.10 -10.30 -14.65
CA ASN A 599 -37.12 -9.54 -15.91
C ASN A 599 -35.78 -9.64 -16.68
N GLY A 600 -34.82 -10.42 -16.17
CA GLY A 600 -33.57 -10.79 -16.84
C GLY A 600 -32.38 -9.90 -16.49
N GLU A 601 -32.50 -8.94 -15.57
CA GLU A 601 -31.43 -7.98 -15.28
C GLU A 601 -30.16 -8.70 -14.78
N ARG A 602 -29.07 -8.50 -15.51
CA ARG A 602 -27.81 -9.21 -15.26
C ARG A 602 -27.11 -8.58 -14.07
N ILE A 603 -26.91 -9.37 -13.03
CA ILE A 603 -25.95 -9.08 -11.97
C ILE A 603 -24.55 -9.21 -12.59
N THR A 604 -23.93 -8.06 -12.89
CA THR A 604 -22.63 -7.95 -13.58
C THR A 604 -21.42 -8.05 -12.64
N LEU A 605 -21.67 -8.50 -11.42
CA LEU A 605 -20.64 -8.72 -10.43
C LEU A 605 -19.55 -9.70 -10.89
N PRO A 606 -18.29 -9.47 -10.45
CA PRO A 606 -17.39 -10.58 -10.15
C PRO A 606 -18.16 -11.55 -9.23
N TYR A 607 -18.43 -12.78 -9.68
CA TYR A 607 -19.48 -13.65 -9.12
C TYR A 607 -19.27 -13.87 -7.61
N GLY A 608 -18.03 -13.75 -7.16
CA GLY A 608 -17.56 -12.99 -6.01
C GLY A 608 -18.56 -12.56 -4.96
N LYS A 609 -18.40 -11.30 -4.60
CA LYS A 609 -19.45 -10.30 -4.57
C LYS A 609 -20.94 -10.72 -4.70
N LEU A 610 -21.35 -11.74 -5.48
CA LEU A 610 -22.73 -12.24 -5.55
C LEU A 610 -22.94 -13.40 -4.57
N MET A 611 -22.02 -14.34 -4.48
CA MET A 611 -22.05 -15.35 -3.43
C MET A 611 -21.88 -14.75 -2.04
N ASP A 612 -21.11 -13.66 -1.97
CA ASP A 612 -21.15 -12.64 -0.91
C ASP A 612 -22.61 -12.21 -0.64
N ARG A 613 -23.31 -11.60 -1.62
CA ARG A 613 -24.71 -11.11 -1.49
C ARG A 613 -25.64 -12.16 -0.95
N LEU A 614 -25.46 -13.37 -1.46
CA LEU A 614 -26.45 -14.41 -1.37
C LEU A 614 -26.68 -14.76 0.08
N LEU A 615 -25.60 -15.03 0.77
CA LEU A 615 -25.69 -15.33 2.18
C LEU A 615 -25.72 -14.05 3.03
N LEU A 616 -25.25 -12.90 2.50
CA LEU A 616 -25.67 -11.55 2.89
C LEU A 616 -27.19 -11.28 2.79
N ILE A 617 -27.98 -12.19 2.24
CA ILE A 617 -29.45 -12.13 2.20
C ILE A 617 -30.06 -13.34 2.93
N ARG A 618 -29.32 -14.45 3.05
CA ARG A 618 -29.71 -15.65 3.80
C ARG A 618 -29.96 -15.33 5.26
N THR A 619 -29.05 -14.66 5.95
CA THR A 619 -29.04 -14.67 7.42
C THR A 619 -29.43 -13.35 8.09
N LEU A 620 -29.76 -12.29 7.35
CA LEU A 620 -30.81 -11.36 7.79
C LEU A 620 -32.08 -12.12 8.13
N ARG A 621 -32.47 -13.04 7.22
CA ARG A 621 -33.69 -13.84 7.36
C ARG A 621 -33.56 -14.89 8.45
N ASP A 622 -32.41 -15.56 8.55
CA ASP A 622 -32.17 -16.54 9.62
C ASP A 622 -31.96 -15.87 11.01
N ASN A 623 -31.52 -14.60 11.08
CA ASN A 623 -31.44 -13.85 12.35
C ASN A 623 -32.79 -13.24 12.78
N GLN A 624 -33.86 -13.31 11.96
CA GLN A 624 -35.20 -12.93 12.43
C GLN A 624 -35.69 -13.93 13.50
N PRO A 625 -35.96 -13.50 14.74
CA PRO A 625 -35.88 -14.37 15.94
C PRO A 625 -37.05 -15.34 16.18
N ASP A 626 -37.86 -15.68 15.15
CA ASP A 626 -39.23 -16.22 15.35
C ASP A 626 -39.48 -17.68 14.89
N ILE A 627 -38.46 -18.44 14.47
CA ILE A 627 -38.59 -19.89 14.17
C ILE A 627 -37.51 -20.72 14.92
N PRO A 628 -37.89 -21.53 15.94
CA PRO A 628 -36.93 -22.33 16.69
C PRO A 628 -36.60 -23.67 16.01
N THR A 629 -35.35 -23.83 15.56
CA THR A 629 -34.82 -25.12 15.06
C THR A 629 -34.00 -25.85 16.12
N PHE A 630 -34.24 -27.15 16.27
CA PHE A 630 -33.41 -28.04 17.09
C PHE A 630 -32.02 -28.20 16.45
N TYR A 631 -30.94 -27.92 17.21
CA TYR A 631 -29.79 -28.82 17.44
C TYR A 631 -28.66 -28.05 18.16
N ARG A 632 -28.48 -28.26 19.47
CA ARG A 632 -27.33 -27.75 20.24
C ARG A 632 -26.88 -28.80 21.26
N ASN A 633 -25.86 -29.57 20.89
CA ASN A 633 -25.20 -30.65 21.64
C ASN A 633 -23.88 -30.97 20.88
N ASN A 634 -22.77 -31.39 21.49
CA ASN A 634 -22.54 -31.84 22.86
C ASN A 634 -21.30 -31.19 23.49
N GLU A 635 -21.40 -30.77 24.76
CA GLU A 635 -20.40 -31.12 25.77
C GLU A 635 -21.09 -31.38 27.11
N TYR A 636 -21.29 -32.66 27.44
CA TYR A 636 -20.80 -33.24 28.70
C TYR A 636 -21.15 -34.71 28.80
N ASN A 637 -20.23 -35.52 29.33
CA ASN A 637 -20.59 -36.82 29.88
C ASN A 637 -19.69 -37.22 31.07
N ARG A 638 -19.97 -36.66 32.25
CA ARG A 638 -19.57 -37.21 33.57
C ARG A 638 -20.33 -36.50 34.70
N GLY A 639 -21.43 -37.09 35.17
CA GLY A 639 -22.18 -36.60 36.33
C GLY A 639 -23.47 -37.39 36.58
N ARG A 640 -23.49 -38.27 37.59
CA ARG A 640 -24.68 -39.06 37.92
C ARG A 640 -25.66 -38.24 38.77
N GLY A 641 -26.89 -38.05 38.30
CA GLY A 641 -28.00 -37.52 39.11
C GLY A 641 -29.34 -38.14 38.70
N ARG A 642 -30.02 -38.84 39.61
CA ARG A 642 -31.38 -39.37 39.37
C ARG A 642 -32.42 -38.33 39.78
N GLY A 643 -33.23 -37.84 38.85
CA GLY A 643 -34.40 -37.00 39.12
C GLY A 643 -35.58 -37.41 38.24
N ARG A 644 -36.76 -37.62 38.82
CA ARG A 644 -38.02 -37.85 38.09
C ARG A 644 -38.83 -36.55 38.08
N GLY A 645 -39.31 -36.11 36.92
CA GLY A 645 -40.28 -35.03 36.77
C GLY A 645 -41.17 -35.27 35.55
N ARG A 646 -42.48 -35.03 35.67
CA ARG A 646 -43.46 -35.10 34.58
C ARG A 646 -43.94 -33.69 34.23
N GLY A 647 -44.20 -33.43 32.95
CA GLY A 647 -44.89 -32.22 32.49
C GLY A 647 -45.18 -32.24 30.99
N PHE A 648 -46.42 -32.55 30.62
CA PHE A 648 -46.94 -32.36 29.26
C PHE A 648 -47.70 -31.02 29.19
N GLY A 649 -47.63 -30.31 28.06
CA GLY A 649 -48.34 -29.03 27.87
C GLY A 649 -48.39 -28.55 26.43
N ASN A 650 -49.44 -28.98 25.71
CA ASN A 650 -50.01 -28.43 24.46
C ASN A 650 -49.16 -27.54 23.53
N ALA A 651 -48.92 -28.03 22.30
CA ALA A 651 -48.65 -27.21 21.13
C ALA A 651 -49.72 -27.50 20.05
N ASN A 652 -50.51 -26.48 19.68
CA ASN A 652 -51.52 -26.55 18.60
C ASN A 652 -52.10 -25.14 18.26
N ASN A 653 -51.30 -24.23 17.67
CA ASN A 653 -51.79 -23.00 17.00
C ASN A 653 -50.65 -22.16 16.34
N ARG A 654 -50.00 -22.66 15.27
CA ARG A 654 -48.92 -21.92 14.56
C ARG A 654 -48.86 -22.09 13.01
N HIS A 655 -49.93 -22.55 12.35
CA HIS A 655 -49.84 -23.00 10.94
C HIS A 655 -50.30 -22.03 9.83
N SER A 656 -50.71 -20.79 10.11
CA SER A 656 -51.40 -19.92 9.13
C SER A 656 -50.67 -18.63 8.71
N LEU A 657 -49.36 -18.52 8.92
CA LEU A 657 -48.58 -17.29 8.67
C LEU A 657 -47.26 -17.51 7.89
N GLN A 658 -47.08 -18.68 7.28
CA GLN A 658 -45.74 -19.19 6.93
C GLN A 658 -45.36 -19.14 5.42
N SER A 659 -46.12 -18.42 4.58
CA SER A 659 -46.04 -18.57 3.11
C SER A 659 -45.89 -17.28 2.27
N LYS A 660 -45.19 -16.26 2.79
CA LYS A 660 -44.51 -15.25 1.95
C LYS A 660 -43.00 -15.22 2.29
N LYS A 661 -42.32 -16.36 2.09
CA LYS A 661 -40.85 -16.35 2.00
C LYS A 661 -40.49 -15.57 0.74
N SER A 662 -39.76 -14.47 0.90
CA SER A 662 -39.30 -13.65 -0.23
C SER A 662 -38.45 -14.47 -1.20
N THR A 663 -38.73 -14.35 -2.50
CA THR A 663 -38.08 -15.15 -3.55
C THR A 663 -36.65 -14.71 -3.85
N LEU A 664 -36.25 -13.49 -3.45
CA LEU A 664 -34.94 -12.91 -3.78
C LEU A 664 -33.78 -13.87 -3.52
N TYR A 665 -33.77 -14.56 -2.37
CA TYR A 665 -32.70 -15.51 -2.05
C TYR A 665 -32.63 -16.69 -3.03
N SER A 666 -33.77 -17.30 -3.39
CA SER A 666 -33.81 -18.37 -4.40
C SER A 666 -33.51 -17.86 -5.82
N ASP A 667 -33.96 -16.64 -6.15
CA ASP A 667 -33.71 -16.01 -7.44
C ASP A 667 -32.18 -15.73 -7.61
N LEU A 668 -31.52 -15.25 -6.54
CA LEU A 668 -30.07 -15.09 -6.48
C LEU A 668 -29.31 -16.43 -6.49
N ILE A 669 -29.79 -17.48 -5.83
CA ILE A 669 -29.18 -18.82 -5.89
C ILE A 669 -29.18 -19.31 -7.33
N SER A 670 -30.27 -19.09 -8.07
CA SER A 670 -30.36 -19.47 -9.48
C SER A 670 -29.32 -18.72 -10.34
N VAL A 671 -29.09 -17.42 -10.10
CA VAL A 671 -28.02 -16.67 -10.79
C VAL A 671 -26.64 -17.21 -10.41
N ALA A 672 -26.42 -17.50 -9.13
CA ALA A 672 -25.16 -18.03 -8.64
C ALA A 672 -24.83 -19.43 -9.18
N GLU A 673 -25.77 -20.38 -9.17
CA GLU A 673 -25.58 -21.69 -9.78
C GLU A 673 -25.40 -21.60 -11.30
N THR A 674 -26.09 -20.67 -11.97
CA THR A 674 -25.87 -20.43 -13.40
C THR A 674 -24.46 -19.93 -13.67
N GLN A 675 -23.93 -19.03 -12.84
CA GLN A 675 -22.54 -18.58 -12.93
C GLN A 675 -21.61 -19.77 -12.65
N LEU A 676 -21.75 -20.44 -11.51
CA LEU A 676 -21.01 -21.64 -11.09
C LEU A 676 -20.83 -22.71 -12.19
N GLN A 677 -21.90 -23.02 -12.93
CA GLN A 677 -21.89 -24.02 -14.01
C GLN A 677 -21.13 -23.59 -15.27
N THR A 678 -20.99 -22.28 -15.54
CA THR A 678 -20.27 -21.81 -16.74
C THR A 678 -18.76 -21.96 -16.65
N ILE A 679 -18.25 -22.40 -15.50
CA ILE A 679 -16.87 -22.15 -15.10
C ILE A 679 -16.15 -23.48 -14.89
N LYS A 680 -15.05 -23.62 -15.61
CA LYS A 680 -14.38 -24.91 -15.86
C LYS A 680 -12.92 -24.78 -15.58
N LEU A 681 -12.48 -25.60 -14.65
CA LEU A 681 -11.24 -25.46 -13.96
C LEU A 681 -10.77 -26.89 -13.58
N PRO A 682 -9.47 -27.22 -13.71
CA PRO A 682 -9.15 -28.04 -14.88
C PRO A 682 -8.08 -29.11 -14.63
N LEU A 683 -8.32 -30.01 -13.69
CA LEU A 683 -7.25 -30.85 -13.14
C LEU A 683 -7.29 -32.34 -13.39
N GLU A 684 -6.09 -32.88 -13.24
CA GLU A 684 -5.73 -34.26 -12.96
C GLU A 684 -6.33 -34.78 -11.63
N SER A 685 -7.64 -35.06 -11.62
CA SER A 685 -8.31 -35.87 -10.58
C SER A 685 -7.61 -37.23 -10.38
N PRO A 686 -7.64 -37.83 -9.16
CA PRO A 686 -8.32 -37.38 -7.94
C PRO A 686 -7.70 -36.16 -7.25
N VAL A 687 -8.57 -35.39 -6.60
CA VAL A 687 -8.31 -34.12 -5.90
C VAL A 687 -8.71 -34.29 -4.43
N GLY A 688 -8.11 -33.58 -3.46
CA GLY A 688 -8.16 -34.03 -2.06
C GLY A 688 -8.04 -33.02 -0.92
N VAL A 689 -8.53 -31.77 -1.10
CA VAL A 689 -8.58 -30.64 -0.11
C VAL A 689 -8.23 -30.99 1.36
N LEU A 690 -7.14 -30.48 1.91
CA LEU A 690 -6.73 -30.67 3.32
C LEU A 690 -6.84 -29.36 4.13
N ALA A 691 -7.98 -28.68 4.12
CA ALA A 691 -8.22 -27.40 4.79
C ALA A 691 -7.80 -27.33 6.30
N ASP A 692 -6.87 -26.47 6.72
CA ASP A 692 -6.49 -26.32 8.15
C ASP A 692 -7.54 -25.61 9.01
N ALA A 693 -7.40 -25.66 10.35
CA ALA A 693 -8.30 -25.12 11.37
C ALA A 693 -7.67 -24.71 12.76
N SER A 694 -6.57 -23.92 12.90
CA SER A 694 -5.94 -23.62 14.25
C SER A 694 -5.21 -22.21 14.44
N TYR A 695 -5.27 -21.27 15.44
CA TYR A 695 -4.52 -19.91 15.54
C TYR A 695 -3.38 -19.58 14.51
N SER A 696 -3.52 -19.37 13.20
CA SER A 696 -4.55 -19.63 12.18
C SER A 696 -6.06 -19.52 12.48
N MET A 697 -6.86 -19.32 11.44
CA MET A 697 -8.32 -19.23 11.44
C MET A 697 -9.02 -17.88 11.70
N GLU A 698 -9.40 -17.44 12.92
CA GLU A 698 -10.70 -16.72 13.16
C GLU A 698 -11.25 -15.82 12.05
N ILE A 699 -10.47 -14.91 11.47
CA ILE A 699 -11.05 -13.87 10.65
C ILE A 699 -11.62 -14.36 9.30
N ALA A 700 -10.81 -15.14 8.59
CA ALA A 700 -11.07 -15.77 7.31
C ALA A 700 -10.65 -17.25 7.30
N ILE A 701 -10.95 -17.98 8.35
CA ILE A 701 -12.15 -17.79 9.16
C ILE A 701 -13.30 -17.61 8.12
N ARG A 702 -14.04 -16.49 8.05
CA ARG A 702 -15.20 -16.39 7.14
C ARG A 702 -14.82 -16.52 5.65
N THR A 703 -13.57 -16.28 5.22
CA THR A 703 -13.06 -16.53 3.87
C THR A 703 -12.44 -17.92 3.65
N ALA A 704 -12.63 -18.89 4.60
CA ALA A 704 -12.20 -20.31 4.61
C ALA A 704 -13.14 -21.58 4.45
N THR A 705 -14.50 -21.66 4.56
CA THR A 705 -15.29 -22.89 4.14
C THR A 705 -16.21 -22.98 2.90
N ILE A 706 -17.03 -22.01 2.47
CA ILE A 706 -17.78 -22.14 1.16
C ILE A 706 -16.78 -22.43 -0.02
N LEU A 707 -15.48 -22.14 0.08
CA LEU A 707 -14.41 -22.45 -0.87
C LEU A 707 -14.14 -23.94 -0.73
N SER A 708 -13.71 -24.46 0.43
CA SER A 708 -13.51 -25.92 0.61
C SER A 708 -14.72 -26.71 0.17
N SER A 709 -15.87 -26.06 0.27
CA SER A 709 -17.11 -26.51 -0.31
C SER A 709 -17.21 -26.41 -1.84
N LEU A 710 -17.04 -25.25 -2.47
CA LEU A 710 -17.15 -25.04 -3.92
C LEU A 710 -16.08 -25.86 -4.68
N LEU A 711 -14.97 -26.13 -4.02
CA LEU A 711 -13.86 -26.91 -4.55
C LEU A 711 -14.01 -28.40 -4.44
N THR A 712 -14.67 -28.81 -3.38
CA THR A 712 -15.32 -30.10 -3.37
C THR A 712 -16.43 -30.18 -4.43
N ALA A 713 -17.16 -29.08 -4.69
CA ALA A 713 -18.39 -29.06 -5.50
C ALA A 713 -18.18 -29.09 -7.02
N ILE A 714 -17.50 -28.09 -7.62
CA ILE A 714 -17.32 -27.94 -9.08
C ILE A 714 -16.58 -29.16 -9.68
N CYS A 715 -16.02 -30.00 -8.80
CA CYS A 715 -14.64 -30.46 -8.94
C CYS A 715 -14.34 -31.80 -8.25
N SER A 716 -15.20 -32.23 -7.33
CA SER A 716 -15.23 -33.59 -6.77
C SER A 716 -13.94 -33.97 -6.02
N ALA A 717 -13.47 -33.08 -5.15
CA ALA A 717 -12.33 -33.30 -4.28
C ALA A 717 -12.71 -34.00 -2.95
N LYS A 718 -11.76 -34.66 -2.30
CA LYS A 718 -11.92 -35.16 -0.91
C LYS A 718 -11.57 -34.08 0.09
N LEU A 719 -12.57 -33.44 0.70
CA LEU A 719 -12.31 -32.49 1.79
C LEU A 719 -11.98 -33.16 3.11
N THR A 720 -10.90 -32.68 3.71
CA THR A 720 -10.32 -33.03 4.99
C THR A 720 -10.01 -31.73 5.70
N PHE A 721 -10.24 -31.68 7.00
CA PHE A 721 -9.73 -30.61 7.84
C PHE A 721 -8.60 -31.07 8.74
N PHE A 722 -7.85 -30.16 9.34
CA PHE A 722 -6.93 -30.54 10.41
C PHE A 722 -6.67 -29.40 11.39
N HIS A 723 -6.52 -29.74 12.66
CA HIS A 723 -6.15 -28.83 13.71
C HIS A 723 -5.47 -29.62 14.85
N GLY A 724 -4.15 -29.75 14.78
CA GLY A 724 -3.31 -30.62 15.64
C GLY A 724 -3.49 -32.11 15.31
N GLU A 725 -4.74 -32.48 14.98
CA GLU A 725 -5.16 -33.75 14.43
C GLU A 725 -6.03 -33.52 13.19
N MET A 726 -6.01 -34.48 12.25
CA MET A 726 -6.85 -34.47 11.07
C MET A 726 -8.30 -34.86 11.40
N PHE A 727 -9.28 -34.17 10.81
CA PHE A 727 -10.70 -34.51 10.87
C PHE A 727 -11.37 -34.40 9.49
N LEU A 728 -12.61 -34.84 9.35
CA LEU A 728 -13.38 -34.77 8.09
C LEU A 728 -14.64 -33.91 8.29
N PRO A 729 -15.13 -33.22 7.24
CA PRO A 729 -16.40 -32.51 7.27
C PRO A 729 -17.59 -33.45 7.50
N SER A 730 -18.72 -32.86 7.92
CA SER A 730 -20.01 -33.54 8.05
C SER A 730 -20.60 -34.00 6.71
N PHE A 731 -20.24 -33.36 5.58
CA PHE A 731 -20.65 -33.77 4.24
C PHE A 731 -19.70 -33.27 3.14
N THR A 732 -19.88 -33.81 1.94
CA THR A 732 -19.14 -33.48 0.71
C THR A 732 -20.03 -32.59 -0.18
N PRO A 733 -19.89 -31.26 -0.15
CA PRO A 733 -20.77 -30.29 -0.83
C PRO A 733 -20.65 -30.29 -2.36
N LYS A 734 -21.75 -29.92 -3.05
CA LYS A 734 -21.93 -30.12 -4.51
C LYS A 734 -22.56 -28.94 -5.26
N ASN A 735 -23.26 -28.05 -4.57
CA ASN A 735 -23.98 -26.90 -5.15
C ASN A 735 -23.84 -25.67 -4.24
N VAL A 736 -24.43 -24.53 -4.61
CA VAL A 736 -24.36 -23.28 -3.83
C VAL A 736 -24.93 -23.43 -2.41
N GLU A 737 -25.98 -24.21 -2.20
CA GLU A 737 -26.64 -24.33 -0.90
C GLU A 737 -25.87 -25.22 0.11
N ASP A 738 -25.40 -26.39 -0.33
CA ASP A 738 -24.47 -27.26 0.42
C ASP A 738 -23.26 -26.45 0.87
N VAL A 739 -22.76 -25.66 -0.08
CA VAL A 739 -21.65 -24.75 0.04
C VAL A 739 -21.89 -23.77 1.18
N LEU A 740 -22.95 -22.94 1.11
CA LEU A 740 -23.34 -21.98 2.16
C LEU A 740 -23.57 -22.65 3.53
N THR A 741 -23.86 -23.95 3.54
CA THR A 741 -24.15 -24.71 4.76
C THR A 741 -22.92 -25.34 5.42
N LEU A 742 -21.97 -25.90 4.67
CA LEU A 742 -20.75 -26.49 5.28
C LEU A 742 -19.91 -25.38 5.92
N ALA A 743 -19.91 -24.26 5.24
CA ALA A 743 -19.54 -22.97 5.75
C ALA A 743 -20.19 -22.63 7.10
N LEU A 744 -21.51 -22.48 7.18
CA LEU A 744 -22.22 -22.16 8.43
C LEU A 744 -22.18 -23.28 9.49
N THR A 745 -21.32 -24.30 9.35
CA THR A 745 -21.16 -25.43 10.28
C THR A 745 -19.71 -25.90 10.57
N THR A 746 -18.67 -25.37 9.90
CA THR A 746 -17.26 -25.77 10.15
C THR A 746 -16.56 -24.78 11.06
N ASN A 747 -15.80 -25.22 12.08
CA ASN A 747 -15.38 -24.36 13.22
C ASN A 747 -14.27 -24.98 14.13
N VAL A 748 -13.99 -24.34 15.28
CA VAL A 748 -12.92 -24.45 16.33
C VAL A 748 -12.18 -25.77 16.70
N GLY A 749 -10.84 -25.69 16.89
CA GLY A 749 -9.94 -26.53 17.70
C GLY A 749 -8.42 -26.37 17.37
N GLY A 750 -7.53 -27.07 18.11
CA GLY A 750 -6.28 -27.65 17.57
C GLY A 750 -4.97 -26.85 17.47
N GLY A 751 -4.08 -27.22 16.52
CA GLY A 751 -2.72 -26.69 16.32
C GLY A 751 -2.08 -27.04 14.95
N THR A 752 -0.82 -26.66 14.70
CA THR A 752 -0.23 -26.69 13.34
C THR A 752 0.28 -28.03 12.85
N ALA A 753 -0.56 -29.03 12.93
CA ALA A 753 -0.28 -30.31 12.32
C ALA A 753 -0.64 -30.29 10.83
N ASN A 754 -0.04 -29.36 10.08
CA ASN A 754 0.03 -29.35 8.61
C ASN A 754 0.33 -30.77 8.11
N ALA A 755 1.31 -31.40 8.76
CA ALA A 755 1.69 -32.77 8.52
C ALA A 755 0.57 -33.80 8.86
N ALA A 756 -0.25 -33.61 9.92
CA ALA A 756 -1.33 -34.55 10.25
C ALA A 756 -2.39 -34.63 9.16
N ALA A 757 -2.67 -33.51 8.48
CA ALA A 757 -3.59 -33.49 7.34
C ALA A 757 -3.18 -34.51 6.26
N LEU A 758 -1.87 -34.56 5.97
CA LEU A 758 -1.27 -35.46 4.98
C LEU A 758 -1.07 -36.88 5.52
N LEU A 759 -0.82 -37.03 6.82
CA LEU A 759 -0.30 -38.27 7.40
C LEU A 759 -1.14 -39.51 7.05
N PRO A 760 -2.48 -39.53 7.19
CA PRO A 760 -3.28 -40.69 6.82
C PRO A 760 -3.09 -41.10 5.36
N TYR A 761 -2.89 -40.15 4.45
CA TYR A 761 -2.69 -40.46 3.04
C TYR A 761 -1.30 -41.00 2.72
N TYR A 762 -0.26 -40.47 3.39
CA TYR A 762 1.09 -41.03 3.34
C TYR A 762 1.15 -42.46 3.90
N LEU A 763 0.48 -42.71 5.03
CA LEU A 763 0.42 -44.03 5.65
C LEU A 763 -0.42 -45.03 4.82
N ASN A 764 -1.56 -44.59 4.29
CA ASN A 764 -2.43 -45.42 3.44
C ASN A 764 -1.86 -45.65 2.03
N LYS A 765 -0.76 -44.97 1.66
CA LYS A 765 -0.24 -44.90 0.29
C LYS A 765 -1.33 -44.53 -0.73
N GLU A 766 -2.27 -43.67 -0.32
CA GLU A 766 -3.43 -43.33 -1.14
C GLU A 766 -3.00 -42.39 -2.26
N ILE A 767 -3.03 -42.87 -3.51
CA ILE A 767 -2.72 -42.07 -4.70
C ILE A 767 -3.82 -41.03 -4.92
N ILE A 768 -3.64 -39.88 -4.27
CA ILE A 768 -4.19 -38.64 -4.75
C ILE A 768 -3.10 -37.99 -5.61
N LYS A 769 -3.43 -37.71 -6.87
CA LYS A 769 -2.56 -36.93 -7.78
C LYS A 769 -2.41 -35.49 -7.32
N THR A 770 -3.14 -35.12 -6.27
CA THR A 770 -3.60 -33.77 -5.96
C THR A 770 -4.25 -33.70 -4.53
N PHE A 771 -3.51 -33.78 -3.40
CA PHE A 771 -3.96 -33.21 -2.07
C PHE A 771 -3.29 -31.73 -1.74
N ILE A 772 -4.16 -29.56 -1.64
CA ILE A 772 -4.11 -28.13 -1.22
C ILE A 772 -4.67 -28.01 0.23
N MET A 773 -4.03 -27.33 1.20
CA MET A 773 -4.14 -27.50 2.69
C MET A 773 -4.49 -26.31 3.72
N VAL A 774 -5.34 -25.25 3.54
CA VAL A 774 -5.05 -23.86 4.07
C VAL A 774 -5.08 -23.67 5.55
N THR A 775 -4.03 -22.97 5.96
CA THR A 775 -3.81 -22.21 7.18
C THR A 775 -3.50 -20.79 6.80
N ASP A 776 -2.44 -20.24 7.38
CA ASP A 776 -1.81 -18.97 7.10
C ASP A 776 -0.32 -19.01 6.83
N GLU A 777 0.12 -20.06 6.14
CA GLU A 777 1.50 -20.19 5.69
C GLU A 777 2.46 -20.48 6.84
N GLU A 778 1.85 -20.90 7.95
CA GLU A 778 2.45 -21.22 9.22
C GLU A 778 2.68 -22.73 9.26
N GLU A 779 3.88 -23.16 9.66
CA GLU A 779 4.11 -24.57 9.99
C GLU A 779 4.88 -24.73 11.30
N ASN A 780 4.22 -25.32 12.30
CA ASN A 780 4.58 -25.18 13.69
C ASN A 780 4.60 -26.53 14.45
N GLU A 781 3.60 -27.41 14.31
CA GLU A 781 3.58 -28.70 15.00
C GLU A 781 4.12 -29.80 14.10
N SER A 782 5.34 -30.23 14.40
CA SER A 782 5.88 -31.44 13.82
C SER A 782 5.19 -32.66 14.44
N ILE A 783 4.40 -33.38 13.65
CA ILE A 783 3.82 -34.66 14.06
C ILE A 783 4.92 -35.71 14.20
N GLU A 784 4.67 -36.74 14.99
CA GLU A 784 5.58 -37.86 15.19
C GLU A 784 5.19 -39.02 14.26
N LEU A 785 6.12 -39.48 13.42
CA LEU A 785 5.91 -40.64 12.56
C LEU A 785 6.03 -41.96 13.35
N ILE A 786 5.61 -43.06 12.72
CA ILE A 786 5.66 -44.42 13.30
C ILE A 786 7.09 -44.85 13.66
N ASP A 787 8.11 -44.28 12.98
CA ASP A 787 9.54 -44.47 13.28
C ASP A 787 10.06 -43.57 14.43
N GLY A 788 9.18 -42.79 15.09
CA GLY A 788 9.53 -41.81 16.10
C GLY A 788 10.15 -40.52 15.54
N THR A 789 10.28 -40.37 14.21
CA THR A 789 10.83 -39.14 13.64
C THR A 789 9.78 -38.04 13.58
N LYS A 790 10.04 -36.93 14.27
CA LYS A 790 9.18 -35.74 14.17
C LYS A 790 9.36 -35.09 12.80
N THR A 791 8.27 -35.09 12.04
CA THR A 791 8.22 -34.55 10.69
C THR A 791 7.33 -33.32 10.65
N ARG A 792 7.79 -32.29 9.94
CA ARG A 792 6.93 -31.23 9.41
C ARG A 792 6.39 -31.66 8.05
N PHE A 793 5.35 -31.01 7.57
CA PHE A 793 4.62 -31.32 6.35
C PHE A 793 5.59 -31.42 5.20
N PHE A 794 6.48 -30.43 5.02
CA PHE A 794 7.41 -30.45 3.89
C PHE A 794 8.21 -31.77 3.83
N LYS A 795 8.74 -32.22 4.97
CA LYS A 795 9.48 -33.49 5.06
C LYS A 795 8.57 -34.71 4.83
N LEU A 796 7.37 -34.70 5.38
CA LEU A 796 6.38 -35.77 5.18
C LEU A 796 5.89 -35.82 3.74
N PHE A 797 5.94 -34.69 3.06
CA PHE A 797 5.43 -34.53 1.72
C PHE A 797 6.45 -34.82 0.64
N MET A 798 7.72 -34.51 0.88
CA MET A 798 8.81 -35.07 0.08
C MET A 798 8.81 -36.60 0.23
N LYS A 799 8.73 -37.14 1.46
CA LYS A 799 8.45 -38.58 1.71
C LYS A 799 7.21 -39.08 0.96
N TYR A 800 6.11 -38.34 0.93
CA TYR A 800 4.91 -38.73 0.16
C TYR A 800 5.18 -38.81 -1.34
N ARG A 801 5.87 -37.85 -1.93
CA ARG A 801 6.16 -37.85 -3.37
C ARG A 801 7.13 -38.95 -3.77
N GLU A 802 8.13 -39.18 -2.93
CA GLU A 802 9.16 -40.20 -3.11
C GLU A 802 8.57 -41.62 -2.97
N GLU A 803 7.68 -41.83 -2.00
CA GLU A 803 7.18 -43.15 -1.64
C GLU A 803 5.73 -43.47 -2.05
N VAL A 804 4.98 -42.51 -2.62
CA VAL A 804 3.55 -42.69 -2.95
C VAL A 804 3.20 -42.15 -4.33
N TYR A 805 3.19 -40.82 -4.51
CA TYR A 805 2.81 -40.23 -5.79
C TYR A 805 3.33 -38.79 -6.01
N PRO A 806 3.90 -38.48 -7.19
CA PRO A 806 4.32 -37.15 -7.55
C PRO A 806 3.14 -36.30 -8.11
N ALA A 807 2.64 -35.34 -7.34
CA ALA A 807 1.35 -34.64 -7.51
C ALA A 807 1.51 -33.15 -7.99
N LYS A 808 0.88 -32.04 -7.44
CA LYS A 808 1.01 -30.62 -7.98
C LYS A 808 1.17 -29.23 -7.15
N LEU A 809 1.29 -29.14 -5.80
CA LEU A 809 1.78 -28.07 -4.81
C LEU A 809 1.44 -26.54 -4.98
N VAL A 810 0.22 -26.17 -5.35
CA VAL A 810 -0.40 -24.84 -5.70
C VAL A 810 -1.20 -23.94 -4.63
N PHE A 811 -0.68 -22.83 -4.04
CA PHE A 811 -1.09 -21.97 -2.87
C PHE A 811 -2.05 -20.72 -3.00
N ILE A 812 -2.42 -20.00 -1.88
CA ILE A 812 -2.60 -18.49 -1.80
C ILE A 812 -2.17 -17.71 -0.48
N SER A 813 -1.60 -16.48 -0.58
CA SER A 813 -0.89 -15.54 0.40
C SER A 813 -1.23 -13.99 0.34
N PHE A 814 -0.46 -13.02 0.98
CA PHE A 814 -0.89 -11.63 1.44
C PHE A 814 0.22 -10.49 1.44
N LEU A 815 -0.08 -9.16 1.18
CA LEU A 815 0.60 -7.90 1.68
C LEU A 815 0.05 -6.45 1.22
N THR A 816 0.85 -5.33 1.23
CA THR A 816 0.45 -3.86 1.01
C THR A 816 1.54 -2.80 0.54
N ASN A 817 1.20 -1.58 0.00
CA ASN A 817 2.11 -0.48 -0.52
C ASN A 817 1.58 1.03 -0.49
N SER A 818 2.38 2.11 -0.83
CA SER A 818 1.97 3.59 -0.84
C SER A 818 2.89 4.67 -1.59
N ILE A 819 2.44 5.95 -1.90
CA ILE A 819 3.12 7.00 -2.78
C ILE A 819 2.79 8.55 -2.47
N SER A 820 3.51 9.59 -3.00
CA SER A 820 3.21 11.10 -3.02
C SER A 820 3.81 11.90 -4.26
N ASN A 821 3.92 13.24 -4.53
CA ASN A 821 3.95 14.60 -3.84
C ASN A 821 3.81 15.88 -4.82
N GLY A 822 4.01 17.20 -4.44
CA GLY A 822 3.90 18.41 -5.35
C GLY A 822 4.04 19.90 -4.81
N SER A 823 3.67 20.99 -5.55
CA SER A 823 3.72 22.43 -5.06
C SER A 823 2.55 23.36 -5.51
N ALA A 824 1.92 24.10 -4.57
CA ALA A 824 0.63 24.83 -4.73
C ALA A 824 0.67 26.29 -5.29
N SER A 825 -0.53 26.86 -5.53
CA SER A 825 -0.77 28.23 -6.06
C SER A 825 -2.05 28.88 -5.49
N GLY A 826 -2.26 30.19 -5.68
CA GLY A 826 -3.46 30.91 -5.20
C GLY A 826 -4.79 30.58 -5.91
N GLY A 827 -4.76 29.77 -6.98
CA GLY A 827 -5.95 29.12 -7.54
C GLY A 827 -6.30 27.85 -6.75
N ILE A 828 -5.29 27.02 -6.51
CA ILE A 828 -5.36 25.80 -5.68
C ILE A 828 -5.81 26.16 -4.26
N ALA A 829 -5.24 27.20 -3.65
CA ALA A 829 -5.64 27.69 -2.32
C ALA A 829 -7.15 27.93 -2.21
N ARG A 830 -7.74 28.69 -3.15
CA ARG A 830 -9.18 28.96 -3.16
C ARG A 830 -10.04 27.75 -3.54
N HIS A 831 -9.48 26.71 -4.15
CA HIS A 831 -10.20 25.44 -4.30
C HIS A 831 -10.17 24.63 -3.01
N ILE A 832 -9.03 24.58 -2.32
CA ILE A 832 -8.87 23.90 -1.03
C ILE A 832 -9.74 24.58 0.04
N GLN A 833 -9.83 25.93 0.07
CA GLN A 833 -10.81 26.68 0.89
C GLN A 833 -12.27 26.34 0.60
N ARG A 834 -12.61 25.91 -0.62
CA ARG A 834 -13.97 25.45 -0.94
C ARG A 834 -14.19 24.01 -0.47
N TRP A 835 -13.16 23.16 -0.57
CA TRP A 835 -13.20 21.77 -0.11
C TRP A 835 -13.23 21.65 1.42
N THR A 836 -12.46 22.44 2.17
CA THR A 836 -12.52 22.38 3.64
C THR A 836 -13.88 22.78 4.22
N ARG A 837 -14.68 23.54 3.45
CA ARG A 837 -16.07 23.89 3.78
C ARG A 837 -17.09 22.80 3.46
N THR A 838 -16.73 21.79 2.67
CA THR A 838 -17.57 20.61 2.44
C THR A 838 -17.24 19.47 3.38
N LEU A 839 -16.24 19.62 4.26
CA LEU A 839 -15.91 18.65 5.29
C LEU A 839 -16.91 18.77 6.45
N THR A 840 -17.51 17.65 6.81
CA THR A 840 -18.42 17.47 7.95
C THR A 840 -17.69 17.61 9.28
N GLN A 841 -18.46 17.71 10.38
CA GLN A 841 -17.91 17.69 11.74
C GLN A 841 -17.09 16.41 11.97
N GLN A 842 -17.63 15.25 11.60
CA GLN A 842 -16.97 13.95 11.78
C GLN A 842 -15.69 13.81 10.94
N GLU A 843 -15.65 14.31 9.70
CA GLU A 843 -14.41 14.33 8.91
C GLU A 843 -13.36 15.24 9.54
N LEU A 844 -13.74 16.42 10.03
CA LEU A 844 -12.80 17.35 10.68
C LEU A 844 -12.30 16.82 12.03
N GLU A 845 -13.14 16.14 12.80
CA GLU A 845 -12.72 15.43 14.02
C GLU A 845 -11.83 14.23 13.70
N TYR A 846 -12.17 13.42 12.69
CA TYR A 846 -11.32 12.36 12.15
C TYR A 846 -9.94 12.90 11.74
N PHE A 847 -9.88 13.99 10.99
CA PHE A 847 -8.62 14.63 10.62
C PHE A 847 -7.85 15.19 11.82
N ALA A 848 -8.53 15.70 12.84
CA ALA A 848 -7.88 16.18 14.06
C ALA A 848 -7.31 15.05 14.92
N LEU A 849 -7.92 13.85 14.90
CA LEU A 849 -7.42 12.64 15.55
C LEU A 849 -6.27 11.95 14.79
N HIS A 850 -6.38 11.84 13.46
CA HIS A 850 -5.51 10.98 12.65
C HIS A 850 -4.36 11.71 11.94
N MET A 851 -4.58 12.96 11.51
CA MET A 851 -3.56 13.72 10.80
C MET A 851 -2.75 14.57 11.79
N PRO A 852 -1.41 14.57 11.71
CA PRO A 852 -0.62 15.54 12.45
C PRO A 852 -1.06 16.96 12.10
N THR A 853 -1.11 17.85 13.10
CA THR A 853 -1.54 19.24 12.91
C THR A 853 -0.60 20.05 12.00
N GLU A 854 0.64 19.59 11.81
CA GLU A 854 1.66 20.31 11.03
C GLU A 854 1.37 20.35 9.50
N PRO A 855 0.99 19.26 8.81
CA PRO A 855 0.35 19.30 7.49
C PRO A 855 -0.80 20.32 7.36
N TRP A 856 -1.76 20.31 8.28
CA TRP A 856 -2.89 21.24 8.25
C TRP A 856 -2.49 22.70 8.49
N ARG A 857 -1.52 22.94 9.37
CA ARG A 857 -0.91 24.25 9.61
C ARG A 857 -0.15 24.76 8.38
N LYS A 858 0.71 23.93 7.78
CA LYS A 858 1.40 24.25 6.51
C LYS A 858 0.40 24.53 5.39
N LEU A 859 -0.71 23.77 5.34
CA LEU A 859 -1.79 24.03 4.40
C LEU A 859 -2.43 25.39 4.69
N ALA A 860 -2.75 25.70 5.94
CA ALA A 860 -3.28 27.00 6.37
C ALA A 860 -2.35 28.17 6.01
N ASP A 861 -1.03 28.03 6.19
CA ASP A 861 -0.04 29.04 5.86
C ASP A 861 0.07 29.28 4.34
N ILE A 862 -0.08 28.22 3.54
CA ILE A 862 -0.06 28.26 2.06
C ILE A 862 -1.38 28.81 1.48
N VAL A 863 -2.50 28.52 2.15
CA VAL A 863 -3.86 28.72 1.65
C VAL A 863 -4.52 29.98 2.23
N HIS A 864 -4.08 30.42 3.41
CA HIS A 864 -4.67 31.46 4.25
C HIS A 864 -6.12 31.15 4.65
N PHE A 865 -6.32 29.99 5.29
CA PHE A 865 -7.62 29.60 5.85
C PHE A 865 -8.10 30.60 6.93
N ASN A 866 -9.40 30.80 7.00
CA ASN A 866 -10.09 31.51 8.07
C ASN A 866 -10.93 30.52 8.91
N PRO A 867 -10.80 30.45 10.26
CA PRO A 867 -11.42 29.40 11.07
C PRO A 867 -12.93 29.24 10.83
N THR A 868 -13.70 30.31 11.01
CA THR A 868 -15.17 30.27 10.95
C THR A 868 -15.73 30.23 9.54
N LYS A 869 -14.97 30.65 8.52
CA LYS A 869 -15.43 30.67 7.12
C LYS A 869 -14.97 29.48 6.27
N ASP A 870 -13.83 28.88 6.61
CA ASP A 870 -13.25 27.76 5.86
C ASP A 870 -13.40 26.40 6.57
N PHE A 871 -13.73 26.39 7.87
CA PHE A 871 -14.08 25.20 8.67
C PHE A 871 -15.39 25.42 9.46
N PRO A 872 -16.52 25.75 8.81
CA PRO A 872 -17.76 26.14 9.49
C PRO A 872 -18.36 25.04 10.36
N ALA A 873 -18.18 23.77 10.00
CA ALA A 873 -18.67 22.61 10.77
C ALA A 873 -17.83 22.32 12.04
N LEU A 874 -16.60 22.85 12.13
CA LEU A 874 -15.75 22.68 13.31
C LEU A 874 -14.86 23.93 13.50
N PRO A 875 -15.41 25.08 13.96
CA PRO A 875 -14.70 26.36 13.93
C PRO A 875 -13.40 26.42 14.75
N TRP A 876 -13.25 25.53 15.74
CA TRP A 876 -12.04 25.38 16.55
C TRP A 876 -10.95 24.51 15.90
N PHE A 877 -11.25 23.77 14.82
CA PHE A 877 -10.30 22.89 14.13
C PHE A 877 -9.01 23.60 13.71
N LEU A 878 -9.14 24.81 13.17
CA LEU A 878 -7.99 25.58 12.71
C LEU A 878 -7.16 26.14 13.89
N PRO A 879 -7.74 26.76 14.93
CA PRO A 879 -7.06 27.02 16.21
C PRO A 879 -6.33 25.79 16.77
N PHE A 880 -6.97 24.61 16.76
CA PHE A 880 -6.36 23.35 17.17
C PHE A 880 -5.13 22.98 16.32
N CYS A 881 -5.20 23.16 15.00
CA CYS A 881 -4.04 22.98 14.12
C CYS A 881 -2.87 23.94 14.44
N PHE A 882 -3.15 25.11 15.02
CA PHE A 882 -2.17 26.08 15.50
C PHE A 882 -1.77 25.92 16.98
N GLY A 883 -2.33 24.92 17.70
CA GLY A 883 -1.92 24.55 19.06
C GLY A 883 -2.85 24.97 20.20
N THR A 884 -4.02 25.53 19.90
CA THR A 884 -5.11 25.66 20.89
C THR A 884 -5.59 24.25 21.29
N PRO A 885 -5.99 23.97 22.55
CA PRO A 885 -6.72 22.74 22.85
C PRO A 885 -8.04 22.69 22.06
N ALA A 886 -8.54 21.48 21.80
CA ALA A 886 -9.93 21.31 21.38
C ALA A 886 -10.85 21.52 22.61
N PRO A 887 -12.12 21.94 22.45
CA PRO A 887 -13.04 22.11 23.57
C PRO A 887 -13.22 20.82 24.37
N GLU A 888 -13.35 20.93 25.69
CA GLU A 888 -13.21 19.81 26.63
C GLU A 888 -14.24 18.69 26.41
N GLU A 889 -15.42 19.05 25.92
CA GLU A 889 -16.56 18.20 25.59
C GLU A 889 -16.41 17.42 24.27
N THR A 890 -15.42 17.74 23.44
CA THR A 890 -15.29 17.16 22.08
C THR A 890 -14.54 15.84 22.08
N MET A 891 -14.93 14.92 21.19
CA MET A 891 -14.22 13.64 20.97
C MET A 891 -12.71 13.84 20.83
N VAL A 892 -12.28 14.88 20.12
CA VAL A 892 -10.86 15.18 19.87
C VAL A 892 -10.10 15.54 21.15
N ASN A 893 -10.69 16.34 22.06
CA ASN A 893 -10.02 16.63 23.33
C ASN A 893 -10.07 15.41 24.26
N ARG A 894 -11.21 14.72 24.32
CA ARG A 894 -11.41 13.51 25.14
C ARG A 894 -10.47 12.37 24.73
N CYS A 895 -10.20 12.21 23.44
CA CYS A 895 -9.29 11.20 22.90
C CYS A 895 -7.81 11.62 22.88
N ARG A 896 -7.49 12.90 23.07
CA ARG A 896 -6.10 13.38 23.15
C ARG A 896 -5.32 12.68 24.26
N ASP A 897 -5.99 12.47 25.39
CA ASP A 897 -5.46 11.77 26.56
C ASP A 897 -5.98 10.31 26.61
N LEU A 898 -6.06 9.65 25.45
CA LEU A 898 -6.34 8.22 25.37
C LEU A 898 -5.27 7.40 26.10
N THR A 899 -5.75 6.49 26.94
CA THR A 899 -4.96 5.58 27.76
C THR A 899 -5.62 4.21 27.81
N ALA A 900 -4.86 3.19 28.23
CA ALA A 900 -5.38 1.86 28.55
C ALA A 900 -6.59 1.86 29.50
N VAL A 901 -6.73 2.89 30.35
CA VAL A 901 -7.75 2.97 31.40
C VAL A 901 -9.06 3.59 30.91
N ASN A 902 -9.00 4.57 29.99
CA ASN A 902 -10.19 5.30 29.52
C ASN A 902 -10.71 4.87 28.13
N ILE A 903 -9.90 4.19 27.31
CA ILE A 903 -10.25 3.85 25.92
C ILE A 903 -11.61 3.15 25.77
N ASN A 904 -11.85 2.10 26.54
CA ASN A 904 -13.10 1.32 26.47
C ASN A 904 -14.33 2.13 26.95
N ASN A 905 -14.14 3.19 27.73
CA ASN A 905 -15.22 4.12 28.11
C ASN A 905 -15.45 5.19 27.02
N LEU A 906 -14.37 5.70 26.41
CA LEU A 906 -14.45 6.67 25.31
C LEU A 906 -15.10 6.05 24.06
N ILE A 907 -14.92 4.76 23.80
CA ILE A 907 -15.61 4.04 22.71
C ILE A 907 -17.11 3.87 22.99
N LYS A 908 -17.53 3.85 24.28
CA LYS A 908 -18.94 3.91 24.68
C LYS A 908 -19.55 5.31 24.56
N GLU A 909 -18.71 6.35 24.59
CA GLU A 909 -19.09 7.76 24.45
C GLU A 909 -19.13 8.20 22.97
N PHE A 910 -18.20 7.74 22.13
CA PHE A 910 -18.00 8.21 20.75
C PHE A 910 -17.79 7.08 19.72
N LYS A 911 -18.23 7.28 18.46
CA LYS A 911 -17.89 6.43 17.30
C LYS A 911 -16.46 6.80 16.79
N ILE A 912 -15.41 6.36 17.50
CA ILE A 912 -14.00 6.73 17.21
C ILE A 912 -13.43 5.83 16.09
N PRO A 913 -13.10 6.34 14.88
CA PRO A 913 -12.71 5.47 13.77
C PRO A 913 -11.43 4.67 14.07
N TYR A 914 -11.43 3.40 13.66
CA TYR A 914 -10.51 2.39 14.21
C TYR A 914 -9.04 2.74 14.03
N SER A 915 -8.68 3.40 12.93
CA SER A 915 -7.31 3.78 12.61
C SER A 915 -6.65 4.73 13.63
N HIS A 916 -7.39 5.31 14.58
CA HIS A 916 -6.85 6.03 15.73
C HIS A 916 -6.70 5.14 16.98
N LEU A 917 -7.63 4.19 17.15
CA LEU A 917 -7.63 3.20 18.22
C LEU A 917 -6.56 2.13 18.03
N LYS A 918 -6.13 1.89 16.78
CA LYS A 918 -5.09 0.91 16.39
C LYS A 918 -3.81 0.95 17.26
N GLN A 919 -3.34 2.14 17.63
CA GLN A 919 -2.15 2.29 18.49
C GLN A 919 -2.34 1.76 19.93
N PHE A 920 -3.58 1.46 20.32
CA PHE A 920 -4.00 0.98 21.64
C PHE A 920 -4.65 -0.41 21.60
N LYS A 921 -4.64 -1.12 20.46
CA LYS A 921 -5.40 -2.36 20.22
C LYS A 921 -5.33 -3.40 21.34
N GLU A 922 -4.15 -3.57 21.95
CA GLU A 922 -3.85 -4.44 23.10
C GLU A 922 -4.68 -4.14 24.37
N HIS A 923 -5.41 -3.02 24.40
CA HIS A 923 -6.22 -2.55 25.54
C HIS A 923 -7.72 -2.50 25.21
N LEU A 924 -8.13 -2.88 24.00
CA LEU A 924 -9.53 -2.95 23.60
C LEU A 924 -10.16 -4.22 24.18
N ASN A 925 -11.19 -4.07 25.02
CA ASN A 925 -12.00 -5.20 25.44
C ASN A 925 -12.96 -5.62 24.31
N ASP A 926 -13.48 -6.85 24.39
CA ASP A 926 -14.27 -7.44 23.31
C ASP A 926 -15.57 -6.66 23.05
N GLU A 927 -16.18 -6.09 24.09
CA GLU A 927 -17.30 -5.13 23.98
C GLU A 927 -16.95 -3.90 23.13
N SER A 928 -15.73 -3.37 23.27
CA SER A 928 -15.27 -2.21 22.49
C SER A 928 -14.86 -2.58 21.07
N LYS A 929 -14.22 -3.76 20.88
CA LYS A 929 -13.95 -4.33 19.55
C LYS A 929 -15.25 -4.52 18.76
N ALA A 930 -16.23 -5.21 19.37
CA ALA A 930 -17.56 -5.43 18.82
C ALA A 930 -18.22 -4.09 18.45
N ARG A 931 -18.15 -3.12 19.37
CA ARG A 931 -18.70 -1.79 19.13
C ARG A 931 -18.03 -1.08 17.94
N ILE A 932 -16.72 -1.18 17.77
CA ILE A 932 -16.01 -0.64 16.59
C ILE A 932 -16.54 -1.31 15.31
N ALA A 933 -16.59 -2.64 15.27
CA ALA A 933 -17.12 -3.38 14.13
C ALA A 933 -18.60 -3.05 13.82
N SER A 934 -19.39 -2.67 14.84
CA SER A 934 -20.78 -2.25 14.65
C SER A 934 -20.95 -0.87 14.01
N TYR A 935 -19.97 0.04 14.14
CA TYR A 935 -20.08 1.42 13.62
C TYR A 935 -19.17 1.77 12.44
N GLU A 936 -18.15 0.97 12.12
CA GLU A 936 -17.31 1.21 10.94
C GLU A 936 -18.12 1.16 9.63
N GLU A 937 -17.91 2.11 8.71
CA GLU A 937 -18.85 2.33 7.59
C GLU A 937 -18.82 1.22 6.53
N LYS A 938 -17.78 0.37 6.52
CA LYS A 938 -17.53 -0.68 5.53
C LYS A 938 -16.91 -1.93 6.15
N VAL A 939 -17.44 -3.11 5.85
CA VAL A 939 -16.87 -4.39 6.29
C VAL A 939 -15.45 -4.59 5.73
N ASP A 940 -15.17 -4.07 4.52
CA ASP A 940 -13.82 -3.91 3.96
C ASP A 940 -12.81 -3.31 4.94
N THR A 941 -13.21 -2.28 5.69
CA THR A 941 -12.34 -1.59 6.66
C THR A 941 -12.05 -2.49 7.85
N ILE A 942 -13.06 -3.19 8.36
CA ILE A 942 -12.91 -4.08 9.51
C ILE A 942 -12.03 -5.28 9.13
N LEU A 943 -12.27 -5.84 7.94
CA LEU A 943 -11.40 -6.87 7.35
C LEU A 943 -10.00 -6.35 7.11
N TRP A 944 -9.82 -5.07 6.75
CA TRP A 944 -8.49 -4.49 6.64
C TRP A 944 -7.73 -4.43 7.98
N TYR A 945 -8.41 -4.61 9.11
CA TYR A 945 -7.88 -4.38 10.45
C TYR A 945 -8.40 -5.36 11.50
N TYR A 946 -8.69 -6.61 11.16
CA TYR A 946 -9.19 -7.54 12.18
C TYR A 946 -8.07 -8.25 12.93
N GLU A 947 -6.84 -8.33 12.41
CA GLU A 947 -5.60 -8.73 13.13
C GLU A 947 -5.24 -7.87 14.38
N ASP A 948 -6.22 -7.08 14.79
CA ASP A 948 -6.26 -5.80 15.48
C ASP A 948 -7.61 -5.64 16.22
N LEU A 949 -8.71 -6.23 15.71
CA LEU A 949 -10.10 -6.17 16.24
C LEU A 949 -10.72 -7.52 16.61
N GLU A 950 -10.01 -8.63 16.46
CA GLU A 950 -10.50 -9.99 16.75
C GLU A 950 -11.22 -10.18 18.11
N CYS A 951 -12.48 -10.62 18.06
CA CYS A 951 -13.15 -11.36 19.14
C CYS A 951 -14.47 -11.97 18.62
N PRO A 952 -15.02 -13.03 19.24
CA PRO A 952 -16.27 -13.69 18.82
C PRO A 952 -17.52 -12.80 18.66
N ASP A 953 -17.49 -11.57 19.17
CA ASP A 953 -18.53 -10.57 18.93
C ASP A 953 -18.25 -9.72 17.67
N VAL A 954 -16.99 -9.36 17.39
CA VAL A 954 -16.57 -8.82 16.07
C VAL A 954 -16.76 -9.87 15.00
N ASP A 955 -16.56 -11.15 15.33
CA ASP A 955 -17.02 -12.24 14.49
C ASP A 955 -18.49 -12.08 14.20
N GLU A 956 -19.39 -12.28 15.17
CA GLU A 956 -20.82 -12.31 14.91
C GLU A 956 -21.32 -11.02 14.22
N ILE A 957 -20.62 -9.89 14.39
CA ILE A 957 -20.89 -8.63 13.69
C ILE A 957 -20.35 -8.58 12.25
N ILE A 958 -19.08 -8.90 11.95
CA ILE A 958 -18.61 -9.04 10.56
C ILE A 958 -19.41 -10.12 9.85
N SER A 959 -19.73 -11.18 10.57
CA SER A 959 -20.58 -12.26 10.16
C SER A 959 -21.97 -11.79 9.78
N GLU A 960 -22.64 -11.04 10.64
CA GLU A 960 -23.94 -10.42 10.38
C GLU A 960 -23.84 -9.41 9.22
N ARG A 961 -22.75 -8.66 9.15
CA ARG A 961 -22.39 -7.79 8.02
C ARG A 961 -21.80 -8.52 6.82
N ILE A 962 -21.81 -9.85 6.84
CA ILE A 962 -21.65 -10.77 5.70
C ILE A 962 -22.86 -11.74 5.66
N ARG A 963 -23.94 -11.37 6.37
CA ARG A 963 -25.26 -12.01 6.34
C ARG A 963 -26.44 -11.04 6.07
N ASN A 964 -26.16 -9.73 5.90
CA ASN A 964 -27.15 -8.63 5.82
C ASN A 964 -27.14 -7.61 4.63
N GLY A 965 -26.46 -7.79 3.51
CA GLY A 965 -26.48 -6.92 2.30
C GLY A 965 -25.24 -6.15 1.79
N GLU A 966 -24.14 -6.09 2.56
CA GLU A 966 -22.95 -5.23 2.37
C GLU A 966 -21.83 -5.74 1.44
N ARG A 967 -21.46 -4.99 0.40
CA ARG A 967 -20.57 -5.49 -0.68
C ARG A 967 -19.07 -5.36 -0.41
N ILE A 968 -18.35 -6.47 -0.12
CA ILE A 968 -16.87 -6.51 0.05
C ILE A 968 -16.11 -6.02 -1.21
N THR A 969 -15.58 -4.80 -1.20
CA THR A 969 -15.04 -4.09 -2.40
C THR A 969 -13.62 -4.47 -2.78
N LEU A 970 -12.94 -5.24 -1.94
CA LEU A 970 -11.59 -5.72 -2.14
C LEU A 970 -11.40 -6.27 -3.57
N PRO A 971 -10.38 -5.81 -4.33
CA PRO A 971 -9.91 -6.47 -5.56
C PRO A 971 -9.80 -7.97 -5.34
N TYR A 972 -9.98 -8.81 -6.37
CA TYR A 972 -10.03 -10.25 -6.13
C TYR A 972 -8.74 -10.72 -5.45
N GLY A 973 -7.59 -10.27 -5.96
CA GLY A 973 -6.32 -10.50 -5.29
C GLY A 973 -6.24 -9.96 -3.85
N LYS A 974 -6.91 -8.85 -3.49
CA LYS A 974 -6.92 -8.33 -2.10
C LYS A 974 -7.96 -9.01 -1.19
N LEU A 975 -8.99 -9.63 -1.74
CA LEU A 975 -9.83 -10.59 -1.03
C LEU A 975 -9.05 -11.88 -0.77
N MET A 976 -8.28 -12.30 -1.79
CA MET A 976 -7.19 -13.27 -1.68
C MET A 976 -5.97 -12.76 -0.90
N ASP A 977 -6.06 -11.55 -0.36
CA ASP A 977 -5.13 -10.90 0.57
C ASP A 977 -5.92 -10.41 1.82
N ARG A 978 -7.11 -10.98 2.01
CA ARG A 978 -7.70 -11.12 3.33
C ARG A 978 -7.79 -12.59 3.67
N LEU A 979 -8.50 -13.40 2.90
CA LEU A 979 -8.64 -14.86 3.06
C LEU A 979 -7.70 -15.60 4.01
N LEU A 980 -6.39 -15.61 3.80
CA LEU A 980 -5.50 -16.42 4.60
C LEU A 980 -4.81 -15.69 5.78
N LEU A 981 -4.45 -14.40 5.73
CA LEU A 981 -4.15 -13.67 6.99
C LEU A 981 -5.38 -13.69 7.88
N ILE A 982 -6.50 -13.54 7.21
CA ILE A 982 -7.75 -13.44 7.87
C ILE A 982 -7.95 -14.92 8.36
N ARG A 983 -7.54 -16.00 7.67
CA ARG A 983 -7.24 -17.35 8.21
C ARG A 983 -6.03 -17.45 9.19
N THR A 984 -5.72 -16.42 10.03
CA THR A 984 -4.62 -16.37 11.06
C THR A 984 -5.06 -16.48 12.57
N LEU A 985 -6.31 -16.22 13.00
CA LEU A 985 -6.69 -15.77 14.39
C LEU A 985 -7.36 -16.63 15.53
N ARG A 986 -7.73 -17.93 15.50
CA ARG A 986 -8.70 -18.49 16.54
C ARG A 986 -8.21 -19.58 17.51
N ASP A 987 -7.37 -20.48 17.04
CA ASP A 987 -7.89 -21.87 17.01
C ASP A 987 -7.09 -23.05 17.66
N ASN A 988 -5.83 -23.43 17.35
CA ASN A 988 -4.62 -22.79 17.91
C ASN A 988 -3.21 -23.09 17.25
N GLN A 989 -2.78 -22.51 16.10
CA GLN A 989 -1.49 -22.81 15.42
C GLN A 989 -0.26 -22.13 16.11
N PRO A 990 0.69 -22.85 16.75
CA PRO A 990 1.55 -22.19 17.76
C PRO A 990 2.75 -21.30 17.31
N ASP A 991 3.63 -21.77 16.42
CA ASP A 991 4.93 -21.13 16.03
C ASP A 991 4.80 -19.97 15.02
N ILE A 992 3.60 -19.44 14.80
CA ILE A 992 3.24 -18.31 13.90
C ILE A 992 4.45 -17.59 13.24
N PRO A 993 4.87 -17.95 11.99
CA PRO A 993 5.66 -17.13 11.10
C PRO A 993 5.44 -15.64 11.29
N THR A 994 6.41 -15.11 12.01
CA THR A 994 6.39 -13.76 12.58
C THR A 994 6.18 -12.65 11.55
N PHE A 995 6.18 -12.96 10.25
CA PHE A 995 5.70 -12.13 9.15
C PHE A 995 4.32 -11.50 9.39
N TYR A 996 3.32 -12.28 9.83
CA TYR A 996 1.97 -11.75 10.07
C TYR A 996 1.93 -10.78 11.27
N ARG A 997 2.63 -11.10 12.36
CA ARG A 997 2.76 -10.20 13.53
C ARG A 997 3.73 -9.01 13.33
N ASN A 998 4.78 -9.13 12.52
CA ASN A 998 5.89 -8.15 12.48
C ASN A 998 5.77 -7.04 11.43
N ASN A 999 4.83 -7.11 10.48
CA ASN A 999 4.78 -6.17 9.35
C ASN A 999 4.55 -4.69 9.76
N GLU A 1000 4.08 -4.43 10.98
CA GLU A 1000 4.11 -3.10 11.62
C GLU A 1000 5.06 -2.98 12.82
N TYR A 1001 5.28 -4.06 13.60
CA TYR A 1001 6.06 -3.99 14.86
C TYR A 1001 7.52 -3.51 14.70
N ASN A 1002 8.14 -3.73 13.54
CA ASN A 1002 9.49 -3.22 13.26
C ASN A 1002 9.59 -1.69 13.05
N ARG A 1003 8.54 -0.92 13.40
CA ARG A 1003 8.58 0.55 13.45
C ARG A 1003 8.68 1.17 14.85
N GLY A 1004 8.89 0.40 15.93
CA GLY A 1004 9.25 1.03 17.20
C GLY A 1004 9.55 0.15 18.43
N ARG A 1005 10.79 0.29 18.93
CA ARG A 1005 11.29 -0.07 20.28
C ARG A 1005 11.58 -1.55 20.60
N GLY A 1006 12.63 -1.71 21.41
CA GLY A 1006 13.28 -2.96 21.78
C GLY A 1006 12.42 -3.99 22.53
N ARG A 1007 12.86 -5.24 22.38
CA ARG A 1007 12.30 -6.45 23.01
C ARG A 1007 12.20 -6.31 24.54
N GLY A 1008 10.98 -6.25 25.07
CA GLY A 1008 10.72 -6.59 26.47
C GLY A 1008 10.71 -8.12 26.65
N ARG A 1009 11.21 -8.61 27.81
CA ARG A 1009 11.02 -10.03 28.18
C ARG A 1009 9.61 -10.21 28.76
N GLY A 1010 8.94 -11.29 28.37
CA GLY A 1010 7.58 -11.57 28.85
C GLY A 1010 7.52 -11.84 30.35
N ARG A 1011 6.45 -11.37 31.00
CA ARG A 1011 6.02 -11.90 32.29
C ARG A 1011 5.32 -13.24 32.04
N GLY A 1012 5.56 -14.23 32.90
CA GLY A 1012 4.85 -15.51 32.83
C GLY A 1012 3.37 -15.33 33.16
N PHE A 1013 2.48 -15.89 32.33
CA PHE A 1013 1.07 -16.00 32.69
C PHE A 1013 0.93 -17.08 33.78
N GLY A 1014 0.26 -16.72 34.89
CA GLY A 1014 -0.07 -17.68 35.94
C GLY A 1014 -1.18 -18.62 35.48
N ASN A 1015 -1.04 -19.93 35.74
CA ASN A 1015 -2.06 -20.94 35.44
C ASN A 1015 -3.33 -20.70 36.27
N VAL A 1016 -4.29 -19.96 35.72
CA VAL A 1016 -5.66 -19.87 36.25
C VAL A 1016 -6.49 -20.97 35.60
N ASN A 1017 -6.47 -22.17 36.19
CA ASN A 1017 -7.26 -23.31 35.77
C ASN A 1017 -8.75 -23.11 36.04
N ASN A 1018 -9.43 -22.30 35.21
CA ASN A 1018 -10.89 -22.19 35.15
C ASN A 1018 -11.41 -22.82 33.85
N GLN A 1019 -11.39 -24.15 33.79
CA GLN A 1019 -12.11 -24.92 32.76
C GLN A 1019 -13.63 -24.82 32.98
N HIS A 1020 -14.22 -23.70 32.59
CA HIS A 1020 -15.66 -23.63 32.36
C HIS A 1020 -15.95 -23.95 30.89
N SER A 1021 -16.73 -25.01 30.66
CA SER A 1021 -17.11 -25.56 29.36
C SER A 1021 -18.10 -24.68 28.59
N LEU A 1022 -17.71 -23.44 28.29
CA LEU A 1022 -18.33 -22.71 27.21
C LEU A 1022 -17.89 -23.40 25.92
N GLN A 1023 -18.75 -24.26 25.38
CA GLN A 1023 -18.70 -24.57 23.95
C GLN A 1023 -18.74 -23.20 23.24
N SER A 1024 -17.60 -22.73 22.75
CA SER A 1024 -17.53 -21.47 22.03
C SER A 1024 -18.59 -21.52 20.94
N LYS A 1025 -19.25 -20.39 20.67
CA LYS A 1025 -20.27 -20.30 19.63
C LYS A 1025 -19.51 -20.40 18.30
N LYS A 1026 -19.21 -21.67 17.99
CA LYS A 1026 -18.14 -22.12 17.11
C LYS A 1026 -18.27 -21.29 15.85
N SER A 1027 -17.24 -20.47 15.59
CA SER A 1027 -17.51 -19.25 14.84
C SER A 1027 -17.82 -19.61 13.39
N THR A 1028 -19.08 -19.42 13.03
CA THR A 1028 -19.47 -19.47 11.62
C THR A 1028 -18.83 -18.33 10.86
N LEU A 1029 -18.07 -17.42 11.52
CA LEU A 1029 -16.94 -16.77 10.88
C LEU A 1029 -15.92 -17.81 10.37
N TYR A 1030 -16.27 -19.04 9.94
CA TYR A 1030 -15.56 -19.90 8.97
C TYR A 1030 -16.09 -19.72 7.53
N SER A 1031 -17.26 -19.12 7.39
CA SER A 1031 -18.17 -19.55 6.34
C SER A 1031 -18.18 -18.71 5.04
N ASP A 1032 -18.54 -17.43 5.17
CA ASP A 1032 -19.17 -16.53 4.18
C ASP A 1032 -18.31 -15.53 3.38
N LEU A 1033 -17.33 -14.83 3.97
CA LEU A 1033 -16.44 -13.90 3.24
C LEU A 1033 -15.79 -14.65 2.08
N ILE A 1034 -15.76 -15.97 2.15
CA ILE A 1034 -15.37 -16.94 1.15
C ILE A 1034 -16.13 -16.67 -0.16
N SER A 1035 -17.45 -16.48 -0.02
CA SER A 1035 -18.48 -16.95 -0.94
C SER A 1035 -18.22 -16.32 -2.30
N VAL A 1036 -18.14 -14.99 -2.26
CA VAL A 1036 -16.95 -14.21 -2.61
C VAL A 1036 -15.82 -14.92 -3.40
N ALA A 1037 -14.59 -14.97 -2.88
CA ALA A 1037 -13.37 -15.41 -3.55
C ALA A 1037 -13.50 -16.48 -4.65
N GLU A 1038 -14.17 -17.61 -4.39
CA GLU A 1038 -14.35 -18.67 -5.39
C GLU A 1038 -15.11 -18.16 -6.59
N ALA A 1039 -16.31 -17.68 -6.29
CA ALA A 1039 -17.20 -17.13 -7.27
C ALA A 1039 -16.47 -15.99 -8.03
N GLN A 1040 -15.54 -15.28 -7.38
CA GLN A 1040 -14.78 -14.20 -7.98
C GLN A 1040 -13.73 -14.70 -8.99
N LEU A 1041 -12.91 -15.71 -8.62
CA LEU A 1041 -12.08 -16.45 -9.57
C LEU A 1041 -12.91 -16.92 -10.75
N GLN A 1042 -14.06 -17.48 -10.43
CA GLN A 1042 -14.84 -18.22 -11.37
C GLN A 1042 -15.27 -17.34 -12.56
N THR A 1043 -15.65 -16.08 -12.33
CA THR A 1043 -15.93 -15.13 -13.42
C THR A 1043 -14.77 -14.85 -14.38
N ILE A 1044 -13.54 -15.21 -14.03
CA ILE A 1044 -12.32 -14.89 -14.78
C ILE A 1044 -12.09 -15.94 -15.87
N LYS A 1045 -11.91 -15.49 -17.11
CA LYS A 1045 -11.59 -16.36 -18.26
C LYS A 1045 -10.29 -15.90 -18.88
N LEU A 1046 -9.29 -16.78 -18.91
CA LEU A 1046 -7.96 -16.47 -19.44
C LEU A 1046 -7.70 -17.29 -20.72
N PRO A 1047 -7.86 -16.69 -21.92
CA PRO A 1047 -7.84 -17.40 -23.20
C PRO A 1047 -6.43 -17.83 -23.66
N LEU A 1048 -5.58 -18.37 -22.78
CA LEU A 1048 -4.22 -18.79 -23.11
C LEU A 1048 -4.18 -19.98 -24.08
N GLU A 1049 -3.13 -20.03 -24.91
CA GLU A 1049 -2.92 -21.14 -25.83
C GLU A 1049 -2.55 -22.42 -25.07
N SER A 1050 -3.51 -23.35 -25.01
CA SER A 1050 -3.39 -24.66 -24.37
C SER A 1050 -2.67 -25.69 -25.27
N PRO A 1051 -1.86 -26.62 -24.73
CA PRO A 1051 -1.60 -26.83 -23.30
C PRO A 1051 -0.74 -25.72 -22.68
N VAL A 1052 -1.06 -25.38 -21.43
CA VAL A 1052 -0.33 -24.41 -20.61
C VAL A 1052 0.49 -25.17 -19.56
N GLY A 1053 1.71 -24.72 -19.28
CA GLY A 1053 2.55 -25.25 -18.21
C GLY A 1053 2.94 -24.13 -17.25
N VAL A 1054 2.55 -24.23 -15.98
CA VAL A 1054 3.03 -23.31 -14.95
C VAL A 1054 4.23 -23.95 -14.25
N LEU A 1055 5.29 -23.17 -14.08
CA LEU A 1055 6.57 -23.55 -13.51
C LEU A 1055 6.82 -22.62 -12.30
N ALA A 1056 6.64 -23.11 -11.08
CA ALA A 1056 6.63 -22.29 -9.88
C ALA A 1056 7.85 -22.52 -8.98
N ASP A 1057 8.44 -21.43 -8.50
CA ASP A 1057 9.66 -21.43 -7.73
C ASP A 1057 9.39 -21.69 -6.25
N ALA A 1058 10.11 -22.67 -5.70
CA ALA A 1058 10.09 -23.09 -4.30
C ALA A 1058 11.47 -23.01 -3.64
N SER A 1059 12.41 -22.30 -4.25
CA SER A 1059 13.76 -22.13 -3.71
C SER A 1059 13.78 -21.25 -2.46
N TYR A 1060 14.83 -21.37 -1.63
CA TYR A 1060 14.94 -20.57 -0.39
C TYR A 1060 14.90 -19.05 -0.61
N SER A 1061 15.31 -18.53 -1.76
CA SER A 1061 15.24 -17.08 -2.04
C SER A 1061 13.80 -16.57 -2.15
N MET A 1062 12.84 -17.46 -2.39
CA MET A 1062 11.41 -17.18 -2.36
C MET A 1062 10.80 -17.15 -0.96
N GLU A 1063 11.52 -17.37 0.16
CA GLU A 1063 10.92 -17.53 1.52
C GLU A 1063 9.80 -16.52 1.88
N ILE A 1064 10.01 -15.22 1.62
CA ILE A 1064 9.04 -14.14 1.91
C ILE A 1064 7.88 -14.11 0.90
N ALA A 1065 8.12 -14.65 -0.30
CA ALA A 1065 7.27 -14.51 -1.47
C ALA A 1065 6.59 -15.81 -1.92
N ILE A 1066 7.02 -16.98 -1.45
CA ILE A 1066 6.72 -18.32 -1.97
C ILE A 1066 5.22 -18.54 -2.06
N ARG A 1067 4.61 -18.73 -0.91
CA ARG A 1067 3.51 -17.93 -0.41
C ARG A 1067 2.71 -17.19 -1.52
N THR A 1068 2.99 -15.91 -1.81
CA THR A 1068 2.26 -15.11 -2.83
C THR A 1068 2.53 -15.48 -4.28
N ALA A 1069 3.77 -15.76 -4.67
CA ALA A 1069 4.13 -16.30 -5.97
C ALA A 1069 3.26 -17.50 -6.33
N THR A 1070 2.95 -18.26 -5.32
CA THR A 1070 2.23 -19.48 -5.53
C THR A 1070 0.72 -19.23 -5.63
N ILE A 1071 0.12 -18.17 -5.06
CA ILE A 1071 -1.21 -17.66 -5.50
C ILE A 1071 -1.32 -17.62 -7.01
N LEU A 1072 -0.35 -16.95 -7.60
CA LEU A 1072 -0.40 -16.55 -8.99
C LEU A 1072 -0.22 -17.80 -9.84
N SER A 1073 0.74 -18.64 -9.48
CA SER A 1073 0.91 -19.99 -10.04
C SER A 1073 -0.40 -20.79 -10.04
N SER A 1074 -1.22 -20.57 -9.01
CA SER A 1074 -2.36 -21.41 -8.68
C SER A 1074 -3.65 -20.97 -9.32
N LEU A 1075 -4.01 -19.70 -9.16
CA LEU A 1075 -5.17 -19.13 -9.83
C LEU A 1075 -4.98 -19.22 -11.34
N LEU A 1076 -3.76 -19.05 -11.85
CA LEU A 1076 -3.48 -19.26 -13.26
C LEU A 1076 -3.61 -20.72 -13.69
N THR A 1077 -3.12 -21.68 -12.89
CA THR A 1077 -3.32 -23.10 -13.22
C THR A 1077 -4.82 -23.47 -13.20
N ALA A 1078 -5.61 -22.86 -12.31
CA ALA A 1078 -7.06 -23.04 -12.24
C ALA A 1078 -7.77 -22.45 -13.46
N ILE A 1079 -7.48 -21.20 -13.83
CA ILE A 1079 -8.20 -20.54 -14.94
C ILE A 1079 -7.78 -21.13 -16.30
N CYS A 1080 -6.55 -21.62 -16.46
CA CYS A 1080 -5.93 -21.83 -17.78
C CYS A 1080 -5.90 -23.28 -18.28
N SER A 1081 -6.37 -24.27 -17.52
CA SER A 1081 -6.16 -25.69 -17.87
C SER A 1081 -4.68 -26.08 -17.97
N ALA A 1082 -3.88 -25.60 -17.00
CA ALA A 1082 -2.44 -25.80 -17.02
C ALA A 1082 -1.98 -27.02 -16.23
N LYS A 1083 -0.80 -27.54 -16.59
CA LYS A 1083 0.00 -28.42 -15.74
C LYS A 1083 0.91 -27.58 -14.86
N LEU A 1084 0.82 -27.71 -13.54
CA LEU A 1084 1.80 -27.11 -12.64
C LEU A 1084 2.92 -28.08 -12.28
N THR A 1085 4.14 -27.54 -12.22
CA THR A 1085 5.34 -28.15 -11.65
C THR A 1085 6.04 -27.10 -10.78
N PHE A 1086 6.63 -27.50 -9.67
CA PHE A 1086 7.52 -26.65 -8.89
C PHE A 1086 8.94 -27.09 -9.10
N PHE A 1087 9.84 -26.19 -8.73
CA PHE A 1087 11.25 -26.49 -8.67
C PHE A 1087 11.90 -25.82 -7.47
N HIS A 1088 12.92 -26.50 -6.96
CA HIS A 1088 14.04 -25.88 -6.29
C HIS A 1088 15.31 -26.32 -7.03
N GLY A 1089 16.23 -27.04 -6.38
CA GLY A 1089 17.33 -27.73 -7.06
C GLY A 1089 16.90 -28.93 -7.93
N GLU A 1090 15.65 -29.36 -7.82
CA GLU A 1090 15.03 -30.43 -8.60
C GLU A 1090 13.60 -30.06 -9.01
N MET A 1091 13.08 -30.72 -10.05
CA MET A 1091 11.66 -30.63 -10.42
C MET A 1091 10.91 -31.53 -9.47
N PHE A 1092 10.07 -30.93 -8.64
CA PHE A 1092 9.28 -31.72 -7.73
C PHE A 1092 7.86 -31.73 -8.27
N LEU A 1093 7.44 -32.88 -8.82
CA LEU A 1093 6.05 -33.03 -9.27
C LEU A 1093 5.19 -32.90 -8.00
N PRO A 1094 4.45 -31.81 -7.81
CA PRO A 1094 4.20 -31.23 -6.47
C PRO A 1094 3.12 -31.95 -5.54
N SER A 1095 2.29 -31.40 -4.61
CA SER A 1095 1.12 -32.13 -3.92
C SER A 1095 -0.32 -31.96 -4.43
N PHE A 1096 -0.80 -30.81 -4.93
CA PHE A 1096 -2.01 -30.68 -5.76
C PHE A 1096 -1.96 -29.58 -6.80
N THR A 1097 -2.61 -29.88 -7.91
CA THR A 1097 -3.00 -28.95 -8.96
C THR A 1097 -4.30 -28.27 -8.51
N PRO A 1098 -4.75 -27.13 -9.06
CA PRO A 1098 -5.93 -26.42 -8.57
C PRO A 1098 -7.12 -26.42 -9.53
N LYS A 1099 -8.32 -26.78 -9.07
CA LYS A 1099 -9.52 -26.54 -9.88
C LYS A 1099 -10.20 -25.24 -9.50
N ASN A 1100 -9.81 -24.46 -8.49
CA ASN A 1100 -10.70 -23.35 -8.05
C ASN A 1100 -10.05 -22.34 -7.06
N VAL A 1101 -10.60 -21.99 -5.88
CA VAL A 1101 -9.93 -21.12 -4.88
C VAL A 1101 -9.53 -21.73 -3.49
N GLU A 1102 -10.13 -22.76 -2.89
CA GLU A 1102 -9.66 -23.48 -1.66
C GLU A 1102 -8.50 -24.36 -2.02
N ASP A 1103 -8.70 -25.55 -2.56
CA ASP A 1103 -7.97 -26.04 -3.73
C ASP A 1103 -7.53 -24.98 -4.84
N VAL A 1104 -7.17 -23.72 -4.48
CA VAL A 1104 -5.92 -22.96 -4.76
C VAL A 1104 -5.27 -22.45 -3.45
N LEU A 1105 -5.94 -21.67 -2.59
CA LEU A 1105 -5.49 -21.22 -1.26
C LEU A 1105 -4.61 -22.21 -0.53
N THR A 1106 -5.16 -23.42 -0.42
CA THR A 1106 -5.09 -24.30 0.73
C THR A 1106 -3.61 -24.63 0.93
N LEU A 1107 -2.86 -24.60 -0.14
CA LEU A 1107 -1.52 -25.03 -0.20
C LEU A 1107 -0.55 -24.04 0.36
N ALA A 1108 -0.96 -22.85 0.74
CA ALA A 1108 -0.11 -21.73 1.12
C ALA A 1108 0.99 -22.00 2.17
N LEU A 1109 1.00 -23.18 2.74
CA LEU A 1109 1.78 -23.67 3.88
C LEU A 1109 2.57 -24.93 3.52
N THR A 1110 2.30 -25.53 2.36
CA THR A 1110 2.55 -26.94 2.06
C THR A 1110 3.81 -27.06 1.17
N THR A 1111 3.96 -26.21 0.13
CA THR A 1111 5.28 -25.80 -0.45
C THR A 1111 5.98 -24.89 0.54
N ASN A 1112 6.59 -25.50 1.54
CA ASN A 1112 7.69 -24.81 2.19
C ASN A 1112 8.85 -24.72 1.20
N VAL A 1113 9.67 -23.68 1.35
CA VAL A 1113 10.85 -23.50 0.50
C VAL A 1113 11.93 -24.51 0.85
N GLY A 1114 12.75 -24.86 -0.14
CA GLY A 1114 13.92 -25.73 0.02
C GLY A 1114 14.89 -25.59 -1.14
N GLY A 1115 16.10 -26.13 -1.01
CA GLY A 1115 17.10 -26.18 -2.09
C GLY A 1115 17.55 -24.83 -2.69
N GLY A 1116 18.40 -24.90 -3.72
CA GLY A 1116 18.71 -23.75 -4.56
C GLY A 1116 17.64 -23.49 -5.62
N THR A 1117 17.97 -22.63 -6.57
CA THR A 1117 17.05 -22.11 -7.60
C THR A 1117 17.49 -22.66 -8.96
N ALA A 1118 16.90 -23.79 -9.38
CA ALA A 1118 17.18 -24.45 -10.65
C ALA A 1118 15.92 -24.46 -11.54
N ASN A 1119 15.51 -23.30 -12.04
CA ASN A 1119 14.36 -23.13 -12.95
C ASN A 1119 14.38 -24.13 -14.12
N ALA A 1120 15.57 -24.51 -14.60
CA ALA A 1120 15.78 -25.53 -15.62
C ALA A 1120 15.07 -26.86 -15.31
N ALA A 1121 15.02 -27.24 -14.04
CA ALA A 1121 14.50 -28.53 -13.61
C ALA A 1121 13.02 -28.67 -14.00
N ALA A 1122 12.21 -27.64 -13.75
CA ALA A 1122 10.78 -27.63 -14.09
C ALA A 1122 10.49 -27.89 -15.58
N LEU A 1123 11.41 -27.48 -16.45
CA LEU A 1123 11.30 -27.66 -17.90
C LEU A 1123 11.79 -29.03 -18.39
N LEU A 1124 12.70 -29.68 -17.66
CA LEU A 1124 13.34 -30.92 -18.08
C LEU A 1124 12.35 -32.05 -18.45
N PRO A 1125 11.29 -32.35 -17.69
CA PRO A 1125 10.35 -33.41 -18.05
C PRO A 1125 9.67 -33.17 -19.40
N TYR A 1126 9.24 -31.93 -19.67
CA TYR A 1126 8.60 -31.55 -20.93
C TYR A 1126 9.57 -31.68 -22.11
N TYR A 1127 10.84 -31.30 -21.92
CA TYR A 1127 11.88 -31.44 -22.94
C TYR A 1127 12.24 -32.92 -23.23
N LEU A 1128 12.44 -33.74 -22.19
CA LEU A 1128 12.81 -35.15 -22.36
C LEU A 1128 11.68 -35.98 -22.97
N ASN A 1129 10.44 -35.75 -22.53
CA ASN A 1129 9.26 -36.44 -23.06
C ASN A 1129 8.79 -35.89 -24.42
N LYS A 1130 9.45 -34.83 -24.93
CA LYS A 1130 9.01 -34.06 -26.11
C LYS A 1130 7.53 -33.62 -26.02
N GLU A 1131 7.07 -33.31 -24.81
CA GLU A 1131 5.68 -32.94 -24.54
C GLU A 1131 5.44 -31.49 -24.99
N ILE A 1132 4.44 -31.28 -25.86
CA ILE A 1132 4.11 -29.96 -26.42
C ILE A 1132 3.27 -29.14 -25.42
N ILE A 1133 3.91 -28.14 -24.82
CA ILE A 1133 3.30 -27.02 -24.10
C ILE A 1133 3.43 -25.79 -24.99
N LYS A 1134 2.34 -25.04 -25.18
CA LYS A 1134 2.36 -23.83 -26.04
C LYS A 1134 2.67 -22.57 -25.26
N THR A 1135 2.24 -22.51 -24.00
CA THR A 1135 2.45 -21.36 -23.10
C THR A 1135 3.05 -21.83 -21.80
N PHE A 1136 4.25 -21.38 -21.45
CA PHE A 1136 4.81 -21.54 -20.12
C PHE A 1136 4.60 -20.28 -19.28
N ILE A 1137 4.27 -20.44 -18.00
CA ILE A 1137 4.22 -19.36 -17.01
C ILE A 1137 5.22 -19.70 -15.90
N MET A 1138 6.36 -19.01 -15.90
CA MET A 1138 7.43 -19.14 -14.91
C MET A 1138 7.20 -18.14 -13.78
N VAL A 1139 7.02 -18.61 -12.55
CA VAL A 1139 6.76 -17.77 -11.37
C VAL A 1139 7.92 -17.93 -10.39
N THR A 1140 8.73 -16.89 -10.21
CA THR A 1140 10.11 -16.98 -9.66
C THR A 1140 10.63 -15.60 -9.27
N ASP A 1141 11.75 -15.49 -8.55
CA ASP A 1141 12.51 -14.23 -8.44
C ASP A 1141 13.55 -14.04 -9.57
N GLU A 1142 13.73 -15.08 -10.41
CA GLU A 1142 14.71 -15.20 -11.50
C GLU A 1142 16.18 -15.35 -11.05
N GLU A 1143 16.47 -15.60 -9.78
CA GLU A 1143 17.84 -15.74 -9.25
C GLU A 1143 18.47 -17.14 -9.49
N GLU A 1144 18.26 -17.72 -10.70
CA GLU A 1144 18.75 -19.06 -11.08
C GLU A 1144 20.25 -19.24 -10.78
N ASN A 1145 20.55 -20.09 -9.80
CA ASN A 1145 21.88 -20.26 -9.21
C ASN A 1145 22.44 -21.68 -9.40
N GLU A 1146 21.59 -22.69 -9.57
CA GLU A 1146 22.00 -24.08 -9.83
C GLU A 1146 21.99 -24.42 -11.34
N SER A 1147 22.25 -25.69 -11.67
CA SER A 1147 22.22 -26.21 -13.05
C SER A 1147 21.98 -27.72 -13.03
N ILE A 1148 20.99 -28.17 -13.80
CA ILE A 1148 20.64 -29.60 -13.90
C ILE A 1148 21.53 -30.32 -14.90
N GLU A 1149 21.66 -31.65 -14.76
CA GLU A 1149 22.38 -32.51 -15.69
C GLU A 1149 21.40 -33.20 -16.65
N LEU A 1150 21.71 -33.22 -17.94
CA LEU A 1150 20.96 -33.96 -18.97
C LEU A 1150 21.39 -35.43 -19.02
N ILE A 1151 20.63 -36.27 -19.73
CA ILE A 1151 20.93 -37.71 -19.94
C ILE A 1151 22.32 -37.93 -20.57
N ASP A 1152 22.85 -36.94 -21.31
CA ASP A 1152 24.18 -36.95 -21.92
C ASP A 1152 25.31 -36.45 -21.00
N GLY A 1153 25.02 -36.14 -19.72
CA GLY A 1153 25.97 -35.57 -18.75
C GLY A 1153 26.17 -34.05 -18.87
N THR A 1154 25.51 -33.38 -19.83
CA THR A 1154 25.67 -31.93 -20.03
C THR A 1154 24.90 -31.15 -18.97
N LYS A 1155 25.61 -30.28 -18.21
CA LYS A 1155 24.97 -29.35 -17.29
C LYS A 1155 24.36 -28.16 -18.02
N THR A 1156 23.08 -27.89 -17.76
CA THR A 1156 22.30 -26.83 -18.40
C THR A 1156 21.52 -25.97 -17.41
N ARG A 1157 21.07 -24.81 -17.89
CA ARG A 1157 20.31 -23.79 -17.19
C ARG A 1157 19.08 -23.40 -18.00
N PHE A 1158 18.07 -22.81 -17.38
CA PHE A 1158 16.74 -22.66 -17.97
C PHE A 1158 16.78 -21.96 -19.32
N PHE A 1159 17.51 -20.85 -19.43
CA PHE A 1159 17.64 -20.13 -20.72
C PHE A 1159 18.11 -21.07 -21.85
N LYS A 1160 19.17 -21.86 -21.63
CA LYS A 1160 19.69 -22.79 -22.64
C LYS A 1160 18.73 -23.94 -22.93
N LEU A 1161 18.09 -24.50 -21.91
CA LEU A 1161 17.14 -25.59 -22.07
C LEU A 1161 15.84 -25.14 -22.75
N PHE A 1162 15.39 -23.91 -22.50
CA PHE A 1162 14.22 -23.33 -23.15
C PHE A 1162 14.48 -23.01 -24.62
N MET A 1163 15.68 -22.54 -24.98
CA MET A 1163 16.05 -22.41 -26.39
C MET A 1163 16.08 -23.78 -27.10
N LYS A 1164 16.68 -24.81 -26.48
CA LYS A 1164 16.59 -26.19 -27.00
C LYS A 1164 15.15 -26.71 -27.10
N TYR A 1165 14.28 -26.38 -26.14
CA TYR A 1165 12.87 -26.75 -26.19
C TYR A 1165 12.14 -26.06 -27.36
N ARG A 1166 12.41 -24.78 -27.61
CA ARG A 1166 11.82 -24.03 -28.74
C ARG A 1166 12.30 -24.54 -30.10
N GLU A 1167 13.53 -25.04 -30.19
CA GLU A 1167 14.11 -25.61 -31.41
C GLU A 1167 13.68 -27.07 -31.65
N GLU A 1168 13.70 -27.92 -30.61
CA GLU A 1168 13.52 -29.37 -30.74
C GLU A 1168 12.12 -29.90 -30.36
N VAL A 1169 11.20 -29.08 -29.84
CA VAL A 1169 9.88 -29.52 -29.35
C VAL A 1169 8.75 -28.65 -29.87
N TYR A 1170 8.68 -27.39 -29.43
CA TYR A 1170 7.66 -26.45 -29.84
C TYR A 1170 8.11 -25.02 -29.50
N PRO A 1171 7.94 -24.01 -30.37
CA PRO A 1171 8.37 -22.63 -30.15
C PRO A 1171 7.49 -21.88 -29.12
N ALA A 1172 7.39 -22.42 -27.91
CA ALA A 1172 6.51 -21.99 -26.84
C ALA A 1172 6.72 -20.54 -26.39
N LYS A 1173 5.62 -19.95 -25.92
CA LYS A 1173 5.57 -18.64 -25.28
C LYS A 1173 6.01 -18.75 -23.83
N LEU A 1174 6.52 -17.66 -23.26
CA LEU A 1174 6.98 -17.62 -21.88
C LEU A 1174 6.50 -16.35 -21.17
N VAL A 1175 5.82 -16.53 -20.04
CA VAL A 1175 5.42 -15.45 -19.14
C VAL A 1175 6.23 -15.58 -17.86
N PHE A 1176 7.01 -14.57 -17.52
CA PHE A 1176 7.59 -14.44 -16.19
C PHE A 1176 6.63 -13.70 -15.26
N ILE A 1177 6.48 -14.20 -14.05
CA ILE A 1177 5.83 -13.53 -12.91
C ILE A 1177 6.89 -13.41 -11.83
N SER A 1178 7.55 -12.25 -11.84
CA SER A 1178 8.87 -12.03 -11.24
C SER A 1178 8.77 -11.36 -9.88
N PHE A 1179 9.34 -11.99 -8.86
CA PHE A 1179 9.42 -11.48 -7.49
C PHE A 1179 10.75 -10.78 -7.27
N LEU A 1180 10.83 -9.50 -7.63
CA LEU A 1180 12.09 -8.77 -7.69
C LEU A 1180 12.31 -7.96 -6.40
N ALA A 1181 13.57 -7.77 -6.00
CA ALA A 1181 13.93 -6.95 -4.83
C ALA A 1181 13.37 -5.51 -4.93
N HIS A 1182 13.29 -4.94 -6.14
CA HIS A 1182 12.54 -3.72 -6.40
C HIS A 1182 11.63 -3.89 -7.63
N GLN A 1183 10.37 -3.44 -7.52
CA GLN A 1183 9.33 -3.58 -8.57
C GLN A 1183 9.70 -2.94 -9.94
N HIS A 1184 10.71 -2.07 -9.99
CA HIS A 1184 11.14 -1.42 -11.24
C HIS A 1184 12.28 -2.16 -11.96
N ASP A 1185 13.04 -3.00 -11.26
CA ASP A 1185 14.21 -3.70 -11.81
C ASP A 1185 13.79 -4.74 -12.87
N GLN A 1186 14.73 -5.24 -13.66
CA GLN A 1186 14.51 -6.39 -14.55
C GLN A 1186 15.12 -7.63 -13.92
N GLY A 1187 14.45 -8.78 -14.08
CA GLY A 1187 14.95 -10.03 -13.56
C GLY A 1187 16.08 -10.58 -14.43
N GLN A 1188 16.93 -11.41 -13.83
CA GLN A 1188 18.15 -11.90 -14.46
C GLN A 1188 17.86 -12.74 -15.71
N MET A 1189 16.84 -13.60 -15.66
CA MET A 1189 16.50 -14.52 -16.75
C MET A 1189 15.81 -13.77 -17.89
N TYR A 1190 14.84 -12.92 -17.57
CA TYR A 1190 14.13 -12.09 -18.54
C TYR A 1190 15.09 -11.15 -19.28
N LYS A 1191 16.10 -10.62 -18.58
CA LYS A 1191 17.17 -9.83 -19.20
C LYS A 1191 17.99 -10.66 -20.21
N GLN A 1192 18.31 -11.93 -19.92
CA GLN A 1192 18.97 -12.82 -20.89
C GLN A 1192 18.09 -13.08 -22.12
N PHE A 1193 16.77 -13.29 -21.93
CA PHE A 1193 15.82 -13.45 -23.03
C PHE A 1193 15.70 -12.19 -23.90
N GLN A 1194 15.72 -10.99 -23.31
CA GLN A 1194 15.77 -9.73 -24.06
C GLN A 1194 17.11 -9.54 -24.80
N GLU A 1195 18.25 -9.82 -24.16
CA GLU A 1195 19.58 -9.70 -24.79
C GLU A 1195 19.76 -10.68 -25.97
N ALA A 1196 19.11 -11.85 -25.91
CA ALA A 1196 19.04 -12.81 -27.00
C ALA A 1196 17.91 -12.53 -28.03
N ASN A 1197 17.13 -11.46 -27.86
CA ASN A 1197 16.00 -11.07 -28.73
C ASN A 1197 14.95 -12.17 -28.94
N VAL A 1198 14.68 -12.97 -27.90
CA VAL A 1198 13.74 -14.10 -27.99
C VAL A 1198 12.29 -13.58 -28.00
N PRO A 1199 11.48 -13.91 -29.04
CA PRO A 1199 10.10 -13.44 -29.12
C PRO A 1199 9.19 -14.14 -28.09
N ASP A 1200 7.98 -13.62 -27.89
CA ASP A 1200 6.96 -14.23 -27.03
C ASP A 1200 7.33 -14.38 -25.53
N VAL A 1201 8.36 -13.66 -25.07
CA VAL A 1201 8.75 -13.60 -23.65
C VAL A 1201 8.23 -12.31 -23.01
N THR A 1202 7.40 -12.44 -21.99
CA THR A 1202 6.79 -11.33 -21.24
C THR A 1202 7.17 -11.38 -19.76
N GLN A 1203 7.03 -10.26 -19.03
CA GLN A 1203 7.42 -10.16 -17.62
C GLN A 1203 6.43 -9.30 -16.81
N PHE A 1204 5.90 -9.86 -15.74
CA PHE A 1204 5.11 -9.19 -14.71
C PHE A 1204 5.95 -9.01 -13.43
N LYS A 1205 5.78 -7.92 -12.70
CA LYS A 1205 6.69 -7.55 -11.58
C LYS A 1205 5.96 -7.39 -10.25
N PHE A 1206 6.24 -8.31 -9.36
CA PHE A 1206 5.95 -8.23 -7.92
C PHE A 1206 7.22 -7.77 -7.18
N ASN A 1207 7.05 -7.33 -5.93
CA ASN A 1207 8.16 -7.05 -5.03
C ASN A 1207 8.36 -8.31 -4.15
N ARG A 1208 9.60 -8.78 -3.98
CA ARG A 1208 9.92 -9.99 -3.19
C ARG A 1208 9.75 -9.80 -1.68
N GLU A 1209 10.10 -8.62 -1.16
CA GLU A 1209 9.93 -8.28 0.26
C GLU A 1209 8.48 -7.91 0.59
N ARG A 1210 7.75 -7.39 -0.41
CA ARG A 1210 6.36 -6.97 -0.30
C ARG A 1210 5.55 -7.38 -1.52
N PRO A 1211 5.23 -8.68 -1.65
CA PRO A 1211 4.19 -9.14 -2.56
C PRO A 1211 2.90 -8.30 -2.40
N ASP A 1212 2.11 -8.17 -3.46
CA ASP A 1212 0.98 -7.25 -3.46
C ASP A 1212 -0.06 -7.69 -4.48
N LEU A 1213 -1.14 -8.27 -3.99
CA LEU A 1213 -2.09 -8.99 -4.82
C LEU A 1213 -3.17 -8.14 -5.44
N THR A 1214 -3.24 -6.86 -5.07
CA THR A 1214 -4.01 -5.87 -5.84
C THR A 1214 -3.61 -5.83 -7.33
N LYS A 1215 -2.45 -6.40 -7.69
CA LYS A 1215 -1.93 -6.55 -9.06
C LYS A 1215 -2.45 -7.77 -9.82
N LEU A 1216 -3.14 -8.73 -9.16
CA LEU A 1216 -3.64 -9.96 -9.79
C LEU A 1216 -4.57 -9.66 -10.97
N ASP A 1217 -5.52 -8.73 -10.80
CA ASP A 1217 -6.51 -8.42 -11.83
C ASP A 1217 -5.85 -7.79 -13.08
N ASN A 1218 -4.78 -7.02 -12.87
CA ASN A 1218 -3.94 -6.47 -13.95
C ASN A 1218 -3.05 -7.52 -14.64
N LEU A 1219 -2.54 -8.50 -13.88
CA LEU A 1219 -1.81 -9.66 -14.39
C LEU A 1219 -2.71 -10.49 -15.32
N LEU A 1220 -3.93 -10.81 -14.86
CA LEU A 1220 -4.94 -11.54 -15.62
C LEU A 1220 -5.41 -10.75 -16.85
N GLY A 1221 -5.72 -9.46 -16.69
CA GLY A 1221 -6.09 -8.59 -17.79
C GLY A 1221 -5.06 -8.62 -18.91
N LEU A 1222 -3.77 -8.39 -18.62
CA LEU A 1222 -2.73 -8.39 -19.64
C LEU A 1222 -2.46 -9.81 -20.20
N LEU A 1223 -2.50 -10.86 -19.37
CA LEU A 1223 -2.37 -12.26 -19.83
C LEU A 1223 -3.43 -12.63 -20.86
N SER A 1224 -4.68 -12.18 -20.72
CA SER A 1224 -5.74 -12.40 -21.72
C SER A 1224 -5.39 -11.85 -23.11
N THR A 1225 -4.52 -10.84 -23.15
CA THR A 1225 -4.08 -10.15 -24.39
C THR A 1225 -2.78 -10.73 -24.97
N GLY A 1226 -2.05 -11.53 -24.19
CA GLY A 1226 -0.85 -12.25 -24.65
C GLY A 1226 -1.16 -13.41 -25.61
N SER A 1227 -2.41 -13.87 -25.61
CA SER A 1227 -2.97 -14.89 -26.50
C SER A 1227 -3.09 -14.41 -27.95
N SER A 1228 -1.97 -14.42 -28.68
CA SER A 1228 -1.91 -13.95 -30.08
C SER A 1228 -2.76 -14.74 -31.07
N GLY A 1229 -3.36 -15.87 -30.68
CA GLY A 1229 -4.60 -16.36 -31.31
C GLY A 1229 -5.79 -15.50 -30.86
N LEU A 1230 -6.49 -15.95 -29.81
CA LEU A 1230 -7.83 -15.47 -29.44
C LEU A 1230 -7.98 -13.95 -29.24
N PHE A 1231 -6.96 -13.22 -28.77
CA PHE A 1231 -7.03 -11.75 -28.71
C PHE A 1231 -6.93 -11.13 -30.12
N GLU A 1232 -6.02 -11.60 -30.95
CA GLU A 1232 -5.88 -11.11 -32.33
C GLU A 1232 -7.03 -11.59 -33.23
N ASP A 1233 -7.67 -12.73 -32.93
CA ASP A 1233 -8.92 -13.17 -33.56
C ASP A 1233 -10.08 -12.23 -33.19
N ARG A 1234 -10.18 -11.81 -31.91
CA ARG A 1234 -11.19 -10.84 -31.47
C ARG A 1234 -10.95 -9.47 -32.08
N VAL A 1235 -9.71 -9.01 -32.11
CA VAL A 1235 -9.29 -7.78 -32.79
C VAL A 1235 -9.52 -7.89 -34.29
N GLY A 1236 -9.19 -9.00 -34.93
CA GLY A 1236 -9.38 -9.25 -36.36
C GLY A 1236 -10.86 -9.24 -36.74
N LYS A 1237 -11.72 -9.87 -35.92
CA LYS A 1237 -13.18 -9.80 -36.09
C LYS A 1237 -13.67 -8.36 -35.96
N LEU A 1238 -13.37 -7.67 -34.85
CA LEU A 1238 -13.78 -6.27 -34.66
C LEU A 1238 -13.21 -5.34 -35.73
N GLN A 1239 -12.01 -5.60 -36.23
CA GLN A 1239 -11.38 -4.86 -37.33
C GLN A 1239 -12.14 -5.08 -38.65
N ASN A 1240 -12.54 -6.31 -38.95
CA ASN A 1240 -13.36 -6.64 -40.11
C ASN A 1240 -14.75 -6.00 -40.00
N ASP A 1241 -15.40 -6.09 -38.82
CA ASP A 1241 -16.64 -5.39 -38.51
C ASP A 1241 -16.46 -3.88 -38.78
N PHE A 1242 -15.39 -3.26 -38.24
CA PHE A 1242 -15.07 -1.83 -38.43
C PHE A 1242 -14.78 -1.43 -39.88
N GLN A 1243 -14.31 -2.36 -40.72
CA GLN A 1243 -14.08 -2.14 -42.15
C GLN A 1243 -15.36 -2.33 -43.00
N GLN A 1244 -16.23 -3.27 -42.63
CA GLN A 1244 -17.44 -3.61 -43.39
C GLN A 1244 -18.63 -2.71 -43.02
N ASP A 1245 -18.97 -2.62 -41.73
CA ASP A 1245 -20.08 -1.80 -41.24
C ASP A 1245 -19.68 -0.31 -41.06
N GLY A 1246 -18.38 -0.05 -40.94
CA GLY A 1246 -17.81 1.28 -40.69
C GLY A 1246 -17.83 1.70 -39.22
N VAL A 1247 -16.84 2.52 -38.84
CA VAL A 1247 -16.53 2.95 -37.46
C VAL A 1247 -17.77 3.25 -36.60
N SER A 1248 -18.62 4.20 -37.01
CA SER A 1248 -19.78 4.61 -36.19
C SER A 1248 -20.82 3.52 -36.00
N SER A 1249 -20.97 2.60 -36.97
CA SER A 1249 -21.95 1.51 -36.88
C SER A 1249 -21.52 0.52 -35.80
N VAL A 1250 -20.25 0.08 -35.84
CA VAL A 1250 -19.71 -0.85 -34.84
C VAL A 1250 -19.54 -0.20 -33.47
N LEU A 1251 -19.16 1.08 -33.38
CA LEU A 1251 -19.16 1.78 -32.09
C LEU A 1251 -20.58 1.84 -31.49
N MET A 1252 -21.62 2.07 -32.29
CA MET A 1252 -23.00 1.96 -31.81
C MET A 1252 -23.38 0.51 -31.45
N LYS A 1253 -22.99 -0.51 -32.23
CA LYS A 1253 -23.20 -1.93 -31.85
C LYS A 1253 -22.50 -2.26 -30.53
N LEU A 1254 -21.29 -1.76 -30.28
CA LEU A 1254 -20.54 -2.00 -29.04
C LEU A 1254 -21.12 -1.23 -27.84
N LEU A 1255 -21.73 -0.07 -28.06
CA LEU A 1255 -22.47 0.68 -27.04
C LEU A 1255 -23.78 -0.05 -26.72
N ASN A 1256 -24.57 -0.37 -27.73
CA ASN A 1256 -25.79 -1.16 -27.59
C ASN A 1256 -25.51 -2.51 -26.93
N ASN A 1257 -24.42 -3.22 -27.25
CA ASN A 1257 -24.05 -4.47 -26.57
C ASN A 1257 -23.72 -4.26 -25.06
N GLN A 1258 -23.29 -3.07 -24.65
CA GLN A 1258 -23.06 -2.74 -23.24
C GLN A 1258 -24.39 -2.45 -22.54
N ASP A 1259 -25.30 -1.76 -23.22
CA ASP A 1259 -26.64 -1.43 -22.72
C ASP A 1259 -27.60 -2.64 -22.75
N GLU A 1260 -27.47 -3.57 -23.71
CA GLU A 1260 -28.21 -4.84 -23.80
C GLU A 1260 -27.76 -5.86 -22.73
N ASN A 1261 -26.56 -5.70 -22.18
CA ASN A 1261 -26.16 -6.39 -20.95
C ASN A 1261 -26.78 -5.75 -19.69
N ALA A 1262 -27.38 -4.57 -19.81
CA ALA A 1262 -28.09 -3.82 -18.77
C ALA A 1262 -29.59 -3.65 -19.13
N VAL A 1263 -30.22 -4.77 -19.52
CA VAL A 1263 -31.64 -5.03 -19.85
C VAL A 1263 -32.53 -3.82 -20.20
N PRO A 1264 -33.10 -3.79 -21.43
CA PRO A 1264 -33.98 -2.70 -21.84
C PRO A 1264 -35.27 -2.67 -21.02
N MET A 1265 -35.45 -1.60 -20.25
CA MET A 1265 -36.71 -1.29 -19.55
C MET A 1265 -37.74 -0.72 -20.55
N GLU A 1266 -38.32 -1.57 -21.39
CA GLU A 1266 -39.34 -1.17 -22.35
C GLU A 1266 -40.64 -0.75 -21.66
N SER A 1267 -41.03 0.51 -21.82
CA SER A 1267 -42.27 1.05 -21.26
C SER A 1267 -43.46 0.79 -22.19
N GLU A 1268 -44.06 -0.41 -22.11
CA GLU A 1268 -45.29 -0.80 -22.86
C GLU A 1268 -46.57 -0.06 -22.37
N ILE A 1269 -46.54 1.27 -22.26
CA ILE A 1269 -47.74 2.08 -21.99
C ILE A 1269 -47.71 3.38 -22.82
N THR A 1270 -48.22 3.34 -24.07
CA THR A 1270 -49.08 4.38 -24.73
C THR A 1270 -49.24 4.20 -26.26
N THR A 1271 -49.61 3.01 -26.74
CA THR A 1271 -49.87 2.77 -28.20
C THR A 1271 -51.33 2.42 -28.53
N ALA A 1272 -52.27 2.75 -27.62
CA ALA A 1272 -53.68 2.35 -27.70
C ALA A 1272 -54.68 3.53 -27.66
N THR A 1273 -54.27 4.77 -27.94
CA THR A 1273 -55.17 5.94 -27.90
C THR A 1273 -54.80 7.05 -28.90
N ILE A 1274 -54.44 6.66 -30.12
CA ILE A 1274 -54.58 7.52 -31.32
C ILE A 1274 -55.19 6.68 -32.46
N ASN A 1275 -56.52 6.56 -32.43
CA ASN A 1275 -57.42 6.23 -33.54
C ASN A 1275 -58.84 6.65 -33.11
#